data_AF-A0A2N5KET6-F1
#
_entry.id   AF-A0A2N5KET6-F1
#
_cell.length_a   1.000
_cell.length_b   1.000
_cell.length_c   1.000
_cell.angle_alpha   90.00
_cell.angle_beta   90.00
_cell.angle_gamma   90.00
#
_symmetry.space_group_name_H-M   'P 1'
#
loop_
_entity.id
_entity.type
_entity.pdbx_description
1 polymer ?
#
loop_
_entity_poly.entity_id
_entity_poly.type
_entity_poly.pdbx_seq_one_letter_code
_entity_poly.pdbx_strand_id
1 'polypeptide(L)'
;MDVRGPRDAKQESLDPRDLEISHLKREVAAVRGREGSARLEAQDARKHFADLTSKSKRFDHSTPATDGERQQQRRRLAAQYDLSRVLAEARDLDEAAPKIYEVLGERLGWQAGALWKVEENPDGSRVLRRAGFWRSGGSPPGALEAASEETVFRRGEGLPGRAWERCEPVWVEDLFFDDNMPRKDAAAEDGLRGALAFPIVDGGFVGVFELFRREVLPPDEDLMRTAGLVGSHLSQFLERRHAEDEGDLALIRERAAHERTAGILESINDAFFTLDGERRFVYVTSKAEELLGTTRGELLGQKICEMYPDALGSKSYRATEEALKNGKTAEFETVSPVLGVWISVRVYPSADGVSVLFHSIEERKRAEEVSAWSARLRALQADVGTEFTRGSDMGAILQRCAESMVEHLEVAFARIWLLDEGDKALDLRASAGMYTHLDGPHGRIGLGDHKIGRIAQERRPHLTNEVQDDLRLQDNEWARREGIVSFAGYPLIAEGRLVGVAAVFARRELAEETLEAMASVSDAMAQGIVREQAEEALRRSEERLQQAIAIETVGVIFFEPNGSVTQSNDAFLRMSGYDREDLEAGLVRWDRMTPPEYMPQSLRAVEDFVTLGRTVPYEKEYIRKDGSRWWALFAATRLDGGEGAEFVVDITEAKRAEEALRQSEERFRAISDLVPDLLWSNDPSGATGWYNQRWFEYTGQSLVEDEAYDWLYAVHPDDREASLRAFLDSIDSGEPLWLEHRIRGRDGAYRWFLLRSRPVYDDEGRIVRWFGAATDVHEQRAALEALRESEERYRSLAEATPSIVWTADRNGAVVEEIPAWEEFTGQTYPEYQGFGWLHALHPEDRPPDSLWEEMAASEPETMEEEYRLRRRDGEYRRIVLRGVPIVGEAGETREWVGTVFDVEDHRRSEEEREGLRRAAERERARLEMIMQQMPGGVFIADASGHFVLANDGGRRIYGREIGSVEECARHSRSYPDGEEIPPEGWPLARALRGEAISGTEYCVVSPDGTRRAIRANAAPVFDEEGNVVAAVKAFEDVTGRKEAEEERDRSHSREREARDAAEGAERRLAFYARAREERQIISRELHDRVAHSIAVVRQNLELYEVLRDRNPKAAAAKMELAKEEAKASLKSTRDLSMMLRRSEVEDGMANALAGLKGTTVPMGVRYGSTVTGDEGLVPPHMGNQIFLVLREAVRNAVNHSDCERVEVCLEITREGVIGTVEDDGRGFEPDGTHAGGGLRSMEERASLVGGTFGLRSVPNEGTRVEVSVPLSGPSAR
;
A
#
# COMPACT_ATOMS: atom_id res chain seq x y z
N MET A 1 -8.18 -59.34 18.62
CA MET A 1 -8.84 -59.23 19.93
C MET A 1 -7.80 -58.92 21.03
N ASP A 2 -7.54 -57.68 21.50
CA ASP A 2 -7.46 -56.29 20.94
C ASP A 2 -7.14 -55.26 22.10
N VAL A 3 -6.66 -54.01 21.97
CA VAL A 3 -6.29 -53.20 20.78
C VAL A 3 -4.95 -52.40 20.88
N ARG A 4 -4.87 -51.18 21.46
CA ARG A 4 -3.74 -50.20 21.34
C ARG A 4 -3.64 -49.16 22.51
N GLY A 5 -2.54 -48.37 22.62
CA GLY A 5 -2.23 -47.23 23.56
C GLY A 5 -1.73 -45.95 22.82
N PRO A 6 -0.66 -45.16 23.21
CA PRO A 6 0.03 -44.82 24.51
C PRO A 6 0.80 -43.42 24.67
N ARG A 7 1.22 -43.01 25.91
CA ARG A 7 2.54 -42.39 26.40
C ARG A 7 3.08 -40.90 26.25
N ASP A 8 4.37 -40.64 26.67
CA ASP A 8 5.02 -39.52 27.47
C ASP A 8 6.48 -39.07 26.98
N ALA A 9 7.39 -38.15 27.48
CA ALA A 9 7.68 -37.30 28.70
C ALA A 9 8.53 -35.94 28.52
N LYS A 10 9.77 -35.72 29.09
CA LYS A 10 10.47 -34.39 29.38
C LYS A 10 12.07 -34.29 29.30
N GLN A 11 12.62 -33.16 28.76
CA GLN A 11 13.78 -32.23 29.15
C GLN A 11 15.23 -32.65 29.62
N GLU A 12 16.34 -32.23 28.92
CA GLU A 12 17.62 -31.55 29.43
C GLU A 12 18.81 -31.30 28.42
N SER A 13 19.80 -30.45 28.79
CA SER A 13 21.25 -30.22 28.39
C SER A 13 21.82 -30.29 26.92
N LEU A 14 22.80 -29.42 26.56
CA LEU A 14 23.55 -29.38 25.26
C LEU A 14 24.97 -28.73 25.32
N ASP A 15 25.86 -29.11 24.37
CA ASP A 15 27.21 -28.54 24.10
C ASP A 15 27.17 -27.33 23.13
N PRO A 16 28.13 -26.37 23.16
CA PRO A 16 28.10 -25.17 22.31
C PRO A 16 28.01 -25.38 20.78
N ARG A 17 28.52 -26.49 20.21
CA ARG A 17 28.33 -26.78 18.76
C ARG A 17 27.11 -27.65 18.46
N ASP A 18 26.63 -28.40 19.44
CA ASP A 18 25.34 -29.13 19.33
C ASP A 18 24.14 -28.17 19.49
N LEU A 19 24.34 -27.00 20.12
CA LEU A 19 23.36 -25.92 20.23
C LEU A 19 23.04 -25.25 18.87
N GLU A 20 24.03 -25.01 18.00
CA GLU A 20 23.80 -24.40 16.68
C GLU A 20 22.91 -25.27 15.79
N ILE A 21 23.17 -26.58 15.73
CA ILE A 21 22.32 -27.53 14.98
C ILE A 21 20.95 -27.72 15.65
N SER A 22 20.86 -27.50 16.97
CA SER A 22 19.59 -27.48 17.70
C SER A 22 18.77 -26.20 17.48
N HIS A 23 19.39 -25.09 17.07
CA HIS A 23 18.73 -23.84 16.72
C HIS A 23 17.89 -24.01 15.45
N LEU A 24 18.54 -24.47 14.36
CA LEU A 24 17.93 -24.75 13.06
C LEU A 24 16.73 -25.70 13.14
N LYS A 25 16.78 -26.72 14.01
CA LYS A 25 15.68 -27.67 14.19
C LYS A 25 14.49 -27.13 15.00
N ARG A 26 14.63 -25.99 15.70
CA ARG A 26 13.51 -25.33 16.41
C ARG A 26 12.80 -24.31 15.53
N GLU A 27 13.53 -23.59 14.67
CA GLU A 27 12.94 -22.61 13.75
C GLU A 27 11.99 -23.30 12.75
N VAL A 28 12.40 -24.45 12.18
CA VAL A 28 11.55 -25.26 11.30
C VAL A 28 10.27 -25.78 11.99
N ALA A 29 10.30 -25.99 13.31
CA ALA A 29 9.12 -26.38 14.09
C ALA A 29 8.18 -25.19 14.41
N ALA A 30 8.74 -24.00 14.65
CA ALA A 30 7.97 -22.79 14.95
C ALA A 30 7.29 -22.19 13.71
N VAL A 31 7.95 -22.20 12.54
CA VAL A 31 7.42 -21.62 11.30
C VAL A 31 6.21 -22.41 10.77
N ARG A 32 6.24 -23.76 10.84
CA ARG A 32 5.08 -24.59 10.50
C ARG A 32 3.86 -24.38 11.42
N GLY A 33 4.05 -23.76 12.59
CA GLY A 33 2.94 -23.30 13.44
C GLY A 33 2.31 -21.99 12.96
N ARG A 34 3.01 -21.17 12.17
CA ARG A 34 2.55 -19.85 11.70
C ARG A 34 1.84 -19.91 10.34
N GLU A 35 2.27 -20.79 9.43
CA GLU A 35 1.62 -20.98 8.12
C GLU A 35 0.21 -21.62 8.22
N GLY A 36 -0.12 -22.26 9.34
CA GLY A 36 -1.44 -22.81 9.60
C GLY A 36 -2.50 -21.77 9.97
N SER A 37 -2.16 -20.80 10.83
CA SER A 37 -3.12 -19.79 11.35
C SER A 37 -3.50 -18.77 10.27
N ALA A 38 -2.49 -18.21 9.59
CA ALA A 38 -2.69 -17.18 8.56
C ALA A 38 -3.60 -17.65 7.41
N ARG A 39 -3.61 -18.96 7.10
CA ARG A 39 -4.44 -19.53 6.02
C ARG A 39 -5.90 -19.75 6.42
N LEU A 40 -6.21 -19.78 7.73
CA LEU A 40 -7.58 -19.75 8.24
C LEU A 40 -8.07 -18.30 8.40
N GLU A 41 -7.23 -17.44 9.00
CA GLU A 41 -7.53 -16.02 9.23
C GLU A 41 -7.77 -15.25 7.91
N ALA A 42 -6.98 -15.50 6.87
CA ALA A 42 -7.22 -14.94 5.53
C ALA A 42 -8.50 -15.46 4.86
N GLN A 43 -8.98 -16.65 5.25
CA GLN A 43 -10.22 -17.22 4.73
C GLN A 43 -11.45 -16.63 5.43
N ASP A 44 -11.42 -16.47 6.76
CA ASP A 44 -12.49 -15.80 7.50
C ASP A 44 -12.51 -14.28 7.26
N ALA A 45 -11.36 -13.60 7.07
CA ALA A 45 -11.33 -12.19 6.70
C ALA A 45 -12.02 -11.91 5.35
N ARG A 46 -11.71 -12.71 4.31
CA ARG A 46 -12.40 -12.62 3.00
C ARG A 46 -13.90 -12.94 3.12
N LYS A 47 -14.27 -13.85 4.02
CA LYS A 47 -15.67 -14.20 4.30
C LYS A 47 -16.40 -13.07 5.04
N HIS A 48 -15.74 -12.37 5.95
CA HIS A 48 -16.30 -11.23 6.69
C HIS A 48 -16.54 -10.01 5.77
N PHE A 49 -15.61 -9.72 4.86
CA PHE A 49 -15.77 -8.66 3.86
C PHE A 49 -16.92 -8.96 2.85
N ALA A 50 -17.10 -10.24 2.50
CA ALA A 50 -18.25 -10.69 1.70
C ALA A 50 -19.58 -10.64 2.46
N ASP A 51 -19.59 -10.88 3.79
CA ASP A 51 -20.79 -10.80 4.62
C ASP A 51 -21.23 -9.33 4.85
N LEU A 52 -20.26 -8.41 4.99
CA LEU A 52 -20.49 -6.96 5.06
C LEU A 52 -21.07 -6.40 3.75
N THR A 53 -20.50 -6.77 2.60
CA THR A 53 -21.00 -6.31 1.28
C THR A 53 -22.34 -6.96 0.89
N SER A 54 -22.65 -8.17 1.38
CA SER A 54 -23.94 -8.83 1.09
C SER A 54 -25.08 -8.39 2.02
N LYS A 55 -24.80 -7.96 3.27
CA LYS A 55 -25.84 -7.42 4.17
C LYS A 55 -26.31 -6.00 3.84
N SER A 56 -25.55 -5.25 3.04
CA SER A 56 -26.04 -3.98 2.45
C SER A 56 -27.15 -4.21 1.41
N LYS A 57 -27.20 -5.37 0.74
CA LYS A 57 -28.21 -5.70 -0.30
C LYS A 57 -29.45 -6.43 0.22
N ARG A 58 -29.98 -6.02 1.38
CA ARG A 58 -31.34 -6.39 1.85
C ARG A 58 -32.10 -5.28 2.59
N PHE A 59 -32.06 -4.06 2.05
CA PHE A 59 -33.14 -3.08 2.23
C PHE A 59 -33.63 -2.60 0.86
N ASP A 60 -34.51 -3.41 0.27
CA ASP A 60 -35.46 -2.96 -0.75
C ASP A 60 -36.87 -3.03 -0.10
N HIS A 61 -37.77 -2.16 -0.54
CA HIS A 61 -39.17 -2.02 -0.09
C HIS A 61 -39.38 -1.41 1.32
N SER A 62 -38.93 -0.17 1.50
CA SER A 62 -39.90 0.89 1.85
C SER A 62 -40.00 1.84 0.65
N THR A 63 -41.16 1.97 0.00
CA THR A 63 -42.35 2.69 0.47
C THR A 63 -41.96 4.11 0.91
N PRO A 64 -42.45 5.18 0.24
CA PRO A 64 -42.01 6.54 0.54
C PRO A 64 -42.24 6.86 2.02
N ALA A 65 -41.16 7.18 2.72
CA ALA A 65 -41.14 7.35 4.18
C ALA A 65 -42.27 8.30 4.62
N THR A 66 -43.13 7.79 5.49
CA THR A 66 -44.33 8.48 5.94
C THR A 66 -43.95 9.75 6.69
N ASP A 67 -44.85 10.75 6.71
CA ASP A 67 -44.59 12.01 7.43
C ASP A 67 -44.29 11.77 8.92
N GLY A 68 -44.77 10.66 9.51
CA GLY A 68 -44.43 10.24 10.86
C GLY A 68 -42.94 9.92 11.04
N GLU A 69 -42.33 9.17 10.12
CA GLU A 69 -40.90 8.80 10.19
C GLU A 69 -40.00 10.02 10.01
N ARG A 70 -40.33 10.90 9.04
CA ARG A 70 -39.65 12.19 8.84
C ARG A 70 -39.80 13.11 10.05
N GLN A 71 -40.97 13.14 10.68
CA GLN A 71 -41.20 13.92 11.90
C GLN A 71 -40.46 13.32 13.11
N GLN A 72 -40.32 12.00 13.20
CA GLN A 72 -39.59 11.31 14.26
C GLN A 72 -38.08 11.58 14.19
N GLN A 73 -37.48 11.52 12.99
CA GLN A 73 -36.08 11.96 12.79
C GLN A 73 -35.89 13.43 13.18
N ARG A 74 -36.78 14.34 12.74
CA ARG A 74 -36.72 15.76 13.11
C ARG A 74 -36.81 16.01 14.62
N ARG A 75 -37.62 15.24 15.35
CA ARG A 75 -37.72 15.32 16.83
C ARG A 75 -36.44 14.84 17.52
N ARG A 76 -35.82 13.74 17.06
CA ARG A 76 -34.54 13.25 17.59
C ARG A 76 -33.43 14.30 17.45
N LEU A 77 -33.25 14.86 16.26
CA LEU A 77 -32.20 15.85 15.98
C LEU A 77 -32.39 17.15 16.81
N ALA A 78 -33.63 17.62 16.94
CA ALA A 78 -33.96 18.79 17.75
C ALA A 78 -33.77 18.55 19.26
N ALA A 79 -33.95 17.32 19.75
CA ALA A 79 -33.69 16.99 21.16
C ALA A 79 -32.18 16.99 21.48
N GLN A 80 -31.34 16.48 20.58
CA GLN A 80 -29.87 16.51 20.72
C GLN A 80 -29.36 17.96 20.84
N TYR A 81 -29.83 18.87 19.97
CA TYR A 81 -29.43 20.28 20.01
C TYR A 81 -29.80 20.98 21.33
N ASP A 82 -31.04 20.83 21.80
CA ASP A 82 -31.48 21.48 23.05
C ASP A 82 -30.80 20.90 24.30
N LEU A 83 -30.45 19.60 24.31
CA LEU A 83 -29.66 18.99 25.39
C LEU A 83 -28.24 19.57 25.49
N SER A 84 -27.55 19.73 24.36
CA SER A 84 -26.21 20.32 24.33
C SER A 84 -26.20 21.76 24.86
N ARG A 85 -27.26 22.56 24.59
CA ARG A 85 -27.39 23.91 25.18
C ARG A 85 -27.59 23.87 26.69
N VAL A 86 -28.45 22.98 27.20
CA VAL A 86 -28.72 22.84 28.65
C VAL A 86 -27.43 22.52 29.44
N LEU A 87 -26.57 21.66 28.90
CA LEU A 87 -25.28 21.32 29.52
C LEU A 87 -24.27 22.48 29.51
N ALA A 88 -24.30 23.34 28.49
CA ALA A 88 -23.42 24.50 28.41
C ALA A 88 -23.78 25.64 29.38
N GLU A 89 -25.03 25.69 29.85
CA GLU A 89 -25.58 26.79 30.67
C GLU A 89 -25.64 26.50 32.18
N ALA A 90 -25.65 25.24 32.60
CA ALA A 90 -25.78 24.84 34.01
C ALA A 90 -24.47 24.99 34.81
N ARG A 91 -24.58 25.08 36.15
CA ARG A 91 -23.41 25.17 37.05
C ARG A 91 -22.96 23.84 37.62
N ASP A 92 -23.92 22.97 37.93
CA ASP A 92 -23.71 21.65 38.51
C ASP A 92 -24.77 20.65 37.99
N LEU A 93 -24.56 19.36 38.29
CA LEU A 93 -25.40 18.27 37.79
C LEU A 93 -26.83 18.30 38.34
N ASP A 94 -27.02 18.86 39.54
CA ASP A 94 -28.30 18.86 40.23
C ASP A 94 -29.17 20.05 39.79
N GLU A 95 -28.56 21.14 39.30
CA GLU A 95 -29.21 22.17 38.47
C GLU A 95 -29.53 21.69 37.04
N ALA A 96 -28.67 20.85 36.45
CA ALA A 96 -28.81 20.37 35.08
C ALA A 96 -29.88 19.27 34.91
N ALA A 97 -29.92 18.29 35.81
CA ALA A 97 -30.75 17.08 35.67
C ALA A 97 -32.25 17.37 35.44
N PRO A 98 -32.92 18.30 36.14
CA PRO A 98 -34.35 18.60 35.91
C PRO A 98 -34.66 19.04 34.48
N LYS A 99 -33.79 19.87 33.87
CA LYS A 99 -33.92 20.38 32.50
C LYS A 99 -33.67 19.28 31.47
N ILE A 100 -32.72 18.39 31.74
CA ILE A 100 -32.42 17.20 30.91
C ILE A 100 -33.63 16.26 30.84
N TYR A 101 -34.28 16.00 31.98
CA TYR A 101 -35.49 15.20 32.02
C TYR A 101 -36.66 15.81 31.24
N GLU A 102 -36.83 17.13 31.29
CA GLU A 102 -37.87 17.84 30.53
C GLU A 102 -37.71 17.61 29.01
N VAL A 103 -36.50 17.79 28.48
CA VAL A 103 -36.21 17.58 27.04
C VAL A 103 -36.39 16.11 26.62
N LEU A 104 -35.87 15.16 27.41
CA LEU A 104 -36.01 13.73 27.13
C LEU A 104 -37.47 13.25 27.26
N GLY A 105 -38.20 13.76 28.25
CA GLY A 105 -39.59 13.45 28.53
C GLY A 105 -40.54 13.90 27.43
N GLU A 106 -40.60 15.21 27.19
CA GLU A 106 -41.61 15.80 26.29
C GLU A 106 -41.38 15.47 24.81
N ARG A 107 -40.12 15.37 24.36
CA ARG A 107 -39.80 15.21 22.93
C ARG A 107 -39.62 13.76 22.48
N LEU A 108 -39.18 12.88 23.38
CA LEU A 108 -38.95 11.45 23.08
C LEU A 108 -40.01 10.53 23.72
N GLY A 109 -40.93 11.08 24.52
CA GLY A 109 -42.13 10.38 24.98
C GLY A 109 -41.92 9.43 26.17
N TRP A 110 -41.07 9.81 27.12
CA TRP A 110 -40.87 9.08 28.38
C TRP A 110 -41.74 9.67 29.51
N GLN A 111 -42.23 8.83 30.43
CA GLN A 111 -43.22 9.23 31.46
C GLN A 111 -42.62 9.39 32.85
N ALA A 112 -41.51 8.73 33.18
CA ALA A 112 -40.79 8.89 34.43
C ALA A 112 -39.30 8.60 34.26
N GLY A 113 -38.48 9.00 35.24
CA GLY A 113 -37.06 8.71 35.25
C GLY A 113 -36.39 8.92 36.61
N ALA A 114 -35.19 8.35 36.78
CA ALA A 114 -34.43 8.38 38.02
C ALA A 114 -32.92 8.52 37.74
N LEU A 115 -32.23 9.31 38.57
CA LEU A 115 -30.78 9.50 38.52
C LEU A 115 -30.19 8.81 39.74
N TRP A 116 -29.24 7.92 39.50
CA TRP A 116 -28.56 7.14 40.51
C TRP A 116 -27.08 7.53 40.52
N LYS A 117 -26.53 7.91 41.67
CA LYS A 117 -25.09 8.21 41.86
C LYS A 117 -24.43 7.09 42.67
N VAL A 118 -23.15 6.83 42.43
CA VAL A 118 -22.37 5.86 43.22
C VAL A 118 -22.00 6.46 44.58
N GLU A 119 -22.19 5.70 45.64
CA GLU A 119 -21.69 5.99 47.00
C GLU A 119 -20.80 4.82 47.46
N GLU A 120 -19.69 5.12 48.14
CA GLU A 120 -18.81 4.13 48.76
C GLU A 120 -19.06 4.09 50.28
N ASN A 121 -19.51 2.95 50.80
CA ASN A 121 -19.74 2.76 52.23
C ASN A 121 -18.40 2.68 52.98
N PRO A 122 -18.36 2.93 54.31
CA PRO A 122 -17.12 2.89 55.12
C PRO A 122 -16.40 1.54 55.19
N ASP A 123 -16.96 0.46 54.61
CA ASP A 123 -16.33 -0.85 54.46
C ASP A 123 -15.70 -1.08 53.07
N GLY A 124 -15.72 -0.07 52.19
CA GLY A 124 -15.24 -0.13 50.81
C GLY A 124 -16.26 -0.71 49.81
N SER A 125 -17.48 -1.08 50.25
CA SER A 125 -18.52 -1.55 49.34
C SER A 125 -19.20 -0.37 48.63
N ARG A 126 -19.22 -0.38 47.30
CA ARG A 126 -19.92 0.63 46.49
C ARG A 126 -21.35 0.21 46.18
N VAL A 127 -22.27 1.15 46.23
CA VAL A 127 -23.69 0.98 45.86
C VAL A 127 -24.22 2.20 45.09
N LEU A 128 -25.26 1.99 44.29
CA LEU A 128 -26.03 3.07 43.66
C LEU A 128 -27.18 3.51 44.58
N ARG A 129 -27.30 4.82 44.83
CA ARG A 129 -28.46 5.44 45.50
C ARG A 129 -29.12 6.51 44.63
N ARG A 130 -30.42 6.73 44.86
CA ARG A 130 -31.21 7.72 44.13
C ARG A 130 -30.76 9.14 44.50
N ALA A 131 -30.20 9.86 43.53
CA ALA A 131 -29.89 11.29 43.65
C ALA A 131 -31.07 12.18 43.20
N GLY A 132 -31.91 11.69 42.28
CA GLY A 132 -33.11 12.41 41.83
C GLY A 132 -34.14 11.51 41.14
N PHE A 133 -35.36 12.01 41.02
CA PHE A 133 -36.48 11.36 40.31
C PHE A 133 -37.29 12.42 39.56
N TRP A 134 -37.96 12.02 38.48
CA TRP A 134 -38.78 12.89 37.63
C TRP A 134 -39.99 12.15 37.06
N ARG A 135 -41.10 12.87 36.82
CA ARG A 135 -42.31 12.38 36.13
C ARG A 135 -42.87 13.42 35.18
N SER A 136 -43.33 12.97 34.02
CA SER A 136 -44.03 13.79 33.03
C SER A 136 -45.37 14.32 33.60
N GLY A 137 -45.67 15.60 33.34
CA GLY A 137 -46.98 16.19 33.62
C GLY A 137 -47.33 16.39 35.11
N GLY A 138 -46.36 16.33 36.03
CA GLY A 138 -46.57 16.72 37.44
C GLY A 138 -47.62 15.88 38.19
N SER A 139 -47.79 14.61 37.81
CA SER A 139 -48.68 13.68 38.52
C SER A 139 -48.20 13.44 39.96
N PRO A 140 -49.11 13.10 40.91
CA PRO A 140 -48.71 12.76 42.28
C PRO A 140 -47.66 11.63 42.33
N PRO A 141 -46.81 11.57 43.38
CA PRO A 141 -45.80 10.53 43.52
C PRO A 141 -46.41 9.13 43.40
N GLY A 142 -45.89 8.38 42.42
CA GLY A 142 -46.37 7.04 42.10
C GLY A 142 -45.71 5.96 42.93
N ALA A 143 -46.24 4.73 42.85
CA ALA A 143 -45.70 3.59 43.59
C ALA A 143 -44.21 3.34 43.28
N LEU A 144 -43.79 3.52 42.02
CA LEU A 144 -42.40 3.34 41.60
C LEU A 144 -41.46 4.39 42.21
N GLU A 145 -41.93 5.62 42.42
CA GLU A 145 -41.12 6.72 42.94
C GLU A 145 -40.79 6.50 44.42
N ALA A 146 -41.81 6.14 45.22
CA ALA A 146 -41.64 5.76 46.62
C ALA A 146 -40.75 4.51 46.76
N ALA A 147 -41.01 3.46 45.97
CA ALA A 147 -40.16 2.27 45.96
C ALA A 147 -38.71 2.56 45.55
N SER A 148 -38.47 3.59 44.73
CA SER A 148 -37.13 4.04 44.33
C SER A 148 -36.40 4.83 45.43
N GLU A 149 -37.06 5.28 46.48
CA GLU A 149 -36.41 6.00 47.58
C GLU A 149 -35.75 5.06 48.60
N GLU A 150 -36.38 3.91 48.86
CA GLU A 150 -35.85 2.87 49.77
C GLU A 150 -34.93 1.85 49.07
N THR A 151 -34.95 1.78 47.73
CA THR A 151 -34.14 0.82 46.96
C THR A 151 -32.68 1.29 46.83
N VAL A 152 -31.75 0.36 47.01
CA VAL A 152 -30.30 0.53 46.81
C VAL A 152 -29.81 -0.56 45.87
N PHE A 153 -29.11 -0.20 44.79
CA PHE A 153 -28.67 -1.17 43.79
C PHE A 153 -27.18 -1.51 43.91
N ARG A 154 -26.85 -2.81 43.87
CA ARG A 154 -25.49 -3.28 43.62
C ARG A 154 -25.26 -3.43 42.11
N ARG A 155 -24.00 -3.60 41.72
CA ARG A 155 -23.63 -3.91 40.33
C ARG A 155 -24.27 -5.25 39.91
N GLY A 156 -24.91 -5.27 38.74
CA GLY A 156 -25.75 -6.38 38.23
C GLY A 156 -27.19 -6.45 38.74
N GLU A 157 -27.55 -5.72 39.81
CA GLU A 157 -28.86 -5.79 40.48
C GLU A 157 -29.82 -4.73 39.94
N GLY A 158 -30.97 -5.14 39.40
CA GLY A 158 -31.94 -4.22 38.78
C GLY A 158 -31.44 -3.59 37.48
N LEU A 159 -32.32 -2.86 36.79
CA LEU A 159 -31.95 -2.14 35.56
C LEU A 159 -30.77 -1.15 35.76
N PRO A 160 -30.69 -0.36 36.86
CA PRO A 160 -29.55 0.52 37.11
C PRO A 160 -28.23 -0.24 37.36
N GLY A 161 -28.28 -1.33 38.14
CA GLY A 161 -27.13 -2.16 38.41
C GLY A 161 -26.60 -2.90 37.18
N ARG A 162 -27.48 -3.30 36.25
CA ARG A 162 -27.06 -3.91 34.96
C ARG A 162 -26.36 -2.90 34.04
N ALA A 163 -26.85 -1.66 33.97
CA ALA A 163 -26.16 -0.59 33.24
C ALA A 163 -24.81 -0.23 33.89
N TRP A 164 -24.68 -0.34 35.22
CA TRP A 164 -23.40 -0.25 35.93
C TRP A 164 -22.46 -1.44 35.70
N GLU A 165 -23.00 -2.65 35.57
CA GLU A 165 -22.22 -3.85 35.27
C GLU A 165 -21.60 -3.75 33.87
N ARG A 166 -22.41 -3.39 32.87
CA ARG A 166 -22.03 -3.36 31.46
C ARG A 166 -21.33 -2.08 31.03
N CYS A 167 -21.60 -0.95 31.69
CA CYS A 167 -21.24 0.39 31.23
C CYS A 167 -21.81 0.72 29.83
N GLU A 168 -22.98 0.16 29.50
CA GLU A 168 -23.71 0.35 28.23
C GLU A 168 -25.19 0.68 28.51
N PRO A 169 -25.92 1.30 27.56
CA PRO A 169 -27.37 1.43 27.64
C PRO A 169 -28.08 0.06 27.67
N VAL A 170 -29.04 -0.11 28.57
CA VAL A 170 -29.82 -1.35 28.74
C VAL A 170 -31.31 -1.06 28.53
N TRP A 171 -31.91 -1.67 27.51
CA TRP A 171 -33.34 -1.60 27.22
C TRP A 171 -34.10 -2.77 27.88
N VAL A 172 -35.34 -2.53 28.29
CA VAL A 172 -36.33 -3.54 28.70
C VAL A 172 -37.64 -3.23 27.99
N GLU A 173 -38.04 -4.11 27.07
CA GLU A 173 -39.25 -3.96 26.25
C GLU A 173 -40.54 -4.07 27.09
N ASP A 174 -40.60 -5.05 28.00
CA ASP A 174 -41.68 -5.19 28.97
C ASP A 174 -41.16 -5.65 30.35
N LEU A 175 -41.13 -4.72 31.30
CA LEU A 175 -40.78 -4.91 32.71
C LEU A 175 -41.57 -6.04 33.37
N PHE A 176 -42.79 -6.34 32.89
CA PHE A 176 -43.59 -7.42 33.46
C PHE A 176 -42.98 -8.82 33.22
N PHE A 177 -42.01 -8.95 32.31
CA PHE A 177 -41.25 -10.17 32.06
C PHE A 177 -39.76 -10.08 32.47
N ASP A 178 -39.31 -8.98 33.06
CA ASP A 178 -37.96 -8.86 33.64
C ASP A 178 -37.94 -9.39 35.07
N ASP A 179 -37.26 -10.50 35.32
CA ASP A 179 -37.17 -11.12 36.65
C ASP A 179 -36.01 -10.56 37.50
N ASN A 180 -35.15 -9.71 36.93
CA ASN A 180 -34.14 -8.93 37.65
C ASN A 180 -34.55 -7.43 37.68
N MET A 181 -35.78 -7.18 38.12
CA MET A 181 -36.30 -5.83 38.39
C MET A 181 -36.95 -5.75 39.78
N PRO A 182 -36.21 -5.36 40.84
CA PRO A 182 -36.71 -5.35 42.22
C PRO A 182 -37.95 -4.46 42.49
N ARG A 183 -38.24 -3.49 41.62
CA ARG A 183 -39.41 -2.57 41.73
C ARG A 183 -40.56 -2.94 40.76
N LYS A 184 -40.60 -4.18 40.25
CA LYS A 184 -41.53 -4.65 39.19
C LYS A 184 -43.01 -4.35 39.48
N ASP A 185 -43.49 -4.72 40.66
CA ASP A 185 -44.90 -4.51 41.04
C ASP A 185 -45.27 -3.02 41.15
N ALA A 186 -44.35 -2.20 41.68
CA ALA A 186 -44.52 -0.76 41.81
C ALA A 186 -44.51 -0.03 40.44
N ALA A 187 -43.71 -0.51 39.47
CA ALA A 187 -43.77 -0.04 38.10
C ALA A 187 -45.10 -0.43 37.41
N ALA A 188 -45.60 -1.64 37.68
CA ALA A 188 -46.87 -2.12 37.15
C ALA A 188 -48.08 -1.34 37.71
N GLU A 189 -48.07 -0.98 39.00
CA GLU A 189 -49.11 -0.15 39.62
C GLU A 189 -49.16 1.27 39.01
N ASP A 190 -48.01 1.86 38.65
CA ASP A 190 -47.90 3.12 37.91
C ASP A 190 -48.30 3.01 36.42
N GLY A 191 -48.54 1.79 35.93
CA GLY A 191 -48.86 1.46 34.55
C GLY A 191 -47.67 1.55 33.60
N LEU A 192 -46.43 1.46 34.10
CA LEU A 192 -45.20 1.51 33.33
C LEU A 192 -44.82 0.11 32.85
N ARG A 193 -44.31 0.02 31.60
CA ARG A 193 -44.05 -1.24 30.89
C ARG A 193 -42.69 -1.27 30.22
N GLY A 194 -42.32 -0.27 29.43
CA GLY A 194 -40.98 -0.18 28.83
C GLY A 194 -40.01 0.61 29.72
N ALA A 195 -38.72 0.27 29.67
CA ALA A 195 -37.66 1.02 30.34
C ALA A 195 -36.34 1.06 29.57
N LEU A 196 -35.54 2.08 29.81
CA LEU A 196 -34.18 2.25 29.31
C LEU A 196 -33.32 2.87 30.41
N ALA A 197 -32.17 2.28 30.73
CA ALA A 197 -31.13 2.96 31.51
C ALA A 197 -29.88 3.18 30.67
N PHE A 198 -29.16 4.28 30.91
CA PHE A 198 -27.89 4.59 30.27
C PHE A 198 -26.89 5.19 31.28
N PRO A 199 -25.59 4.86 31.16
CA PRO A 199 -24.59 5.20 32.15
C PRO A 199 -24.03 6.62 31.97
N ILE A 200 -23.54 7.18 33.07
CA ILE A 200 -22.63 8.33 33.11
C ILE A 200 -21.25 7.76 33.50
N VAL A 201 -20.30 7.82 32.58
CA VAL A 201 -18.97 7.23 32.73
C VAL A 201 -17.92 8.32 32.52
N ASP A 202 -17.11 8.58 33.53
CA ASP A 202 -16.14 9.68 33.64
C ASP A 202 -14.87 9.13 34.30
N GLY A 203 -13.91 8.66 33.50
CA GLY A 203 -12.77 7.82 33.97
C GLY A 203 -13.16 6.48 34.63
N GLY A 204 -14.46 6.25 34.86
CA GLY A 204 -15.08 5.17 35.60
C GLY A 204 -16.57 5.47 35.77
N PHE A 205 -17.37 4.52 36.24
CA PHE A 205 -18.81 4.74 36.33
C PHE A 205 -19.18 5.66 37.52
N VAL A 206 -19.80 6.81 37.23
CA VAL A 206 -20.22 7.83 38.21
C VAL A 206 -21.68 7.64 38.61
N GLY A 207 -22.53 7.26 37.66
CA GLY A 207 -23.96 7.15 37.87
C GLY A 207 -24.72 6.62 36.66
N VAL A 208 -26.05 6.60 36.77
CA VAL A 208 -26.96 6.10 35.73
C VAL A 208 -28.21 6.98 35.67
N PHE A 209 -28.65 7.29 34.46
CA PHE A 209 -30.02 7.70 34.19
C PHE A 209 -30.86 6.46 33.87
N GLU A 210 -32.05 6.38 34.44
CA GLU A 210 -33.06 5.37 34.21
C GLU A 210 -34.35 6.07 33.75
N LEU A 211 -35.00 5.58 32.69
CA LEU A 211 -36.20 6.15 32.08
C LEU A 211 -37.28 5.07 31.90
N PHE A 212 -38.55 5.47 32.03
CA PHE A 212 -39.71 4.58 32.01
C PHE A 212 -40.84 5.10 31.12
N ARG A 213 -41.53 4.19 30.42
CA ARG A 213 -42.68 4.48 29.54
C ARG A 213 -43.82 3.48 29.74
N ARG A 214 -45.05 3.87 29.40
CA ARG A 214 -46.27 3.04 29.57
C ARG A 214 -46.49 2.01 28.46
N GLU A 215 -45.87 2.21 27.31
CA GLU A 215 -46.02 1.34 26.13
C GLU A 215 -44.91 0.30 26.09
N VAL A 216 -45.26 -0.95 25.76
CA VAL A 216 -44.30 -1.99 25.36
C VAL A 216 -43.86 -1.68 23.93
N LEU A 217 -42.56 -1.52 23.72
CA LEU A 217 -41.97 -1.28 22.41
C LEU A 217 -40.62 -2.01 22.29
N PRO A 218 -40.31 -2.58 21.11
CA PRO A 218 -39.05 -3.27 20.88
C PRO A 218 -37.86 -2.29 20.95
N PRO A 219 -36.63 -2.78 21.16
CA PRO A 219 -35.44 -1.94 21.24
C PRO A 219 -35.24 -1.07 19.99
N ASP A 220 -35.11 0.24 20.19
CA ASP A 220 -34.80 1.23 19.15
C ASP A 220 -33.29 1.54 19.19
N GLU A 221 -32.52 0.93 18.29
CA GLU A 221 -31.06 1.08 18.28
C GLU A 221 -30.59 2.53 18.14
N ASP A 222 -31.28 3.36 17.36
CA ASP A 222 -30.91 4.77 17.18
C ASP A 222 -31.14 5.57 18.47
N LEU A 223 -32.19 5.24 19.21
CA LEU A 223 -32.47 5.84 20.51
C LEU A 223 -31.46 5.36 21.56
N MET A 224 -31.00 4.11 21.51
CA MET A 224 -29.91 3.61 22.34
C MET A 224 -28.56 4.28 22.01
N ARG A 225 -28.22 4.42 20.71
CA ARG A 225 -27.05 5.20 20.24
C ARG A 225 -27.11 6.65 20.72
N THR A 226 -28.28 7.28 20.62
CA THR A 226 -28.52 8.66 21.10
C THR A 226 -28.36 8.78 22.61
N ALA A 227 -28.88 7.83 23.39
CA ALA A 227 -28.77 7.83 24.85
C ALA A 227 -27.31 7.69 25.33
N GLY A 228 -26.50 6.86 24.65
CA GLY A 228 -25.06 6.76 24.91
C GLY A 228 -24.33 8.10 24.71
N LEU A 229 -24.64 8.81 23.61
CA LEU A 229 -24.02 10.12 23.29
C LEU A 229 -24.37 11.22 24.32
N VAL A 230 -25.58 11.17 24.89
CA VAL A 230 -25.98 12.08 25.98
C VAL A 230 -25.22 11.75 27.28
N GLY A 231 -24.97 10.46 27.54
CA GLY A 231 -24.18 10.01 28.69
C GLY A 231 -22.72 10.49 28.67
N SER A 232 -22.08 10.55 27.49
CA SER A 232 -20.70 11.06 27.35
C SER A 232 -20.60 12.58 27.47
N HIS A 233 -21.53 13.34 26.88
CA HIS A 233 -21.56 14.82 27.06
C HIS A 233 -21.76 15.23 28.53
N LEU A 234 -22.43 14.38 29.33
CA LEU A 234 -22.62 14.58 30.76
C LEU A 234 -21.35 14.35 31.61
N SER A 235 -20.39 13.55 31.13
CA SER A 235 -19.10 13.32 31.80
C SER A 235 -18.19 14.54 31.66
N GLN A 236 -17.98 15.00 30.41
CA GLN A 236 -17.11 16.15 30.09
C GLN A 236 -17.50 17.46 30.81
N PHE A 237 -18.78 17.60 31.18
CA PHE A 237 -19.26 18.72 32.00
C PHE A 237 -18.73 18.69 33.45
N LEU A 238 -18.60 17.50 34.04
CA LEU A 238 -18.17 17.31 35.43
C LEU A 238 -16.66 17.51 35.62
N GLU A 239 -15.83 16.94 34.73
CA GLU A 239 -14.36 17.09 34.77
C GLU A 239 -13.95 18.57 34.89
N ARG A 240 -14.60 19.44 34.11
CA ARG A 240 -14.27 20.86 33.95
C ARG A 240 -14.34 21.68 35.25
N ARG A 241 -15.11 21.24 36.26
CA ARG A 241 -15.30 22.00 37.51
C ARG A 241 -14.36 21.59 38.64
N HIS A 242 -13.98 20.32 38.73
CA HIS A 242 -13.10 19.86 39.81
C HIS A 242 -11.70 20.49 39.79
N ALA A 243 -11.24 20.99 38.63
CA ALA A 243 -9.93 21.61 38.45
C ALA A 243 -9.78 23.05 39.01
N GLU A 244 -10.87 23.71 39.46
CA GLU A 244 -10.83 25.13 39.81
C GLU A 244 -10.38 25.44 41.26
N ASP A 245 -10.69 24.56 42.23
CA ASP A 245 -10.58 24.87 43.67
C ASP A 245 -9.20 24.59 44.30
N GLU A 246 -8.31 23.83 43.66
CA GLU A 246 -7.02 23.41 44.27
C GLU A 246 -5.94 24.51 44.31
N GLY A 247 -6.13 25.64 43.63
CA GLY A 247 -5.05 26.60 43.33
C GLY A 247 -4.43 27.35 44.51
N ASP A 248 -5.23 27.77 45.50
CA ASP A 248 -4.85 28.83 46.45
C ASP A 248 -3.86 28.39 47.55
N LEU A 249 -3.71 27.07 47.80
CA LEU A 249 -2.91 26.54 48.91
C LEU A 249 -1.41 26.35 48.60
N ALA A 250 -0.99 26.48 47.33
CA ALA A 250 0.38 26.17 46.91
C ALA A 250 1.42 27.24 47.32
N LEU A 251 1.04 28.52 47.29
CA LEU A 251 1.95 29.67 47.19
C LEU A 251 2.90 29.87 48.40
N ILE A 252 2.51 29.38 49.59
CA ILE A 252 3.27 29.63 50.84
C ILE A 252 4.52 28.75 50.96
N ARG A 253 4.58 27.59 50.28
CA ARG A 253 5.71 26.64 50.39
C ARG A 253 6.93 27.04 49.56
N GLU A 254 6.79 27.99 48.64
CA GLU A 254 7.76 28.25 47.57
C GLU A 254 9.06 28.91 48.05
N ARG A 255 8.94 29.90 48.94
CA ARG A 255 10.02 30.86 49.22
C ARG A 255 11.28 30.25 49.83
N ALA A 256 11.15 29.11 50.53
CA ALA A 256 12.27 28.40 51.16
C ALA A 256 12.99 27.41 50.22
N ALA A 257 12.58 27.28 48.96
CA ALA A 257 13.28 26.45 47.97
C ALA A 257 14.48 27.18 47.34
N HIS A 258 14.37 28.50 47.16
CA HIS A 258 15.18 29.30 46.24
C HIS A 258 16.67 29.39 46.59
N GLU A 259 17.02 29.49 47.88
CA GLU A 259 18.41 29.66 48.32
C GLU A 259 19.24 28.37 48.22
N ARG A 260 18.59 27.19 48.29
CA ARG A 260 19.26 25.89 48.14
C ARG A 260 19.69 25.60 46.70
N THR A 261 19.16 26.33 45.72
CA THR A 261 19.41 26.13 44.29
C THR A 261 20.81 26.59 43.86
N ALA A 262 21.32 27.68 44.45
CA ALA A 262 22.53 28.35 43.98
C ALA A 262 23.84 27.56 44.19
N GLY A 263 23.90 26.68 45.21
CA GLY A 263 25.07 25.83 45.46
C GLY A 263 25.21 24.65 44.48
N ILE A 264 24.13 24.31 43.75
CA ILE A 264 24.09 23.16 42.84
C ILE A 264 24.70 23.50 41.48
N LEU A 265 24.45 24.72 41.00
CA LEU A 265 24.87 25.20 39.68
C LEU A 265 26.41 25.30 39.55
N GLU A 266 27.13 25.61 40.63
CA GLU A 266 28.61 25.57 40.67
C GLU A 266 29.21 24.16 40.54
N SER A 267 28.41 23.09 40.74
CA SER A 267 28.90 21.71 40.71
C SER A 267 28.77 21.03 39.33
N ILE A 268 28.18 21.73 38.36
CA ILE A 268 27.95 21.30 36.98
C ILE A 268 29.22 21.60 36.14
N ASN A 269 29.54 20.71 35.21
CA ASN A 269 30.78 20.77 34.42
C ASN A 269 30.70 21.69 33.17
N ASP A 270 29.53 22.30 32.96
CA ASP A 270 29.20 23.25 31.88
C ASP A 270 29.27 24.70 32.40
N ALA A 271 29.47 25.67 31.51
CA ALA A 271 29.43 27.08 31.88
C ALA A 271 27.98 27.58 32.05
N PHE A 272 27.70 28.27 33.16
CA PHE A 272 26.38 28.83 33.44
C PHE A 272 26.49 30.29 33.93
N PHE A 273 25.57 31.15 33.49
CA PHE A 273 25.39 32.49 34.07
C PHE A 273 23.93 32.93 33.98
N THR A 274 23.55 33.99 34.71
CA THR A 274 22.24 34.63 34.60
C THR A 274 22.37 36.13 34.40
N LEU A 275 21.43 36.73 33.68
CA LEU A 275 21.33 38.16 33.44
C LEU A 275 19.97 38.70 33.93
N ASP A 276 19.92 39.97 34.34
CA ASP A 276 18.67 40.69 34.60
C ASP A 276 18.03 41.27 33.31
N GLY A 277 16.86 41.89 33.46
CA GLY A 277 16.19 42.69 32.42
C GLY A 277 17.02 43.85 31.83
N GLU A 278 18.08 44.30 32.50
CA GLU A 278 19.05 45.29 31.98
C GLU A 278 20.24 44.65 31.23
N ARG A 279 20.25 43.31 31.10
CA ARG A 279 21.32 42.46 30.55
C ARG A 279 22.61 42.43 31.37
N ARG A 280 22.53 42.73 32.67
CA ARG A 280 23.66 42.69 33.62
C ARG A 280 23.83 41.29 34.18
N PHE A 281 25.06 40.81 34.36
CA PHE A 281 25.26 39.52 35.03
C PHE A 281 24.81 39.59 36.51
N VAL A 282 23.85 38.75 36.88
CA VAL A 282 23.32 38.60 38.25
C VAL A 282 23.99 37.42 38.96
N TYR A 283 24.35 36.38 38.20
CA TYR A 283 25.04 35.19 38.68
C TYR A 283 25.94 34.64 37.57
N VAL A 284 27.07 34.03 37.92
CA VAL A 284 28.04 33.42 36.98
C VAL A 284 28.68 32.25 37.72
N THR A 285 28.78 31.06 37.12
CA THR A 285 29.50 29.92 37.72
C THR A 285 30.98 29.91 37.35
N SER A 286 31.76 29.22 38.18
CA SER A 286 33.22 29.11 38.04
C SER A 286 33.66 28.58 36.66
N LYS A 287 32.83 27.74 36.02
CA LYS A 287 33.10 27.20 34.67
C LYS A 287 32.85 28.22 33.54
N ALA A 288 31.95 29.17 33.74
CA ALA A 288 31.77 30.30 32.83
C ALA A 288 32.96 31.28 32.91
N GLU A 289 33.54 31.48 34.09
CA GLU A 289 34.77 32.27 34.26
C GLU A 289 35.94 31.66 33.45
N GLU A 290 36.06 30.32 33.45
CA GLU A 290 37.07 29.58 32.68
C GLU A 290 36.84 29.70 31.15
N LEU A 291 35.63 29.37 30.67
CA LEU A 291 35.35 29.36 29.22
C LEU A 291 35.27 30.76 28.59
N LEU A 292 34.93 31.80 29.37
CA LEU A 292 34.91 33.20 28.89
C LEU A 292 36.21 33.96 29.20
N GLY A 293 37.12 33.36 29.99
CA GLY A 293 38.42 33.95 30.34
C GLY A 293 38.33 35.28 31.12
N THR A 294 37.31 35.48 31.96
CA THR A 294 37.06 36.74 32.70
C THR A 294 36.46 36.43 34.07
N THR A 295 36.82 37.17 35.12
CA THR A 295 36.39 36.81 36.49
C THR A 295 34.97 37.29 36.81
N ARG A 296 34.28 36.56 37.67
CA ARG A 296 32.94 36.88 38.19
C ARG A 296 32.88 38.25 38.86
N GLY A 297 33.94 38.67 39.55
CA GLY A 297 34.03 40.00 40.17
C GLY A 297 34.08 41.14 39.17
N GLU A 298 34.50 40.88 37.93
CA GLU A 298 34.50 41.83 36.82
C GLU A 298 33.23 41.74 35.97
N LEU A 299 32.56 40.57 35.95
CA LEU A 299 31.32 40.35 35.20
C LEU A 299 30.06 40.84 35.95
N LEU A 300 29.93 40.56 37.24
CA LEU A 300 28.70 40.86 38.00
C LEU A 300 28.32 42.34 37.98
N GLY A 301 27.06 42.64 37.67
CA GLY A 301 26.52 43.99 37.50
C GLY A 301 26.88 44.70 36.18
N GLN A 302 27.88 44.21 35.43
CA GLN A 302 28.23 44.72 34.10
C GLN A 302 27.32 44.13 33.03
N LYS A 303 27.07 44.87 31.95
CA LYS A 303 26.23 44.38 30.84
C LYS A 303 27.03 43.48 29.92
N ILE A 304 26.43 42.36 29.52
CA ILE A 304 27.08 41.39 28.62
C ILE A 304 27.54 42.02 27.28
N CYS A 305 26.84 43.04 26.78
CA CYS A 305 27.24 43.80 25.58
C CYS A 305 28.35 44.84 25.79
N GLU A 306 28.65 45.21 27.03
CA GLU A 306 29.76 46.10 27.39
C GLU A 306 31.05 45.29 27.62
N MET A 307 30.90 44.07 28.18
CA MET A 307 32.01 43.13 28.41
C MET A 307 32.42 42.36 27.14
N TYR A 308 31.46 41.93 26.31
CA TYR A 308 31.71 41.17 25.07
C TYR A 308 31.04 41.85 23.87
N PRO A 309 31.63 42.92 23.30
CA PRO A 309 31.09 43.61 22.13
C PRO A 309 30.89 42.67 20.93
N ASP A 310 31.80 41.72 20.71
CA ASP A 310 31.72 40.76 19.59
C ASP A 310 30.57 39.74 19.74
N ALA A 311 29.95 39.66 20.93
CA ALA A 311 28.71 38.92 21.10
C ALA A 311 27.49 39.66 20.52
N LEU A 312 27.54 40.99 20.32
CA LEU A 312 26.39 41.78 19.83
C LEU A 312 25.90 41.25 18.46
N GLY A 313 24.60 40.94 18.38
CA GLY A 313 23.98 40.41 17.16
C GLY A 313 24.27 38.93 16.85
N SER A 314 25.14 38.27 17.62
CA SER A 314 25.31 36.81 17.57
C SER A 314 23.99 36.06 17.80
N LYS A 315 23.89 34.79 17.37
CA LYS A 315 22.69 33.97 17.62
C LYS A 315 22.45 33.79 19.13
N SER A 316 23.51 33.66 19.94
CA SER A 316 23.39 33.55 21.40
C SER A 316 22.97 34.86 22.07
N TYR A 317 23.53 36.00 21.68
CA TYR A 317 23.07 37.30 22.19
C TYR A 317 21.64 37.63 21.73
N ARG A 318 21.26 37.28 20.49
CA ARG A 318 19.87 37.44 20.01
C ARG A 318 18.91 36.53 20.75
N ALA A 319 19.22 35.25 20.93
CA ALA A 319 18.42 34.36 21.76
C ALA A 319 18.33 34.81 23.23
N THR A 320 19.37 35.48 23.74
CA THR A 320 19.40 36.12 25.07
C THR A 320 18.48 37.35 25.13
N GLU A 321 18.58 38.24 24.15
CA GLU A 321 17.69 39.39 23.95
C GLU A 321 16.23 38.99 23.74
N GLU A 322 16.01 37.88 23.03
CA GLU A 322 14.70 37.32 22.73
C GLU A 322 14.12 36.70 23.99
N ALA A 323 14.83 35.79 24.67
CA ALA A 323 14.37 35.20 25.93
C ALA A 323 14.07 36.26 27.01
N LEU A 324 14.85 37.35 27.08
CA LEU A 324 14.56 38.52 27.94
C LEU A 324 13.27 39.29 27.56
N LYS A 325 12.88 39.28 26.28
CA LYS A 325 11.69 40.01 25.76
C LYS A 325 10.46 39.12 25.62
N ASN A 326 10.63 37.81 25.44
CA ASN A 326 9.58 36.89 25.00
C ASN A 326 9.38 35.68 25.93
N GLY A 327 10.24 35.49 26.94
CA GLY A 327 10.06 34.44 27.94
C GLY A 327 10.16 33.01 27.41
N LYS A 328 10.91 32.75 26.33
CA LYS A 328 11.11 31.39 25.78
C LYS A 328 12.48 30.79 26.10
N THR A 329 12.50 29.51 26.48
CA THR A 329 13.73 28.72 26.52
C THR A 329 14.25 28.50 25.11
N ALA A 330 15.45 28.99 24.83
CA ALA A 330 16.14 28.79 23.57
C ALA A 330 17.31 27.83 23.79
N GLU A 331 17.06 26.53 23.56
CA GLU A 331 18.14 25.60 23.25
C GLU A 331 18.45 25.68 21.76
N PHE A 332 19.70 25.98 21.43
CA PHE A 332 20.17 26.00 20.06
C PHE A 332 21.68 25.81 20.02
N GLU A 333 22.11 25.32 18.87
CA GLU A 333 23.52 25.16 18.56
C GLU A 333 23.93 26.33 17.67
N THR A 334 25.12 26.87 17.92
CA THR A 334 25.69 27.98 17.13
C THR A 334 27.21 27.97 17.21
N VAL A 335 27.87 28.39 16.14
CA VAL A 335 29.24 28.90 16.27
C VAL A 335 29.21 30.15 17.15
N SER A 336 30.04 30.19 18.18
CA SER A 336 30.17 31.34 19.09
C SER A 336 31.13 32.37 18.50
N PRO A 337 30.72 33.64 18.28
CA PRO A 337 31.65 34.68 17.86
C PRO A 337 32.71 35.03 18.90
N VAL A 338 32.45 34.72 20.18
CA VAL A 338 33.39 34.95 21.30
C VAL A 338 34.42 33.82 21.43
N LEU A 339 34.06 32.58 21.04
CA LEU A 339 34.91 31.39 21.26
C LEU A 339 35.40 30.69 19.98
N GLY A 340 34.87 31.06 18.80
CA GLY A 340 35.27 30.54 17.50
C GLY A 340 34.85 29.10 17.16
N VAL A 341 34.01 28.46 17.99
CA VAL A 341 33.60 27.04 17.87
C VAL A 341 32.10 26.86 18.01
N TRP A 342 31.56 25.73 17.51
CA TRP A 342 30.19 25.30 17.80
C TRP A 342 30.01 25.03 19.31
N ILE A 343 29.09 25.77 19.91
CA ILE A 343 28.60 25.56 21.27
C ILE A 343 27.10 25.22 21.26
N SER A 344 26.70 24.32 22.16
CA SER A 344 25.31 24.21 22.57
C SER A 344 25.05 25.30 23.59
N VAL A 345 23.95 26.04 23.41
CA VAL A 345 23.53 27.10 24.31
C VAL A 345 22.08 26.86 24.69
N ARG A 346 21.80 26.81 25.99
CA ARG A 346 20.46 26.79 26.55
C ARG A 346 20.22 28.08 27.32
N VAL A 347 19.54 29.03 26.71
CA VAL A 347 19.04 30.24 27.37
C VAL A 347 17.69 29.91 27.98
N TYR A 348 17.61 29.77 29.31
CA TYR A 348 16.37 29.61 30.06
C TYR A 348 15.88 30.99 30.56
N PRO A 349 14.69 31.47 30.21
CA PRO A 349 14.14 32.76 30.65
C PRO A 349 13.66 32.72 32.11
N SER A 350 13.94 33.77 32.89
CA SER A 350 13.40 33.98 34.24
C SER A 350 12.16 34.88 34.20
N ALA A 351 11.46 35.02 35.32
CA ALA A 351 10.54 36.15 35.54
C ALA A 351 11.24 37.52 35.43
N ASP A 352 12.46 37.63 35.97
CA ASP A 352 13.22 38.90 36.08
C ASP A 352 14.44 39.02 35.13
N GLY A 353 14.61 38.10 34.17
CA GLY A 353 15.89 37.93 33.47
C GLY A 353 16.02 36.70 32.58
N VAL A 354 17.25 36.18 32.42
CA VAL A 354 17.57 34.92 31.73
C VAL A 354 18.71 34.18 32.42
N SER A 355 18.88 32.89 32.10
CA SER A 355 19.94 32.01 32.59
C SER A 355 20.52 31.20 31.43
N VAL A 356 21.78 31.43 31.08
CA VAL A 356 22.47 30.81 29.93
C VAL A 356 23.39 29.70 30.42
N LEU A 357 23.08 28.45 30.05
CA LEU A 357 24.00 27.31 30.11
C LEU A 357 24.67 27.14 28.73
N PHE A 358 25.96 26.85 28.67
CA PHE A 358 26.63 26.51 27.41
C PHE A 358 27.86 25.60 27.55
N HIS A 359 28.12 24.79 26.52
CA HIS A 359 29.30 23.93 26.40
C HIS A 359 29.67 23.71 24.92
N SER A 360 30.90 23.25 24.66
CA SER A 360 31.34 22.91 23.30
C SER A 360 30.71 21.62 22.77
N ILE A 361 30.49 21.55 21.46
CA ILE A 361 29.84 20.44 20.73
C ILE A 361 30.43 20.20 19.32
N GLU A 362 31.56 20.84 19.00
CA GLU A 362 32.19 20.83 17.67
C GLU A 362 32.33 19.43 17.05
N GLU A 363 32.60 18.41 17.88
CA GLU A 363 32.72 17.02 17.46
C GLU A 363 31.37 16.35 17.13
N ARG A 364 30.29 16.72 17.83
CA ARG A 364 28.93 16.19 17.56
C ARG A 364 28.34 16.78 16.30
N LYS A 365 28.43 18.11 16.09
CA LYS A 365 27.79 18.77 14.94
C LYS A 365 28.28 18.23 13.60
N ARG A 366 29.59 17.98 13.49
CA ARG A 366 30.21 17.37 12.30
C ARG A 366 29.74 15.93 12.03
N ALA A 367 29.37 15.17 13.06
CA ALA A 367 28.80 13.82 12.89
C ALA A 367 27.32 13.86 12.49
N GLU A 368 26.57 14.86 12.97
CA GLU A 368 25.15 15.05 12.64
C GLU A 368 24.92 15.56 11.21
N GLU A 369 25.74 16.49 10.72
CA GLU A 369 25.64 17.00 9.34
C GLU A 369 25.88 15.88 8.31
N VAL A 370 26.89 15.03 8.53
CA VAL A 370 27.15 13.81 7.73
C VAL A 370 25.97 12.82 7.82
N SER A 371 25.38 12.67 9.02
CA SER A 371 24.26 11.75 9.24
C SER A 371 22.95 12.23 8.57
N ALA A 372 22.67 13.53 8.61
CA ALA A 372 21.49 14.13 7.99
C ALA A 372 21.57 14.12 6.46
N TRP A 373 22.74 14.42 5.88
CA TRP A 373 23.00 14.26 4.46
C TRP A 373 22.82 12.79 4.01
N SER A 374 23.40 11.85 4.77
CA SER A 374 23.23 10.41 4.56
C SER A 374 21.76 9.94 4.69
N ALA A 375 20.95 10.60 5.52
CA ALA A 375 19.52 10.29 5.67
C ALA A 375 18.69 10.78 4.48
N ARG A 376 18.88 12.04 4.03
CA ARG A 376 18.21 12.59 2.84
C ARG A 376 18.53 11.79 1.57
N LEU A 377 19.80 11.41 1.39
CA LEU A 377 20.21 10.56 0.28
C LEU A 377 19.52 9.18 0.32
N ARG A 378 19.34 8.59 1.50
CA ARG A 378 18.60 7.33 1.66
C ARG A 378 17.09 7.48 1.45
N ALA A 379 16.50 8.63 1.78
CA ALA A 379 15.10 8.92 1.45
C ALA A 379 14.93 9.01 -0.08
N LEU A 380 15.68 9.87 -0.76
CA LEU A 380 15.65 9.99 -2.22
C LEU A 380 15.90 8.64 -2.95
N GLN A 381 16.78 7.78 -2.44
CA GLN A 381 16.98 6.43 -2.97
C GLN A 381 15.79 5.48 -2.70
N ALA A 382 15.15 5.60 -1.53
CA ALA A 382 13.99 4.80 -1.17
C ALA A 382 12.78 5.20 -2.02
N ASP A 383 12.50 6.50 -2.15
CA ASP A 383 11.37 7.04 -2.89
C ASP A 383 11.46 6.68 -4.38
N VAL A 384 12.59 6.98 -5.02
CA VAL A 384 12.88 6.53 -6.40
C VAL A 384 12.78 5.00 -6.51
N GLY A 385 13.22 4.26 -5.50
CA GLY A 385 13.10 2.81 -5.44
C GLY A 385 11.64 2.32 -5.36
N THR A 386 10.78 2.97 -4.58
CA THR A 386 9.36 2.61 -4.45
C THR A 386 8.59 2.93 -5.71
N GLU A 387 8.92 4.00 -6.44
CA GLU A 387 8.18 4.36 -7.64
C GLU A 387 8.31 3.35 -8.78
N PHE A 388 9.45 2.65 -8.88
CA PHE A 388 9.60 1.49 -9.77
C PHE A 388 8.94 0.20 -9.25
N THR A 389 8.28 0.22 -8.09
CA THR A 389 7.49 -0.91 -7.55
C THR A 389 5.97 -0.65 -7.53
N ARG A 390 5.54 0.60 -7.68
CA ARG A 390 4.13 1.04 -7.67
C ARG A 390 3.37 0.79 -8.98
N GLY A 391 4.01 0.15 -9.98
CA GLY A 391 3.34 -0.41 -11.16
C GLY A 391 2.63 0.60 -12.09
N SER A 392 3.11 1.84 -12.12
CA SER A 392 2.53 2.94 -12.91
C SER A 392 3.14 3.04 -14.32
N ASP A 393 2.62 3.92 -15.19
CA ASP A 393 3.27 4.21 -16.48
C ASP A 393 4.68 4.80 -16.31
N MET A 394 5.58 4.49 -17.24
CA MET A 394 6.98 4.96 -17.25
C MET A 394 7.11 6.50 -17.24
N GLY A 395 6.16 7.23 -17.85
CA GLY A 395 6.11 8.69 -17.77
C GLY A 395 5.88 9.17 -16.34
N ALA A 396 4.87 8.63 -15.65
CA ALA A 396 4.55 8.97 -14.27
C ALA A 396 5.71 8.59 -13.31
N ILE A 397 6.29 7.40 -13.46
CA ILE A 397 7.43 6.97 -12.63
C ILE A 397 8.61 7.96 -12.76
N LEU A 398 8.95 8.38 -13.99
CA LEU A 398 10.09 9.27 -14.21
C LEU A 398 9.79 10.72 -13.82
N GLN A 399 8.53 11.17 -13.96
CA GLN A 399 8.10 12.47 -13.45
C GLN A 399 8.37 12.52 -11.93
N ARG A 400 7.85 11.55 -11.16
CA ARG A 400 8.11 11.42 -9.71
C ARG A 400 9.59 11.41 -9.36
N CYS A 401 10.40 10.70 -10.15
CA CYS A 401 11.85 10.64 -9.92
C CYS A 401 12.54 11.99 -10.10
N ALA A 402 12.12 12.81 -11.06
CA ALA A 402 12.62 14.19 -11.22
C ALA A 402 12.15 15.09 -10.06
N GLU A 403 11.00 14.79 -9.48
CA GLU A 403 10.29 15.60 -8.49
C GLU A 403 10.85 15.39 -7.09
N SER A 404 11.01 14.14 -6.65
CA SER A 404 11.82 13.81 -5.46
C SER A 404 13.26 14.34 -5.56
N MET A 405 13.83 14.42 -6.78
CA MET A 405 15.14 15.06 -6.99
C MET A 405 15.11 16.59 -6.83
N VAL A 406 13.99 17.27 -7.06
CA VAL A 406 13.81 18.70 -6.76
C VAL A 406 13.74 18.93 -5.26
N GLU A 407 12.89 18.16 -4.58
CA GLU A 407 12.67 18.25 -3.13
C GLU A 407 13.96 17.93 -2.34
N HIS A 408 14.46 16.69 -2.41
CA HIS A 408 15.52 16.21 -1.50
C HIS A 408 16.89 16.86 -1.72
N LEU A 409 17.16 17.36 -2.93
CA LEU A 409 18.41 18.07 -3.27
C LEU A 409 18.28 19.60 -3.13
N GLU A 410 17.05 20.11 -2.90
CA GLU A 410 16.68 21.53 -2.84
C GLU A 410 17.20 22.32 -4.07
N VAL A 411 16.95 21.78 -5.26
CA VAL A 411 17.39 22.35 -6.55
C VAL A 411 16.27 23.16 -7.21
N ALA A 412 16.60 24.02 -8.19
CA ALA A 412 15.60 24.90 -8.82
C ALA A 412 14.72 24.16 -9.83
N PHE A 413 15.28 23.21 -10.58
CA PHE A 413 14.54 22.26 -11.41
C PHE A 413 15.38 21.02 -11.74
N ALA A 414 14.72 19.91 -12.06
CA ALA A 414 15.31 18.66 -12.49
C ALA A 414 14.66 18.17 -13.80
N ARG A 415 15.41 17.44 -14.62
CA ARG A 415 14.96 16.88 -15.90
C ARG A 415 15.56 15.51 -16.17
N ILE A 416 14.77 14.61 -16.74
CA ILE A 416 15.21 13.28 -17.15
C ILE A 416 14.87 13.06 -18.63
N TRP A 417 15.90 12.69 -19.39
CA TRP A 417 15.78 12.28 -20.78
C TRP A 417 16.05 10.77 -20.92
N LEU A 418 15.26 10.07 -21.73
CA LEU A 418 15.54 8.68 -22.13
C LEU A 418 16.16 8.61 -23.53
N LEU A 419 16.98 7.59 -23.78
CA LEU A 419 17.62 7.36 -25.07
C LEU A 419 16.71 6.60 -26.04
N ASP A 420 16.41 7.21 -27.19
CA ASP A 420 15.97 6.52 -28.39
C ASP A 420 17.20 5.97 -29.14
N GLU A 421 17.38 4.64 -29.12
CA GLU A 421 18.47 3.94 -29.82
C GLU A 421 18.34 3.97 -31.35
N GLY A 422 17.13 4.20 -31.88
CA GLY A 422 16.87 4.29 -33.32
C GLY A 422 17.40 5.59 -33.91
N ASP A 423 16.92 6.73 -33.41
CA ASP A 423 17.32 8.06 -33.87
C ASP A 423 18.60 8.60 -33.21
N LYS A 424 19.11 7.92 -32.16
CA LYS A 424 20.27 8.36 -31.35
C LYS A 424 20.07 9.73 -30.72
N ALA A 425 18.87 9.95 -30.21
CA ALA A 425 18.43 11.16 -29.54
C ALA A 425 18.00 10.86 -28.10
N LEU A 426 18.10 11.87 -27.25
CA LEU A 426 17.60 11.89 -25.88
C LEU A 426 16.26 12.64 -25.89
N ASP A 427 15.17 11.91 -25.64
CA ASP A 427 13.82 12.46 -25.51
C ASP A 427 13.58 12.88 -24.05
N LEU A 428 13.13 14.11 -23.80
CA LEU A 428 12.73 14.57 -22.47
C LEU A 428 11.46 13.82 -22.05
N ARG A 429 11.51 13.13 -20.91
CA ARG A 429 10.38 12.33 -20.37
C ARG A 429 9.85 12.83 -19.04
N ALA A 430 10.65 13.58 -18.29
CA ALA A 430 10.25 14.22 -17.05
C ALA A 430 10.90 15.59 -16.88
N SER A 431 10.15 16.53 -16.28
CA SER A 431 10.60 17.90 -16.00
C SER A 431 9.89 18.45 -14.77
N ALA A 432 10.66 18.81 -13.74
CA ALA A 432 10.18 19.12 -12.40
C ALA A 432 10.84 20.38 -11.84
N GLY A 433 10.23 21.04 -10.85
CA GLY A 433 10.65 22.34 -10.31
C GLY A 433 10.14 23.52 -11.16
N MET A 434 10.91 24.61 -11.26
CA MET A 434 10.50 25.85 -11.95
C MET A 434 10.22 25.72 -13.47
N TYR A 435 10.34 24.53 -14.05
CA TYR A 435 9.95 24.23 -15.43
C TYR A 435 9.37 22.83 -15.56
N THR A 436 8.11 22.76 -15.97
CA THR A 436 7.31 21.53 -16.13
C THR A 436 7.15 21.07 -17.59
N HIS A 437 7.14 22.01 -18.54
CA HIS A 437 6.93 21.70 -19.95
C HIS A 437 7.95 20.69 -20.51
N LEU A 438 7.44 19.63 -21.15
CA LEU A 438 8.23 18.69 -21.96
C LEU A 438 8.44 19.22 -23.39
N ASP A 439 7.47 19.96 -23.93
CA ASP A 439 7.55 20.61 -25.24
C ASP A 439 8.42 21.87 -25.20
N GLY A 440 9.58 21.84 -25.88
CA GLY A 440 10.48 22.99 -25.96
C GLY A 440 11.77 22.70 -26.74
N PRO A 441 12.69 23.68 -26.84
CA PRO A 441 13.95 23.55 -27.59
C PRO A 441 14.94 22.52 -27.01
N HIS A 442 14.59 21.87 -25.89
CA HIS A 442 15.37 20.82 -25.23
C HIS A 442 14.57 19.51 -25.06
N GLY A 443 13.38 19.40 -25.67
CA GLY A 443 12.54 18.20 -25.63
C GLY A 443 13.13 16.99 -26.38
N ARG A 444 14.02 17.23 -27.36
CA ARG A 444 14.81 16.18 -28.04
C ARG A 444 16.24 16.69 -28.30
N ILE A 445 17.26 15.94 -27.88
CA ILE A 445 18.68 16.34 -27.92
C ILE A 445 19.54 15.25 -28.57
N GLY A 446 20.41 15.59 -29.54
CA GLY A 446 21.29 14.61 -30.17
C GLY A 446 22.46 14.15 -29.29
N LEU A 447 22.95 12.92 -29.49
CA LEU A 447 24.16 12.44 -28.81
C LEU A 447 25.40 13.26 -29.22
N GLY A 448 26.03 13.92 -28.24
CA GLY A 448 27.12 14.87 -28.42
C GLY A 448 26.69 16.35 -28.40
N ASP A 449 25.39 16.65 -28.44
CA ASP A 449 24.91 18.04 -28.42
C ASP A 449 24.81 18.62 -27.00
N HIS A 450 25.05 19.93 -26.89
CA HIS A 450 24.95 20.74 -25.65
C HIS A 450 25.74 20.14 -24.46
N LYS A 451 25.21 20.19 -23.23
CA LYS A 451 25.76 19.45 -22.07
C LYS A 451 25.18 18.05 -21.95
N ILE A 452 23.85 17.92 -22.05
CA ILE A 452 23.11 16.66 -21.83
C ILE A 452 23.52 15.56 -22.82
N GLY A 453 23.56 15.87 -24.12
CA GLY A 453 24.01 14.94 -25.15
C GLY A 453 25.49 14.55 -25.02
N ARG A 454 26.33 15.43 -24.45
CA ARG A 454 27.74 15.09 -24.13
C ARG A 454 27.87 14.20 -22.89
N ILE A 455 27.08 14.40 -21.84
CA ILE A 455 27.05 13.52 -20.66
C ILE A 455 26.70 12.08 -21.07
N ALA A 456 25.73 11.93 -21.98
CA ALA A 456 25.41 10.66 -22.63
C ALA A 456 26.55 10.08 -23.49
N GLN A 457 27.17 10.91 -24.35
CA GLN A 457 28.24 10.46 -25.25
C GLN A 457 29.53 10.08 -24.51
N GLU A 458 29.94 10.88 -23.53
CA GLU A 458 31.14 10.67 -22.71
C GLU A 458 30.92 9.63 -21.61
N ARG A 459 29.65 9.33 -21.28
CA ARG A 459 29.22 8.41 -20.20
C ARG A 459 29.86 8.74 -18.85
N ARG A 460 29.90 10.03 -18.52
CA ARG A 460 30.49 10.55 -17.29
C ARG A 460 29.60 11.62 -16.68
N PRO A 461 29.49 11.68 -15.35
CA PRO A 461 28.80 12.76 -14.68
C PRO A 461 29.56 14.08 -14.81
N HIS A 462 28.85 15.20 -14.73
CA HIS A 462 29.42 16.53 -14.88
C HIS A 462 28.76 17.54 -13.92
N LEU A 463 29.57 18.11 -13.03
CA LEU A 463 29.24 19.21 -12.12
C LEU A 463 29.87 20.52 -12.61
N THR A 464 29.20 21.65 -12.40
CA THR A 464 29.79 23.00 -12.49
C THR A 464 29.02 23.99 -11.61
N ASN A 465 29.74 24.92 -10.98
CA ASN A 465 29.20 26.04 -10.19
C ASN A 465 29.41 27.40 -10.89
N GLU A 466 29.85 27.40 -12.15
CA GLU A 466 30.10 28.59 -12.96
C GLU A 466 29.15 28.65 -14.19
N VAL A 467 27.90 28.19 -14.03
CA VAL A 467 26.91 28.02 -15.12
C VAL A 467 26.75 29.27 -15.99
N GLN A 468 26.81 30.45 -15.39
CA GLN A 468 26.59 31.73 -16.07
C GLN A 468 27.71 32.15 -17.03
N ASP A 469 28.90 31.54 -16.90
CA ASP A 469 30.08 31.79 -17.73
C ASP A 469 30.56 30.52 -18.48
N ASP A 470 29.90 29.37 -18.26
CA ASP A 470 30.22 28.11 -18.91
C ASP A 470 29.88 28.12 -20.41
N LEU A 471 30.91 28.14 -21.25
CA LEU A 471 30.82 28.17 -22.72
C LEU A 471 30.23 26.88 -23.36
N ARG A 472 29.77 25.90 -22.57
CA ARG A 472 29.13 24.66 -23.05
C ARG A 472 27.61 24.70 -22.97
N LEU A 473 27.03 25.70 -22.29
CA LEU A 473 25.59 25.97 -22.33
C LEU A 473 25.21 26.73 -23.61
N GLN A 474 23.94 26.62 -23.99
CA GLN A 474 23.42 27.20 -25.23
C GLN A 474 22.76 28.57 -24.99
N ASP A 475 22.26 28.82 -23.79
CA ASP A 475 21.60 30.07 -23.41
C ASP A 475 22.08 30.53 -22.02
N ASN A 476 23.22 31.21 -22.00
CA ASN A 476 23.78 31.79 -20.77
C ASN A 476 23.03 33.07 -20.36
N GLU A 477 22.21 33.67 -21.24
CA GLU A 477 21.36 34.81 -20.89
C GLU A 477 20.14 34.35 -20.07
N TRP A 478 19.51 33.23 -20.45
CA TRP A 478 18.52 32.52 -19.61
C TRP A 478 19.11 32.18 -18.24
N ALA A 479 20.29 31.54 -18.19
CA ALA A 479 20.88 31.12 -16.91
C ALA A 479 21.13 32.31 -15.95
N ARG A 480 21.57 33.45 -16.49
CA ARG A 480 21.75 34.71 -15.75
C ARG A 480 20.41 35.36 -15.36
N ARG A 481 19.40 35.30 -16.22
CA ARG A 481 18.05 35.85 -15.97
C ARG A 481 17.32 35.10 -14.86
N GLU A 482 17.40 33.77 -14.89
CA GLU A 482 16.75 32.89 -13.89
C GLU A 482 17.60 32.66 -12.64
N GLY A 483 18.79 33.26 -12.56
CA GLY A 483 19.69 33.18 -11.40
C GLY A 483 20.32 31.80 -11.16
N ILE A 484 20.38 30.93 -12.16
CA ILE A 484 21.02 29.60 -12.03
C ILE A 484 22.53 29.79 -11.90
N VAL A 485 23.12 29.19 -10.86
CA VAL A 485 24.56 29.25 -10.54
C VAL A 485 25.24 27.93 -10.87
N SER A 486 24.55 26.82 -10.66
CA SER A 486 25.12 25.48 -10.75
C SER A 486 24.28 24.50 -11.57
N PHE A 487 24.96 23.46 -12.04
CA PHE A 487 24.41 22.36 -12.82
C PHE A 487 25.12 21.07 -12.42
N ALA A 488 24.36 20.01 -12.20
CA ALA A 488 24.88 18.65 -12.08
C ALA A 488 24.08 17.72 -13.01
N GLY A 489 24.77 16.90 -13.81
CA GLY A 489 24.12 15.95 -14.71
C GLY A 489 24.82 14.60 -14.71
N TYR A 490 24.04 13.53 -14.71
CA TYR A 490 24.49 12.16 -14.50
C TYR A 490 23.91 11.22 -15.59
N PRO A 491 24.73 10.39 -16.26
CA PRO A 491 24.24 9.46 -17.26
C PRO A 491 23.53 8.27 -16.60
N LEU A 492 22.31 7.96 -17.02
CA LEU A 492 21.58 6.77 -16.57
C LEU A 492 22.15 5.55 -17.30
N ILE A 493 22.86 4.67 -16.59
CA ILE A 493 23.55 3.51 -17.16
C ILE A 493 23.19 2.25 -16.37
N ALA A 494 22.65 1.25 -17.04
CA ALA A 494 22.41 -0.07 -16.46
C ALA A 494 23.09 -1.14 -17.31
N GLU A 495 23.79 -2.08 -16.66
CA GLU A 495 24.54 -3.18 -17.30
C GLU A 495 25.57 -2.72 -18.36
N GLY A 496 26.01 -1.45 -18.28
CA GLY A 496 26.90 -0.82 -19.25
C GLY A 496 26.20 -0.26 -20.51
N ARG A 497 24.87 -0.37 -20.63
CA ARG A 497 24.06 0.33 -21.62
C ARG A 497 23.63 1.69 -21.08
N LEU A 498 23.81 2.75 -21.87
CA LEU A 498 23.21 4.05 -21.58
C LEU A 498 21.71 3.97 -21.88
N VAL A 499 20.87 4.34 -20.93
CA VAL A 499 19.40 4.39 -21.09
C VAL A 499 18.83 5.81 -21.03
N GLY A 500 19.60 6.78 -20.55
CA GLY A 500 19.15 8.18 -20.44
C GLY A 500 20.17 9.09 -19.78
N VAL A 501 19.73 10.29 -19.40
CA VAL A 501 20.47 11.27 -18.58
C VAL A 501 19.51 11.94 -17.62
N ALA A 502 19.87 12.04 -16.34
CA ALA A 502 19.19 12.90 -15.37
C ALA A 502 20.06 14.14 -15.10
N ALA A 503 19.46 15.31 -14.92
CA ALA A 503 20.19 16.52 -14.56
C ALA A 503 19.38 17.50 -13.70
N VAL A 504 20.09 18.22 -12.84
CA VAL A 504 19.57 19.23 -11.92
C VAL A 504 20.28 20.57 -12.09
N PHE A 505 19.56 21.65 -11.81
CA PHE A 505 20.02 23.03 -11.95
C PHE A 505 19.66 23.78 -10.66
N ALA A 506 20.57 24.57 -10.09
CA ALA A 506 20.29 25.29 -8.83
C ALA A 506 20.82 26.74 -8.81
N ARG A 507 20.19 27.56 -7.96
CA ARG A 507 20.54 28.98 -7.73
C ARG A 507 21.63 29.17 -6.66
N ARG A 508 22.22 28.08 -6.19
CA ARG A 508 23.34 28.03 -5.22
C ARG A 508 24.46 27.16 -5.78
N GLU A 509 25.67 27.27 -5.25
CA GLU A 509 26.72 26.30 -5.52
C GLU A 509 26.32 24.90 -5.01
N LEU A 510 26.65 23.85 -5.77
CA LEU A 510 26.49 22.45 -5.37
C LEU A 510 27.84 21.85 -5.00
N ALA A 511 27.88 21.08 -3.92
CA ALA A 511 29.09 20.42 -3.44
C ALA A 511 29.34 19.09 -4.18
N GLU A 512 30.57 18.55 -4.17
CA GLU A 512 30.91 17.32 -4.90
C GLU A 512 30.10 16.11 -4.38
N GLU A 513 29.75 16.11 -3.10
CA GLU A 513 28.87 15.15 -2.43
C GLU A 513 27.46 15.10 -3.07
N THR A 514 27.02 16.17 -3.76
CA THR A 514 25.76 16.15 -4.53
C THR A 514 25.89 15.30 -5.80
N LEU A 515 27.08 15.22 -6.39
CA LEU A 515 27.33 14.38 -7.55
C LEU A 515 27.45 12.89 -7.14
N GLU A 516 27.99 12.62 -5.96
CA GLU A 516 27.96 11.28 -5.34
C GLU A 516 26.53 10.86 -4.97
N ALA A 517 25.72 11.79 -4.43
CA ALA A 517 24.30 11.57 -4.18
C ALA A 517 23.53 11.21 -5.46
N MET A 518 23.71 11.99 -6.53
CA MET A 518 23.11 11.71 -7.84
C MET A 518 23.53 10.35 -8.42
N ALA A 519 24.73 9.85 -8.12
CA ALA A 519 25.23 8.59 -8.67
C ALA A 519 24.33 7.40 -8.31
N SER A 520 24.13 7.16 -7.02
CA SER A 520 23.36 6.00 -6.56
C SER A 520 21.87 6.09 -6.90
N VAL A 521 21.32 7.30 -7.04
CA VAL A 521 19.92 7.50 -7.48
C VAL A 521 19.81 7.30 -8.99
N SER A 522 20.82 7.71 -9.77
CA SER A 522 20.90 7.47 -11.22
C SER A 522 21.06 5.99 -11.56
N ASP A 523 21.85 5.24 -10.77
CA ASP A 523 21.99 3.79 -10.93
C ASP A 523 20.68 3.07 -10.58
N ALA A 524 19.97 3.50 -9.52
CA ALA A 524 18.65 2.98 -9.15
C ALA A 524 17.60 3.25 -10.24
N MET A 525 17.52 4.49 -10.74
CA MET A 525 16.68 4.84 -11.89
C MET A 525 17.01 4.00 -13.13
N ALA A 526 18.29 3.87 -13.48
CA ALA A 526 18.70 3.13 -14.67
C ALA A 526 18.33 1.63 -14.59
N GLN A 527 18.49 1.02 -13.41
CA GLN A 527 18.07 -0.36 -13.16
C GLN A 527 16.55 -0.51 -13.19
N GLY A 528 15.80 0.43 -12.60
CA GLY A 528 14.34 0.48 -12.67
C GLY A 528 13.83 0.58 -14.11
N ILE A 529 14.37 1.51 -14.91
CA ILE A 529 14.06 1.69 -16.33
C ILE A 529 14.32 0.41 -17.12
N VAL A 530 15.47 -0.26 -16.92
CA VAL A 530 15.77 -1.51 -17.64
C VAL A 530 14.89 -2.66 -17.19
N ARG A 531 14.62 -2.79 -15.89
CA ARG A 531 13.69 -3.82 -15.37
C ARG A 531 12.32 -3.65 -15.98
N GLU A 532 11.74 -2.46 -15.93
CA GLU A 532 10.41 -2.19 -16.47
C GLU A 532 10.37 -2.40 -17.98
N GLN A 533 11.37 -1.93 -18.73
CA GLN A 533 11.48 -2.21 -20.18
C GLN A 533 11.60 -3.71 -20.48
N ALA A 534 12.26 -4.50 -19.63
CA ALA A 534 12.43 -5.94 -19.80
C ALA A 534 11.19 -6.75 -19.38
N GLU A 535 10.54 -6.37 -18.28
CA GLU A 535 9.31 -6.97 -17.78
C GLU A 535 8.13 -6.63 -18.70
N GLU A 536 8.02 -5.40 -19.21
CA GLU A 536 7.00 -5.06 -20.21
C GLU A 536 7.30 -5.71 -21.58
N ALA A 537 8.56 -5.83 -21.98
CA ALA A 537 8.91 -6.57 -23.20
C ALA A 537 8.66 -8.08 -23.07
N LEU A 538 8.82 -8.66 -21.88
CA LEU A 538 8.45 -10.04 -21.59
C LEU A 538 6.93 -10.19 -21.56
N ARG A 539 6.22 -9.34 -20.81
CA ARG A 539 4.76 -9.31 -20.71
C ARG A 539 4.12 -9.16 -22.09
N ARG A 540 4.50 -8.16 -22.89
CA ARG A 540 4.03 -8.01 -24.28
C ARG A 540 4.36 -9.22 -25.17
N SER A 541 5.42 -9.98 -24.89
CA SER A 541 5.76 -11.20 -25.65
C SER A 541 4.97 -12.43 -25.18
N GLU A 542 4.75 -12.58 -23.88
CA GLU A 542 3.97 -13.67 -23.29
C GLU A 542 2.48 -13.46 -23.55
N GLU A 543 1.95 -12.25 -23.35
CA GLU A 543 0.60 -11.85 -23.77
C GLU A 543 0.40 -12.09 -25.27
N ARG A 544 1.35 -11.72 -26.14
CA ARG A 544 1.22 -11.94 -27.59
C ARG A 544 1.24 -13.42 -27.96
N LEU A 545 2.02 -14.25 -27.28
CA LEU A 545 2.04 -15.71 -27.49
C LEU A 545 0.78 -16.38 -26.92
N GLN A 546 0.34 -15.97 -25.72
CA GLN A 546 -0.90 -16.44 -25.11
C GLN A 546 -2.12 -16.03 -25.94
N GLN A 547 -2.22 -14.79 -26.41
CA GLN A 547 -3.26 -14.33 -27.34
C GLN A 547 -3.23 -15.10 -28.67
N ALA A 548 -2.05 -15.40 -29.21
CA ALA A 548 -1.91 -16.19 -30.44
C ALA A 548 -2.28 -17.68 -30.25
N ILE A 549 -2.15 -18.23 -29.03
CA ILE A 549 -2.54 -19.59 -28.68
C ILE A 549 -4.00 -19.66 -28.20
N ALA A 550 -4.54 -18.57 -27.63
CA ALA A 550 -5.91 -18.47 -27.11
C ALA A 550 -6.91 -17.87 -28.13
N ILE A 551 -6.51 -17.76 -29.40
CA ILE A 551 -7.41 -17.37 -30.51
C ILE A 551 -8.68 -18.21 -30.43
N GLU A 552 -9.82 -17.57 -30.20
CA GLU A 552 -11.03 -18.29 -29.79
C GLU A 552 -11.61 -19.23 -30.86
N THR A 553 -11.23 -18.99 -32.12
CA THR A 553 -11.59 -19.80 -33.29
C THR A 553 -10.58 -20.92 -33.60
N VAL A 554 -9.48 -21.02 -32.85
CA VAL A 554 -8.44 -22.04 -33.02
C VAL A 554 -8.20 -22.78 -31.70
N GLY A 555 -8.76 -23.98 -31.59
CA GLY A 555 -8.39 -24.93 -30.57
C GLY A 555 -6.91 -25.35 -30.70
N VAL A 556 -6.24 -25.52 -29.57
CA VAL A 556 -4.88 -26.06 -29.48
C VAL A 556 -4.91 -27.17 -28.44
N ILE A 557 -4.49 -28.37 -28.83
CA ILE A 557 -4.36 -29.52 -27.93
C ILE A 557 -2.93 -30.02 -27.89
N PHE A 558 -2.52 -30.49 -26.73
CA PHE A 558 -1.31 -31.28 -26.52
C PHE A 558 -1.77 -32.73 -26.32
N PHE A 559 -1.14 -33.69 -26.99
CA PHE A 559 -1.65 -35.06 -27.06
C PHE A 559 -0.56 -36.12 -27.20
N GLU A 560 -0.88 -37.33 -26.77
CA GLU A 560 -0.06 -38.52 -26.96
C GLU A 560 -0.60 -39.42 -28.10
N PRO A 561 0.27 -40.13 -28.84
CA PRO A 561 -0.14 -41.11 -29.86
C PRO A 561 -1.03 -42.25 -29.34
N ASN A 562 -1.14 -42.44 -28.03
CA ASN A 562 -1.99 -43.45 -27.39
C ASN A 562 -3.48 -43.05 -27.29
N GLY A 563 -3.87 -41.86 -27.75
CA GLY A 563 -5.23 -41.32 -27.69
C GLY A 563 -5.46 -40.20 -26.67
N SER A 564 -4.56 -40.02 -25.70
CA SER A 564 -4.75 -39.03 -24.62
C SER A 564 -4.55 -37.60 -25.08
N VAL A 565 -5.39 -36.67 -24.63
CA VAL A 565 -5.08 -35.24 -24.61
C VAL A 565 -4.53 -34.91 -23.22
N THR A 566 -3.41 -34.20 -23.16
CA THR A 566 -2.65 -33.89 -21.94
C THR A 566 -2.88 -32.46 -21.47
N GLN A 567 -2.93 -31.51 -22.40
CA GLN A 567 -3.29 -30.11 -22.17
C GLN A 567 -4.12 -29.58 -23.33
N SER A 568 -4.88 -28.50 -23.12
CA SER A 568 -5.55 -27.78 -24.21
C SER A 568 -5.87 -26.34 -23.82
N ASN A 569 -5.98 -25.48 -24.84
CA ASN A 569 -6.48 -24.12 -24.67
C ASN A 569 -8.01 -24.10 -24.43
N ASP A 570 -8.51 -22.99 -23.89
CA ASP A 570 -9.92 -22.86 -23.57
C ASP A 570 -10.82 -22.90 -24.83
N ALA A 571 -10.29 -22.49 -25.99
CA ALA A 571 -10.99 -22.60 -27.27
C ALA A 571 -11.33 -24.05 -27.62
N PHE A 572 -10.38 -25.00 -27.49
CA PHE A 572 -10.64 -26.41 -27.75
C PHE A 572 -11.62 -27.02 -26.73
N LEU A 573 -11.49 -26.67 -25.44
CA LEU A 573 -12.43 -27.13 -24.41
C LEU A 573 -13.86 -26.66 -24.74
N ARG A 574 -14.05 -25.39 -25.09
CA ARG A 574 -15.34 -24.85 -25.56
C ARG A 574 -15.85 -25.54 -26.84
N MET A 575 -14.99 -25.76 -27.84
CA MET A 575 -15.37 -26.44 -29.09
C MET A 575 -15.76 -27.91 -28.88
N SER A 576 -15.05 -28.62 -28.01
CA SER A 576 -15.28 -30.04 -27.72
C SER A 576 -16.33 -30.29 -26.63
N GLY A 577 -16.76 -29.26 -25.91
CA GLY A 577 -17.72 -29.36 -24.81
C GLY A 577 -17.20 -30.08 -23.57
N TYR A 578 -15.91 -30.40 -23.51
CA TYR A 578 -15.24 -30.90 -22.31
C TYR A 578 -14.77 -29.73 -21.45
N ASP A 579 -14.78 -29.92 -20.14
CA ASP A 579 -14.27 -28.95 -19.17
C ASP A 579 -12.83 -29.30 -18.75
N ARG A 580 -12.22 -28.43 -17.92
CA ARG A 580 -10.84 -28.64 -17.46
C ARG A 580 -10.74 -29.77 -16.43
N GLU A 581 -11.81 -30.09 -15.71
CA GLU A 581 -11.85 -31.25 -14.80
C GLU A 581 -11.82 -32.57 -15.59
N ASP A 582 -12.52 -32.67 -16.73
CA ASP A 582 -12.40 -33.83 -17.63
C ASP A 582 -10.97 -34.05 -18.15
N LEU A 583 -10.29 -32.95 -18.47
CA LEU A 583 -8.93 -32.96 -19.01
C LEU A 583 -7.94 -33.44 -17.95
N GLU A 584 -8.02 -32.88 -16.74
CA GLU A 584 -7.22 -33.30 -15.59
C GLU A 584 -7.56 -34.74 -15.14
N ALA A 585 -8.79 -35.20 -15.34
CA ALA A 585 -9.22 -36.59 -15.14
C ALA A 585 -8.85 -37.55 -16.30
N GLY A 586 -8.20 -37.08 -17.37
CA GLY A 586 -7.79 -37.89 -18.52
C GLY A 586 -8.96 -38.45 -19.36
N LEU A 587 -10.14 -37.85 -19.28
CA LEU A 587 -11.35 -38.25 -20.02
C LEU A 587 -11.34 -37.69 -21.45
N VAL A 588 -10.69 -36.55 -21.67
CA VAL A 588 -10.52 -35.91 -23.00
C VAL A 588 -9.54 -36.72 -23.83
N ARG A 589 -10.04 -37.36 -24.89
CA ARG A 589 -9.24 -38.23 -25.76
C ARG A 589 -9.66 -38.13 -27.23
N TRP A 590 -8.71 -37.94 -28.13
CA TRP A 590 -9.00 -37.79 -29.56
C TRP A 590 -9.58 -39.08 -30.18
N ASP A 591 -9.23 -40.25 -29.64
CA ASP A 591 -9.78 -41.53 -30.10
C ASP A 591 -11.27 -41.70 -29.74
N ARG A 592 -11.72 -41.17 -28.60
CA ARG A 592 -13.12 -41.17 -28.19
C ARG A 592 -13.94 -40.06 -28.85
N MET A 593 -13.33 -38.91 -29.13
CA MET A 593 -13.98 -37.81 -29.85
C MET A 593 -14.10 -38.08 -31.36
N THR A 594 -13.37 -39.03 -31.93
CA THR A 594 -13.45 -39.38 -33.35
C THR A 594 -14.62 -40.35 -33.62
N PRO A 595 -15.62 -40.01 -34.46
CA PRO A 595 -16.66 -40.97 -34.87
C PRO A 595 -16.09 -42.21 -35.59
N PRO A 596 -16.69 -43.40 -35.46
CA PRO A 596 -16.18 -44.64 -36.07
C PRO A 596 -15.87 -44.54 -37.57
N GLU A 597 -16.68 -43.77 -38.31
CA GLU A 597 -16.51 -43.50 -39.75
C GLU A 597 -15.25 -42.68 -40.09
N TYR A 598 -14.77 -41.82 -39.18
CA TYR A 598 -13.56 -41.00 -39.35
C TYR A 598 -12.33 -41.60 -38.63
N MET A 599 -12.48 -42.69 -37.88
CA MET A 599 -11.37 -43.38 -37.22
C MET A 599 -10.26 -43.84 -38.18
N PRO A 600 -10.55 -44.42 -39.37
CA PRO A 600 -9.51 -44.82 -40.32
C PRO A 600 -8.76 -43.65 -40.96
N GLN A 601 -9.24 -42.41 -40.81
CA GLN A 601 -8.52 -41.20 -41.23
C GLN A 601 -7.58 -40.73 -40.11
N SER A 602 -8.08 -40.70 -38.88
CA SER A 602 -7.30 -40.28 -37.70
C SER A 602 -6.11 -41.21 -37.41
N LEU A 603 -6.28 -42.53 -37.54
CA LEU A 603 -5.18 -43.48 -37.32
C LEU A 603 -4.01 -43.29 -38.31
N ARG A 604 -4.29 -42.93 -39.57
CA ARG A 604 -3.26 -42.60 -40.56
C ARG A 604 -2.54 -41.29 -40.23
N ALA A 605 -3.27 -40.29 -39.73
CA ALA A 605 -2.65 -39.06 -39.23
C ALA A 605 -1.69 -39.33 -38.05
N VAL A 606 -2.02 -40.27 -37.15
CA VAL A 606 -1.10 -40.67 -36.06
C VAL A 606 0.13 -41.43 -36.57
N GLU A 607 -0.02 -42.27 -37.60
CA GLU A 607 1.11 -42.96 -38.25
C GLU A 607 2.09 -41.96 -38.92
N ASP A 608 1.54 -40.96 -39.63
CA ASP A 608 2.30 -39.83 -40.18
C ASP A 608 3.00 -39.03 -39.06
N PHE A 609 2.27 -38.70 -37.98
CA PHE A 609 2.81 -37.95 -36.83
C PHE A 609 3.99 -38.67 -36.17
N VAL A 610 3.88 -39.97 -35.89
CA VAL A 610 4.94 -40.75 -35.24
C VAL A 610 6.18 -40.85 -36.15
N THR A 611 5.95 -41.13 -37.45
CA THR A 611 7.01 -41.40 -38.43
C THR A 611 7.72 -40.12 -38.92
N LEU A 612 6.97 -39.05 -39.17
CA LEU A 612 7.46 -37.81 -39.79
C LEU A 612 7.58 -36.64 -38.80
N GLY A 613 7.03 -36.77 -37.59
CA GLY A 613 7.00 -35.72 -36.57
C GLY A 613 5.92 -34.65 -36.80
N ARG A 614 5.02 -34.83 -37.76
CA ARG A 614 3.92 -33.90 -38.10
C ARG A 614 2.87 -34.57 -39.00
N THR A 615 1.70 -33.96 -39.14
CA THR A 615 0.64 -34.39 -40.08
C THR A 615 0.47 -33.45 -41.27
N VAL A 616 -0.30 -33.89 -42.27
CA VAL A 616 -0.87 -33.03 -43.32
C VAL A 616 -2.27 -32.59 -42.85
N PRO A 617 -2.69 -31.32 -43.06
CA PRO A 617 -4.00 -30.86 -42.58
C PRO A 617 -5.19 -31.67 -43.12
N TYR A 618 -6.16 -31.98 -42.26
CA TYR A 618 -7.28 -32.87 -42.61
C TYR A 618 -8.59 -32.49 -41.89
N GLU A 619 -9.72 -32.60 -42.60
CA GLU A 619 -11.07 -32.34 -42.05
C GLU A 619 -11.78 -33.64 -41.64
N LYS A 620 -12.50 -33.62 -40.51
CA LYS A 620 -13.38 -34.70 -40.02
C LYS A 620 -14.45 -34.12 -39.08
N GLU A 621 -15.47 -34.91 -38.74
CA GLU A 621 -16.32 -34.58 -37.58
C GLU A 621 -15.65 -35.03 -36.27
N TYR A 622 -15.87 -34.26 -35.20
CA TYR A 622 -15.68 -34.70 -33.81
C TYR A 622 -17.01 -34.77 -33.06
N ILE A 623 -17.05 -35.63 -32.05
CA ILE A 623 -18.12 -35.78 -31.07
C ILE A 623 -17.73 -34.98 -29.82
N ARG A 624 -18.64 -34.14 -29.32
CA ARG A 624 -18.48 -33.41 -28.07
C ARG A 624 -18.83 -34.28 -26.85
N LYS A 625 -18.49 -33.81 -25.64
CA LYS A 625 -18.91 -34.44 -24.35
C LYS A 625 -20.41 -34.75 -24.26
N ASP A 626 -21.26 -33.90 -24.86
CA ASP A 626 -22.72 -34.05 -24.88
C ASP A 626 -23.25 -35.01 -25.97
N GLY A 627 -22.37 -35.58 -26.80
CA GLY A 627 -22.72 -36.43 -27.93
C GLY A 627 -23.10 -35.69 -29.22
N SER A 628 -23.13 -34.35 -29.22
CA SER A 628 -23.32 -33.55 -30.44
C SER A 628 -22.09 -33.62 -31.35
N ARG A 629 -22.28 -33.38 -32.65
CA ARG A 629 -21.20 -33.38 -33.65
C ARG A 629 -20.80 -31.96 -34.07
N TRP A 630 -19.56 -31.82 -34.53
CA TRP A 630 -19.03 -30.60 -35.15
C TRP A 630 -17.98 -30.92 -36.20
N TRP A 631 -17.81 -30.02 -37.15
CA TRP A 631 -16.82 -30.14 -38.22
C TRP A 631 -15.54 -29.42 -37.82
N ALA A 632 -14.42 -30.11 -37.94
CA ALA A 632 -13.13 -29.61 -37.49
C ALA A 632 -12.01 -29.91 -38.50
N LEU A 633 -11.09 -28.95 -38.63
CA LEU A 633 -9.85 -29.04 -39.41
C LEU A 633 -8.67 -29.22 -38.45
N PHE A 634 -7.80 -30.20 -38.72
CA PHE A 634 -6.75 -30.68 -37.81
C PHE A 634 -5.36 -30.58 -38.43
N ALA A 635 -4.34 -30.14 -37.68
CA ALA A 635 -2.93 -30.15 -38.11
C ALA A 635 -1.95 -30.23 -36.92
N ALA A 636 -1.06 -31.23 -36.90
CA ALA A 636 -0.23 -31.57 -35.74
C ALA A 636 1.28 -31.53 -36.00
N THR A 637 2.07 -31.26 -34.95
CA THR A 637 3.54 -31.27 -34.93
C THR A 637 4.08 -31.80 -33.60
N ARG A 638 5.19 -32.53 -33.62
CA ARG A 638 5.80 -33.14 -32.42
C ARG A 638 6.70 -32.14 -31.67
N LEU A 639 6.63 -32.17 -30.34
CA LEU A 639 7.40 -31.35 -29.41
C LEU A 639 8.52 -32.15 -28.72
N ASP A 640 9.36 -31.44 -27.97
CA ASP A 640 10.36 -32.06 -27.10
C ASP A 640 9.69 -32.83 -25.96
N GLY A 641 10.07 -34.11 -25.80
CA GLY A 641 9.40 -35.06 -24.90
C GLY A 641 8.61 -36.14 -25.64
N GLY A 642 8.23 -35.93 -26.90
CA GLY A 642 7.51 -36.90 -27.74
C GLY A 642 6.00 -36.68 -27.85
N GLU A 643 5.46 -35.80 -27.02
CA GLU A 643 4.11 -35.21 -27.11
C GLU A 643 3.91 -34.46 -28.45
N GLY A 644 2.68 -34.37 -28.92
CA GLY A 644 2.30 -33.57 -30.09
C GLY A 644 1.45 -32.36 -29.71
N ALA A 645 1.63 -31.25 -30.39
CA ALA A 645 0.65 -30.16 -30.43
C ALA A 645 -0.18 -30.27 -31.73
N GLU A 646 -1.51 -30.24 -31.64
CA GLU A 646 -2.44 -30.20 -32.78
C GLU A 646 -3.31 -28.95 -32.72
N PHE A 647 -3.35 -28.21 -33.82
CA PHE A 647 -4.30 -27.13 -34.06
C PHE A 647 -5.62 -27.71 -34.56
N VAL A 648 -6.74 -27.21 -34.04
CA VAL A 648 -8.10 -27.67 -34.33
C VAL A 648 -9.01 -26.46 -34.58
N VAL A 649 -9.57 -26.32 -35.79
CA VAL A 649 -10.42 -25.17 -36.17
C VAL A 649 -11.86 -25.63 -36.39
N ASP A 650 -12.83 -25.04 -35.69
CA ASP A 650 -14.26 -25.30 -35.92
C ASP A 650 -14.71 -24.64 -37.23
N ILE A 651 -15.17 -25.44 -38.20
CA ILE A 651 -15.69 -25.00 -39.49
C ILE A 651 -17.21 -25.18 -39.60
N THR A 652 -17.88 -25.51 -38.49
CA THR A 652 -19.34 -25.73 -38.41
C THR A 652 -20.12 -24.46 -38.73
N GLU A 653 -19.63 -23.27 -38.35
CA GLU A 653 -20.32 -22.01 -38.70
C GLU A 653 -20.28 -21.72 -40.20
N ALA A 654 -19.18 -22.02 -40.90
CA ALA A 654 -19.11 -21.90 -42.36
C ALA A 654 -20.15 -22.80 -43.04
N LYS A 655 -20.31 -24.04 -42.54
CA LYS A 655 -21.36 -24.97 -42.99
C LYS A 655 -22.78 -24.56 -42.59
N ARG A 656 -22.95 -23.83 -41.48
CA ARG A 656 -24.24 -23.30 -41.03
C ARG A 656 -24.64 -22.01 -41.75
N ALA A 657 -23.70 -21.15 -42.14
CA ALA A 657 -23.99 -19.90 -42.83
C ALA A 657 -24.58 -20.14 -44.24
N GLU A 658 -24.03 -21.13 -44.95
CA GLU A 658 -24.52 -21.64 -46.24
C GLU A 658 -26.01 -22.08 -46.15
N GLU A 659 -26.40 -22.71 -45.04
CA GLU A 659 -27.77 -23.15 -44.74
C GLU A 659 -28.64 -22.04 -44.08
N ALA A 660 -28.04 -21.10 -43.34
CA ALA A 660 -28.76 -20.03 -42.64
C ALA A 660 -29.25 -18.94 -43.60
N LEU A 661 -28.53 -18.69 -44.71
CA LEU A 661 -29.02 -17.84 -45.80
C LEU A 661 -30.36 -18.37 -46.33
N ARG A 662 -30.46 -19.68 -46.56
CA ARG A 662 -31.68 -20.39 -47.00
C ARG A 662 -32.84 -20.25 -46.01
N GLN A 663 -32.55 -20.17 -44.72
CA GLN A 663 -33.56 -19.97 -43.66
C GLN A 663 -33.93 -18.49 -43.45
N SER A 664 -33.11 -17.53 -43.89
CA SER A 664 -33.33 -16.10 -43.67
C SER A 664 -34.60 -15.60 -44.38
N GLU A 665 -34.84 -16.07 -45.61
CA GLU A 665 -36.03 -15.74 -46.41
C GLU A 665 -37.34 -16.19 -45.75
N GLU A 666 -37.32 -17.38 -45.14
CA GLU A 666 -38.46 -17.90 -44.36
C GLU A 666 -38.65 -17.09 -43.06
N ARG A 667 -37.54 -16.71 -42.42
CA ARG A 667 -37.51 -15.99 -41.13
C ARG A 667 -38.04 -14.56 -41.23
N PHE A 668 -37.82 -13.86 -42.36
CA PHE A 668 -38.31 -12.50 -42.57
C PHE A 668 -39.84 -12.37 -42.38
N ARG A 669 -40.61 -13.31 -42.97
CA ARG A 669 -42.08 -13.36 -42.81
C ARG A 669 -42.50 -13.64 -41.37
N ALA A 670 -41.83 -14.56 -40.69
CA ALA A 670 -42.14 -14.88 -39.30
C ALA A 670 -41.85 -13.69 -38.35
N ILE A 671 -40.80 -12.91 -38.63
CA ILE A 671 -40.44 -11.73 -37.82
C ILE A 671 -41.48 -10.61 -37.98
N SER A 672 -41.95 -10.32 -39.20
CA SER A 672 -42.86 -9.18 -39.43
C SER A 672 -44.14 -9.23 -38.61
N ASP A 673 -44.68 -10.43 -38.37
CA ASP A 673 -45.93 -10.63 -37.61
C ASP A 673 -45.71 -10.69 -36.08
N LEU A 674 -44.47 -10.84 -35.61
CA LEU A 674 -44.13 -10.89 -34.19
C LEU A 674 -43.94 -9.49 -33.58
N VAL A 675 -43.36 -8.56 -34.34
CA VAL A 675 -43.12 -7.16 -33.93
C VAL A 675 -44.43 -6.51 -33.45
N PRO A 676 -44.49 -5.89 -32.26
CA PRO A 676 -45.73 -5.33 -31.70
C PRO A 676 -46.20 -4.05 -32.40
N ASP A 677 -45.27 -3.30 -33.01
CA ASP A 677 -45.58 -2.16 -33.86
C ASP A 677 -46.45 -2.58 -35.05
N LEU A 678 -47.34 -1.68 -35.44
CA LEU A 678 -48.21 -1.90 -36.59
C LEU A 678 -47.40 -1.55 -37.83
N LEU A 679 -47.04 -2.55 -38.63
CA LEU A 679 -46.15 -2.40 -39.79
C LEU A 679 -46.94 -2.41 -41.10
N TRP A 680 -46.51 -1.60 -42.06
CA TRP A 680 -47.08 -1.56 -43.40
C TRP A 680 -46.02 -1.34 -44.48
N SER A 681 -46.40 -1.60 -45.73
CA SER A 681 -45.66 -1.16 -46.90
C SER A 681 -46.59 -0.65 -47.99
N ASN A 682 -46.27 0.50 -48.58
CA ASN A 682 -47.02 1.10 -49.69
C ASN A 682 -46.26 0.94 -51.00
N ASP A 683 -46.99 0.89 -52.11
CA ASP A 683 -46.38 1.02 -53.42
C ASP A 683 -45.90 2.48 -53.68
N PRO A 684 -45.16 2.76 -54.77
CA PRO A 684 -44.64 4.11 -55.05
C PRO A 684 -45.70 5.20 -55.24
N SER A 685 -46.99 4.86 -55.42
CA SER A 685 -48.11 5.82 -55.48
C SER A 685 -48.74 6.12 -54.13
N GLY A 686 -48.27 5.47 -53.05
CA GLY A 686 -48.78 5.63 -51.69
C GLY A 686 -49.95 4.72 -51.34
N ALA A 687 -50.44 3.87 -52.26
CA ALA A 687 -51.45 2.87 -51.97
C ALA A 687 -50.85 1.72 -51.14
N THR A 688 -51.52 1.29 -50.06
CA THR A 688 -51.00 0.25 -49.16
C THR A 688 -51.03 -1.13 -49.82
N GLY A 689 -49.87 -1.76 -49.95
CA GLY A 689 -49.72 -3.07 -50.62
C GLY A 689 -49.58 -4.26 -49.67
N TRP A 690 -49.25 -4.04 -48.40
CA TRP A 690 -49.17 -5.08 -47.36
C TRP A 690 -49.16 -4.45 -45.96
N TYR A 691 -49.75 -5.16 -44.98
CA TYR A 691 -49.70 -4.88 -43.54
C TYR A 691 -49.22 -6.14 -42.80
N ASN A 692 -48.55 -6.01 -41.65
CA ASN A 692 -48.30 -7.16 -40.78
C ASN A 692 -49.58 -7.61 -40.04
N GLN A 693 -49.56 -8.83 -39.53
CA GLN A 693 -50.69 -9.41 -38.79
C GLN A 693 -51.16 -8.54 -37.61
N ARG A 694 -50.24 -7.80 -36.97
CA ARG A 694 -50.54 -6.95 -35.80
C ARG A 694 -51.42 -5.75 -36.11
N TRP A 695 -51.31 -5.16 -37.30
CA TRP A 695 -52.20 -4.07 -37.72
C TRP A 695 -53.67 -4.46 -37.52
N PHE A 696 -54.05 -5.65 -37.98
CA PHE A 696 -55.41 -6.19 -37.87
C PHE A 696 -55.77 -6.60 -36.42
N GLU A 697 -54.85 -7.21 -35.67
CA GLU A 697 -55.08 -7.60 -34.28
C GLU A 697 -55.35 -6.40 -33.34
N TYR A 698 -54.63 -5.29 -33.55
CA TYR A 698 -54.76 -4.09 -32.73
C TYR A 698 -55.98 -3.24 -33.11
N THR A 699 -56.14 -2.92 -34.40
CA THR A 699 -57.21 -2.02 -34.88
C THR A 699 -58.57 -2.70 -34.98
N GLY A 700 -58.60 -4.03 -35.18
CA GLY A 700 -59.81 -4.79 -35.47
C GLY A 700 -60.38 -4.56 -36.88
N GLN A 701 -59.61 -3.96 -37.80
CA GLN A 701 -60.01 -3.79 -39.20
C GLN A 701 -59.98 -5.13 -39.98
N SER A 702 -60.82 -5.24 -41.00
CA SER A 702 -60.79 -6.30 -42.01
C SER A 702 -60.47 -5.69 -43.38
N LEU A 703 -59.69 -6.38 -44.19
CA LEU A 703 -59.26 -5.91 -45.51
C LEU A 703 -60.46 -5.48 -46.39
N VAL A 704 -60.40 -4.27 -46.95
CA VAL A 704 -61.35 -3.76 -47.95
C VAL A 704 -60.57 -3.53 -49.24
N GLU A 705 -60.70 -4.45 -50.19
CA GLU A 705 -59.76 -4.63 -51.32
C GLU A 705 -59.75 -3.52 -52.39
N ASP A 706 -60.44 -2.39 -52.18
CA ASP A 706 -60.64 -1.31 -53.18
C ASP A 706 -60.55 0.15 -52.62
N GLU A 707 -60.14 0.37 -51.36
CA GLU A 707 -59.96 1.74 -50.79
C GLU A 707 -58.54 2.02 -50.29
N ALA A 708 -57.80 2.91 -50.99
CA ALA A 708 -56.36 3.14 -50.79
C ALA A 708 -55.94 3.88 -49.49
N TYR A 709 -56.87 4.26 -48.61
CA TYR A 709 -56.60 5.04 -47.39
C TYR A 709 -57.34 4.49 -46.14
N ASP A 710 -57.56 3.18 -46.09
CA ASP A 710 -58.34 2.47 -45.06
C ASP A 710 -57.86 2.70 -43.61
N TRP A 711 -56.56 2.93 -43.41
CA TRP A 711 -55.95 3.21 -42.10
C TRP A 711 -56.55 4.44 -41.38
N LEU A 712 -57.06 5.44 -42.10
CA LEU A 712 -57.65 6.64 -41.49
C LEU A 712 -58.87 6.35 -40.60
N TYR A 713 -59.56 5.24 -40.82
CA TYR A 713 -60.70 4.83 -39.98
C TYR A 713 -60.27 4.40 -38.56
N ALA A 714 -58.99 4.06 -38.35
CA ALA A 714 -58.40 3.75 -37.05
C ALA A 714 -57.90 4.99 -36.29
N VAL A 715 -57.63 6.11 -36.97
CA VAL A 715 -57.09 7.35 -36.36
C VAL A 715 -58.17 8.13 -35.60
N HIS A 716 -57.81 8.83 -34.52
CA HIS A 716 -58.72 9.70 -33.76
C HIS A 716 -59.30 10.83 -34.63
N PRO A 717 -60.62 11.14 -34.57
CA PRO A 717 -61.27 12.13 -35.44
C PRO A 717 -60.52 13.47 -35.60
N ASP A 718 -60.12 14.10 -34.49
CA ASP A 718 -59.38 15.38 -34.49
C ASP A 718 -58.05 15.31 -35.26
N ASP A 719 -57.39 14.14 -35.26
CA ASP A 719 -56.05 13.95 -35.81
C ASP A 719 -56.09 13.61 -37.31
N ARG A 720 -57.26 13.25 -37.86
CA ARG A 720 -57.41 12.69 -39.23
C ARG A 720 -57.00 13.65 -40.34
N GLU A 721 -57.46 14.91 -40.31
CA GLU A 721 -57.17 15.85 -41.40
C GLU A 721 -55.68 16.17 -41.47
N ALA A 722 -55.05 16.39 -40.30
CA ALA A 722 -53.61 16.60 -40.19
C ALA A 722 -52.82 15.36 -40.65
N SER A 723 -53.25 14.16 -40.24
CA SER A 723 -52.58 12.90 -40.61
C SER A 723 -52.65 12.60 -42.10
N LEU A 724 -53.83 12.78 -42.74
CA LEU A 724 -53.97 12.59 -44.18
C LEU A 724 -53.15 13.62 -44.96
N ARG A 725 -53.16 14.89 -44.55
CA ARG A 725 -52.36 15.94 -45.20
C ARG A 725 -50.87 15.61 -45.13
N ALA A 726 -50.35 15.32 -43.93
CA ALA A 726 -48.94 14.95 -43.75
C ALA A 726 -48.54 13.69 -44.54
N PHE A 727 -49.44 12.69 -44.63
CA PHE A 727 -49.20 11.49 -45.44
C PHE A 727 -49.13 11.80 -46.94
N LEU A 728 -50.09 12.55 -47.49
CA LEU A 728 -50.07 12.92 -48.91
C LEU A 728 -48.87 13.80 -49.25
N ASP A 729 -48.56 14.79 -48.40
CA ASP A 729 -47.39 15.66 -48.58
C ASP A 729 -46.08 14.84 -48.59
N SER A 730 -45.99 13.76 -47.79
CA SER A 730 -44.85 12.83 -47.77
C SER A 730 -44.77 11.99 -49.06
N ILE A 731 -45.88 11.44 -49.55
CA ILE A 731 -45.90 10.67 -50.80
C ILE A 731 -45.56 11.55 -52.02
N ASP A 732 -46.17 12.74 -52.15
CA ASP A 732 -45.94 13.66 -53.28
C ASP A 732 -44.53 14.28 -53.27
N SER A 733 -43.90 14.46 -52.10
CA SER A 733 -42.52 14.97 -52.00
C SER A 733 -41.44 13.88 -52.07
N GLY A 734 -41.77 12.64 -51.71
CA GLY A 734 -40.79 11.57 -51.52
C GLY A 734 -40.02 11.65 -50.19
N GLU A 735 -40.38 12.56 -49.27
CA GLU A 735 -39.70 12.70 -47.98
C GLU A 735 -40.26 11.74 -46.91
N PRO A 736 -39.45 11.28 -45.93
CA PRO A 736 -39.91 10.44 -44.83
C PRO A 736 -41.04 11.05 -43.99
N LEU A 737 -42.12 10.27 -43.78
CA LEU A 737 -43.19 10.64 -42.86
C LEU A 737 -42.73 10.49 -41.40
N TRP A 738 -43.00 11.50 -40.59
CA TRP A 738 -42.89 11.49 -39.13
C TRP A 738 -44.09 12.23 -38.54
N LEU A 739 -44.90 11.55 -37.72
CA LEU A 739 -45.98 12.18 -36.96
C LEU A 739 -46.28 11.40 -35.67
N GLU A 740 -46.72 12.09 -34.62
CA GLU A 740 -47.38 11.46 -33.47
C GLU A 740 -48.88 11.65 -33.61
N HIS A 741 -49.67 10.57 -33.55
CA HIS A 741 -51.14 10.67 -33.48
C HIS A 741 -51.75 9.57 -32.62
N ARG A 742 -53.07 9.66 -32.43
CA ARG A 742 -53.83 8.71 -31.62
C ARG A 742 -54.48 7.63 -32.49
N ILE A 743 -53.92 6.41 -32.48
CA ILE A 743 -54.57 5.23 -33.08
C ILE A 743 -55.55 4.64 -32.06
N ARG A 744 -56.71 4.19 -32.54
CA ARG A 744 -57.74 3.51 -31.77
C ARG A 744 -57.49 2.00 -31.70
N GLY A 745 -57.46 1.46 -30.49
CA GLY A 745 -57.48 0.00 -30.27
C GLY A 745 -58.87 -0.61 -30.49
N ARG A 746 -58.91 -1.93 -30.66
CA ARG A 746 -60.12 -2.76 -30.71
C ARG A 746 -61.05 -2.64 -29.49
N ASP A 747 -60.58 -2.10 -28.38
CA ASP A 747 -61.35 -1.76 -27.17
C ASP A 747 -62.03 -0.37 -27.24
N GLY A 748 -61.68 0.45 -28.23
CA GLY A 748 -62.13 1.83 -28.40
C GLY A 748 -61.27 2.86 -27.67
N ALA A 749 -60.23 2.46 -26.95
CA ALA A 749 -59.28 3.37 -26.33
C ALA A 749 -58.29 3.93 -27.36
N TYR A 750 -57.64 5.05 -27.01
CA TYR A 750 -56.66 5.72 -27.85
C TYR A 750 -55.32 5.83 -27.12
N ARG A 751 -54.22 5.54 -27.82
CA ARG A 751 -52.85 5.71 -27.32
C ARG A 751 -52.02 6.52 -28.29
N TRP A 752 -50.91 7.08 -27.80
CA TRP A 752 -49.98 7.87 -28.62
C TRP A 752 -49.03 6.95 -29.37
N PHE A 753 -49.21 6.88 -30.69
CA PHE A 753 -48.29 6.20 -31.58
C PHE A 753 -47.42 7.22 -32.32
N LEU A 754 -46.11 6.94 -32.35
CA LEU A 754 -45.16 7.59 -33.25
C LEU A 754 -45.15 6.81 -34.57
N LEU A 755 -45.70 7.41 -35.62
CA LEU A 755 -45.73 6.86 -36.97
C LEU A 755 -44.54 7.37 -37.76
N ARG A 756 -43.84 6.43 -38.38
CA ARG A 756 -42.64 6.69 -39.18
C ARG A 756 -42.73 5.88 -40.45
N SER A 757 -42.62 6.53 -41.61
CA SER A 757 -42.53 5.84 -42.91
C SER A 757 -41.38 6.38 -43.74
N ARG A 758 -40.73 5.50 -44.50
CA ARG A 758 -39.59 5.82 -45.36
C ARG A 758 -39.72 5.15 -46.71
N PRO A 759 -39.33 5.83 -47.80
CA PRO A 759 -39.17 5.22 -49.09
C PRO A 759 -37.89 4.36 -49.11
N VAL A 760 -37.97 3.24 -49.82
CA VAL A 760 -36.83 2.45 -50.29
C VAL A 760 -36.68 2.74 -51.78
N TYR A 761 -35.47 3.05 -52.20
CA TYR A 761 -35.13 3.43 -53.56
C TYR A 761 -34.47 2.26 -54.33
N ASP A 762 -34.57 2.28 -55.65
CA ASP A 762 -33.65 1.53 -56.52
C ASP A 762 -32.33 2.29 -56.73
N ASP A 763 -31.35 1.60 -57.33
CA ASP A 763 -30.04 2.18 -57.69
C ASP A 763 -30.14 3.35 -58.69
N GLU A 764 -31.32 3.55 -59.28
CA GLU A 764 -31.64 4.61 -60.26
C GLU A 764 -32.36 5.80 -59.58
N GLY A 765 -32.47 5.79 -58.24
CA GLY A 765 -32.99 6.89 -57.42
C GLY A 765 -34.51 7.00 -57.38
N ARG A 766 -35.26 5.99 -57.86
CA ARG A 766 -36.72 5.98 -57.84
C ARG A 766 -37.23 5.18 -56.65
N ILE A 767 -38.33 5.63 -56.05
CA ILE A 767 -38.98 4.91 -54.96
C ILE A 767 -39.58 3.61 -55.50
N VAL A 768 -39.19 2.46 -54.95
CA VAL A 768 -39.72 1.13 -55.34
C VAL A 768 -40.74 0.60 -54.35
N ARG A 769 -40.67 1.01 -53.08
CA ARG A 769 -41.61 0.65 -52.01
C ARG A 769 -41.44 1.60 -50.83
N TRP A 770 -42.51 1.97 -50.16
CA TRP A 770 -42.44 2.58 -48.83
C TRP A 770 -42.58 1.49 -47.77
N PHE A 771 -41.89 1.63 -46.64
CA PHE A 771 -42.17 0.86 -45.42
C PHE A 771 -42.49 1.81 -44.28
N GLY A 772 -43.36 1.40 -43.36
CA GLY A 772 -43.69 2.18 -42.18
C GLY A 772 -44.04 1.36 -40.96
N ALA A 773 -43.95 2.02 -39.81
CA ALA A 773 -44.20 1.46 -38.48
C ALA A 773 -44.90 2.48 -37.59
N ALA A 774 -45.83 2.00 -36.76
CA ALA A 774 -46.46 2.75 -35.69
C ALA A 774 -46.04 2.16 -34.33
N THR A 775 -45.26 2.92 -33.55
CA THR A 775 -44.71 2.53 -32.24
C THR A 775 -45.51 3.17 -31.11
N ASP A 776 -46.00 2.41 -30.11
CA ASP A 776 -46.63 2.98 -28.90
C ASP A 776 -45.54 3.59 -28.00
N VAL A 777 -45.57 4.91 -27.81
CA VAL A 777 -44.51 5.68 -27.10
C VAL A 777 -44.92 6.12 -25.69
N HIS A 778 -45.97 5.52 -25.12
CA HIS A 778 -46.59 6.03 -23.90
C HIS A 778 -45.71 5.94 -22.64
N GLU A 779 -45.05 4.79 -22.41
CA GLU A 779 -44.31 4.54 -21.15
C GLU A 779 -42.92 5.22 -21.11
N GLN A 780 -42.25 5.36 -22.26
CA GLN A 780 -40.88 5.92 -22.31
C GLN A 780 -40.82 7.37 -21.81
N ARG A 781 -41.90 8.15 -21.96
CA ARG A 781 -41.98 9.52 -21.42
C ARG A 781 -41.90 9.56 -19.89
N ALA A 782 -42.38 8.53 -19.18
CA ALA A 782 -42.42 8.52 -17.71
C ALA A 782 -41.06 8.22 -17.07
N ALA A 783 -40.18 7.48 -17.75
CA ALA A 783 -38.87 7.09 -17.22
C ALA A 783 -37.85 8.24 -17.17
N LEU A 784 -37.95 9.19 -18.11
CA LEU A 784 -37.06 10.37 -18.17
C LEU A 784 -37.26 11.34 -16.99
N GLU A 785 -38.43 11.32 -16.34
CA GLU A 785 -38.72 12.16 -15.17
C GLU A 785 -38.01 11.63 -13.90
N ALA A 786 -37.74 10.33 -13.80
CA ALA A 786 -37.11 9.71 -12.63
C ALA A 786 -35.60 9.98 -12.52
N LEU A 787 -34.87 10.08 -13.63
CA LEU A 787 -33.42 10.35 -13.62
C LEU A 787 -33.10 11.70 -12.94
N ARG A 788 -33.94 12.70 -13.22
CA ARG A 788 -33.85 14.07 -12.70
C ARG A 788 -33.92 14.13 -11.17
N GLU A 789 -34.66 13.23 -10.54
CA GLU A 789 -34.84 13.15 -9.08
C GLU A 789 -33.56 12.68 -8.34
N SER A 790 -32.59 12.13 -9.06
CA SER A 790 -31.30 11.70 -8.51
C SER A 790 -30.30 12.85 -8.39
N GLU A 791 -30.20 13.71 -9.40
CA GLU A 791 -29.24 14.83 -9.46
C GLU A 791 -29.50 15.87 -8.36
N GLU A 792 -30.78 16.17 -8.10
CA GLU A 792 -31.20 17.12 -7.07
C GLU A 792 -30.80 16.67 -5.65
N ARG A 793 -30.61 15.36 -5.43
CA ARG A 793 -30.19 14.79 -4.14
C ARG A 793 -28.71 14.98 -3.84
N TYR A 794 -27.84 14.90 -4.86
CA TYR A 794 -26.40 15.11 -4.71
C TYR A 794 -26.09 16.57 -4.36
N ARG A 795 -26.66 17.51 -5.13
CA ARG A 795 -26.52 18.96 -4.90
C ARG A 795 -26.90 19.37 -3.48
N SER A 796 -28.01 18.82 -2.97
CA SER A 796 -28.54 19.10 -1.62
C SER A 796 -27.60 18.69 -0.46
N LEU A 797 -26.60 17.83 -0.68
CA LEU A 797 -25.64 17.42 0.35
C LEU A 797 -24.42 18.33 0.39
N ALA A 798 -23.93 18.79 -0.76
CA ALA A 798 -22.81 19.74 -0.84
C ALA A 798 -23.17 21.09 -0.21
N GLU A 799 -24.38 21.59 -0.47
CA GLU A 799 -24.90 22.87 0.07
C GLU A 799 -25.13 22.85 1.61
N ALA A 800 -25.07 21.68 2.26
CA ALA A 800 -25.45 21.51 3.67
C ALA A 800 -24.26 21.54 4.67
N THR A 801 -23.02 21.61 4.19
CA THR A 801 -21.81 21.58 5.03
C THR A 801 -21.18 22.98 5.15
N PRO A 802 -20.83 23.49 6.35
CA PRO A 802 -20.34 24.85 6.55
C PRO A 802 -18.83 25.00 6.22
N SER A 803 -18.38 24.42 5.11
CA SER A 803 -16.98 24.36 4.66
C SER A 803 -16.89 24.72 3.18
N ILE A 804 -15.77 25.31 2.74
CA ILE A 804 -15.57 25.57 1.30
C ILE A 804 -15.22 24.23 0.64
N VAL A 805 -16.16 23.68 -0.14
CA VAL A 805 -15.92 22.48 -0.96
C VAL A 805 -15.29 22.91 -2.29
N TRP A 806 -14.26 22.20 -2.76
CA TRP A 806 -13.54 22.51 -3.99
C TRP A 806 -13.33 21.30 -4.90
N THR A 807 -13.21 21.54 -6.21
CA THR A 807 -12.89 20.54 -7.24
C THR A 807 -11.73 21.04 -8.11
N ALA A 808 -10.87 20.12 -8.56
CA ALA A 808 -9.75 20.42 -9.46
C ALA A 808 -9.50 19.24 -10.42
N ASP A 809 -8.86 19.50 -11.56
CA ASP A 809 -8.38 18.42 -12.42
C ASP A 809 -7.20 17.67 -11.76
N ARG A 810 -6.78 16.54 -12.37
CA ARG A 810 -5.68 15.71 -11.85
C ARG A 810 -4.39 16.46 -11.51
N ASN A 811 -4.11 17.58 -12.20
CA ASN A 811 -2.92 18.43 -12.04
C ASN A 811 -3.17 19.55 -11.01
N GLY A 812 -4.21 19.47 -10.15
CA GLY A 812 -4.49 20.48 -9.12
C GLY A 812 -5.01 21.82 -9.66
N ALA A 813 -5.31 21.91 -10.94
CA ALA A 813 -5.84 23.11 -11.57
C ALA A 813 -7.36 23.20 -11.35
N VAL A 814 -7.84 24.32 -10.80
CA VAL A 814 -9.28 24.54 -10.55
C VAL A 814 -10.00 24.79 -11.87
N VAL A 815 -10.92 23.89 -12.23
CA VAL A 815 -11.64 23.85 -13.52
C VAL A 815 -13.15 24.16 -13.42
N GLU A 816 -13.67 24.38 -12.20
CA GLU A 816 -15.07 24.72 -11.94
C GLU A 816 -15.20 25.94 -11.01
N GLU A 817 -16.38 26.56 -10.97
CA GLU A 817 -16.68 27.68 -10.09
C GLU A 817 -16.91 27.20 -8.65
N ILE A 818 -16.25 27.85 -7.68
CA ILE A 818 -16.35 27.59 -6.23
C ILE A 818 -16.90 28.86 -5.54
N PRO A 819 -18.24 29.05 -5.44
CA PRO A 819 -18.83 30.29 -4.93
C PRO A 819 -18.40 30.66 -3.51
N ALA A 820 -18.19 29.66 -2.64
CA ALA A 820 -17.75 29.87 -1.26
C ALA A 820 -16.28 30.34 -1.16
N TRP A 821 -15.44 30.05 -2.17
CA TRP A 821 -14.08 30.59 -2.26
C TRP A 821 -14.10 32.09 -2.59
N GLU A 822 -14.97 32.49 -3.52
CA GLU A 822 -15.19 33.90 -3.88
C GLU A 822 -15.75 34.71 -2.70
N GLU A 823 -16.73 34.17 -1.95
CA GLU A 823 -17.26 34.85 -0.76
C GLU A 823 -16.20 35.03 0.34
N PHE A 824 -15.32 34.04 0.56
CA PHE A 824 -14.30 34.09 1.61
C PHE A 824 -13.11 34.97 1.22
N THR A 825 -12.53 34.76 0.03
CA THR A 825 -11.28 35.39 -0.42
C THR A 825 -11.46 36.70 -1.19
N GLY A 826 -12.60 36.87 -1.85
CA GLY A 826 -12.84 37.96 -2.80
C GLY A 826 -12.17 37.80 -4.17
N GLN A 827 -11.57 36.65 -4.50
CA GLN A 827 -11.16 36.33 -5.87
C GLN A 827 -12.37 35.90 -6.70
N THR A 828 -12.54 36.46 -7.89
CA THR A 828 -13.52 35.96 -8.87
C THR A 828 -13.00 34.71 -9.59
N TYR A 829 -13.89 33.87 -10.14
CA TYR A 829 -13.47 32.63 -10.84
C TYR A 829 -12.35 32.84 -11.87
N PRO A 830 -12.38 33.83 -12.79
CA PRO A 830 -11.27 34.08 -13.73
C PRO A 830 -9.94 34.50 -13.08
N GLU A 831 -9.92 34.85 -11.79
CA GLU A 831 -8.72 35.18 -11.02
C GLU A 831 -8.17 33.99 -10.21
N TYR A 832 -9.00 32.97 -9.93
CA TYR A 832 -8.58 31.75 -9.20
C TYR A 832 -8.52 30.47 -10.04
N GLN A 833 -9.12 30.45 -11.23
CA GLN A 833 -9.08 29.35 -12.20
C GLN A 833 -7.64 28.87 -12.48
N GLY A 834 -7.49 27.57 -12.73
CA GLY A 834 -6.18 26.93 -12.83
C GLY A 834 -5.45 26.98 -11.49
N PHE A 835 -4.29 27.62 -11.46
CA PHE A 835 -3.50 27.85 -10.23
C PHE A 835 -3.67 29.27 -9.65
N GLY A 836 -4.62 30.06 -10.17
CA GLY A 836 -4.83 31.45 -9.71
C GLY A 836 -5.20 31.55 -8.22
N TRP A 837 -5.79 30.50 -7.64
CA TRP A 837 -6.14 30.40 -6.22
C TRP A 837 -4.94 30.54 -5.29
N LEU A 838 -3.74 30.16 -5.74
CA LEU A 838 -2.48 30.36 -5.03
C LEU A 838 -2.20 31.84 -4.72
N HIS A 839 -2.80 32.78 -5.48
CA HIS A 839 -2.67 34.20 -5.21
C HIS A 839 -3.38 34.69 -3.93
N ALA A 840 -4.38 33.96 -3.43
CA ALA A 840 -4.98 34.24 -2.12
C ALA A 840 -4.19 33.63 -0.96
N LEU A 841 -3.33 32.63 -1.19
CA LEU A 841 -2.37 32.17 -0.18
C LEU A 841 -1.33 33.27 0.11
N HIS A 842 -0.90 33.33 1.37
CA HIS A 842 0.20 34.19 1.79
C HIS A 842 1.45 33.89 0.95
N PRO A 843 2.26 34.89 0.52
CA PRO A 843 3.36 34.64 -0.41
C PRO A 843 4.46 33.69 0.10
N GLU A 844 4.55 33.48 1.42
CA GLU A 844 5.44 32.51 2.06
C GLU A 844 4.88 31.08 2.09
N ASP A 845 3.57 30.91 1.89
CA ASP A 845 2.82 29.64 2.03
C ASP A 845 2.48 29.03 0.66
N ARG A 846 3.07 29.55 -0.43
CA ARG A 846 2.79 29.08 -1.78
C ARG A 846 3.68 27.88 -2.10
N PRO A 847 3.10 26.72 -2.48
CA PRO A 847 3.89 25.59 -2.97
C PRO A 847 4.65 25.96 -4.26
N PRO A 848 5.75 25.26 -4.57
CA PRO A 848 6.45 25.42 -5.85
C PRO A 848 5.55 24.97 -7.01
N ASP A 849 5.72 25.59 -8.18
CA ASP A 849 4.87 25.35 -9.37
C ASP A 849 4.85 23.87 -9.82
N SER A 850 5.85 23.06 -9.44
CA SER A 850 5.88 21.64 -9.76
C SER A 850 5.08 20.75 -8.83
N LEU A 851 4.79 21.14 -7.57
CA LEU A 851 4.22 20.25 -6.53
C LEU A 851 3.03 19.41 -7.04
N TRP A 852 2.21 20.03 -7.89
CA TRP A 852 1.02 19.43 -8.45
C TRP A 852 1.26 18.42 -9.57
N GLU A 853 2.37 18.51 -10.29
CA GLU A 853 2.82 17.45 -11.17
C GLU A 853 3.40 16.29 -10.35
N GLU A 854 4.06 16.58 -9.22
CA GLU A 854 4.61 15.59 -8.28
C GLU A 854 3.49 14.74 -7.67
N MET A 855 2.39 15.39 -7.29
CA MET A 855 1.18 14.74 -6.77
C MET A 855 0.28 14.14 -7.87
N ALA A 856 0.30 14.65 -9.10
CA ALA A 856 -0.43 14.04 -10.22
C ALA A 856 0.29 12.81 -10.77
N ALA A 857 1.62 12.76 -10.62
CA ALA A 857 2.43 11.62 -10.97
C ALA A 857 2.44 10.55 -9.85
N SER A 858 2.22 10.90 -8.57
CA SER A 858 2.24 10.02 -7.39
C SER A 858 1.10 8.98 -7.28
N GLU A 859 1.27 8.06 -6.33
CA GLU A 859 0.17 7.17 -5.92
C GLU A 859 -0.98 8.01 -5.33
N PRO A 860 -2.26 7.74 -5.64
CA PRO A 860 -3.37 8.61 -5.25
C PRO A 860 -3.67 8.61 -3.73
N GLU A 861 -2.96 9.46 -2.97
CA GLU A 861 -3.15 9.66 -1.53
C GLU A 861 -3.92 10.95 -1.17
N THR A 862 -4.45 11.02 0.06
CA THR A 862 -5.19 12.20 0.56
C THR A 862 -4.23 13.25 1.12
N MET A 863 -4.35 14.48 0.64
CA MET A 863 -3.59 15.65 1.11
C MET A 863 -4.35 16.40 2.21
N GLU A 864 -3.65 16.91 3.22
CA GLU A 864 -4.19 17.85 4.22
C GLU A 864 -3.10 18.83 4.68
N GLU A 865 -3.30 20.12 4.43
CA GLU A 865 -2.28 21.18 4.55
C GLU A 865 -2.82 22.43 5.28
N GLU A 866 -1.96 23.09 6.06
CA GLU A 866 -2.27 24.37 6.72
C GLU A 866 -1.73 25.57 5.93
N TYR A 867 -2.60 26.52 5.57
CA TYR A 867 -2.20 27.75 4.89
C TYR A 867 -2.77 29.01 5.55
N ARG A 868 -2.07 30.15 5.40
CA ARG A 868 -2.64 31.48 5.64
C ARG A 868 -3.39 31.93 4.37
N LEU A 869 -4.71 31.77 4.36
CA LEU A 869 -5.57 32.23 3.27
C LEU A 869 -6.02 33.68 3.51
N ARG A 870 -5.87 34.53 2.50
CA ARG A 870 -6.33 35.93 2.57
C ARG A 870 -7.84 36.00 2.37
N ARG A 871 -8.52 36.69 3.27
CA ARG A 871 -9.94 37.01 3.17
C ARG A 871 -10.16 38.27 2.32
N ARG A 872 -11.42 38.49 1.92
CA ARG A 872 -11.86 39.63 1.10
C ARG A 872 -11.59 41.01 1.70
N ASP A 873 -11.38 41.09 3.02
CA ASP A 873 -11.04 42.31 3.76
C ASP A 873 -9.52 42.57 3.84
N GLY A 874 -8.71 41.63 3.35
CA GLY A 874 -7.25 41.68 3.37
C GLY A 874 -6.60 41.04 4.60
N GLU A 875 -7.37 40.58 5.59
CA GLU A 875 -6.84 39.81 6.72
C GLU A 875 -6.45 38.39 6.27
N TYR A 876 -5.35 37.86 6.79
CA TYR A 876 -4.98 36.46 6.62
C TYR A 876 -5.51 35.64 7.80
N ARG A 877 -6.26 34.57 7.52
CA ARG A 877 -6.67 33.57 8.51
C ARG A 877 -5.96 32.25 8.26
N ARG A 878 -5.70 31.51 9.34
CA ARG A 878 -5.23 30.12 9.25
C ARG A 878 -6.39 29.24 8.83
N ILE A 879 -6.16 28.46 7.79
CA ILE A 879 -7.09 27.44 7.30
C ILE A 879 -6.41 26.07 7.29
N VAL A 880 -7.22 25.02 7.39
CA VAL A 880 -6.83 23.66 6.98
C VAL A 880 -7.52 23.38 5.64
N LEU A 881 -6.76 22.99 4.63
CA LEU A 881 -7.23 22.59 3.29
C LEU A 881 -6.96 21.09 3.11
N ARG A 882 -7.99 20.32 2.76
CA ARG A 882 -7.91 18.87 2.54
C ARG A 882 -8.35 18.51 1.13
N GLY A 883 -7.66 17.61 0.45
CA GLY A 883 -8.01 17.12 -0.90
C GLY A 883 -7.91 15.59 -1.01
N VAL A 884 -8.90 14.97 -1.64
CA VAL A 884 -8.97 13.52 -1.89
C VAL A 884 -9.00 13.27 -3.40
N PRO A 885 -8.17 12.36 -3.95
CA PRO A 885 -8.17 12.05 -5.37
C PRO A 885 -9.31 11.09 -5.72
N ILE A 886 -9.98 11.34 -6.84
CA ILE A 886 -10.88 10.40 -7.52
C ILE A 886 -10.11 9.75 -8.65
N VAL A 887 -10.00 8.42 -8.60
CA VAL A 887 -9.17 7.62 -9.51
C VAL A 887 -9.94 7.15 -10.75
N GLY A 888 -9.22 7.02 -11.86
CA GLY A 888 -9.68 6.39 -13.11
C GLY A 888 -9.63 4.87 -13.06
N GLU A 889 -10.06 4.23 -14.17
CA GLU A 889 -10.10 2.77 -14.28
C GLU A 889 -8.71 2.11 -14.34
N ALA A 890 -7.64 2.88 -14.60
CA ALA A 890 -6.26 2.39 -14.60
C ALA A 890 -5.50 2.73 -13.31
N GLY A 891 -6.17 3.28 -12.29
CA GLY A 891 -5.58 3.65 -10.99
C GLY A 891 -4.88 5.02 -10.98
N GLU A 892 -4.98 5.78 -12.05
CA GLU A 892 -4.47 7.15 -12.17
C GLU A 892 -5.41 8.16 -11.49
N THR A 893 -4.89 9.25 -10.92
CA THR A 893 -5.75 10.35 -10.46
C THR A 893 -6.42 11.04 -11.66
N ARG A 894 -7.75 11.16 -11.63
CA ARG A 894 -8.55 11.84 -12.68
C ARG A 894 -8.88 13.29 -12.31
N GLU A 895 -9.24 13.50 -11.05
CA GLU A 895 -9.71 14.75 -10.47
C GLU A 895 -9.54 14.73 -8.95
N TRP A 896 -9.49 15.90 -8.33
CA TRP A 896 -9.40 16.07 -6.87
C TRP A 896 -10.67 16.73 -6.33
N VAL A 897 -11.12 16.30 -5.16
CA VAL A 897 -12.27 16.90 -4.44
C VAL A 897 -11.91 17.12 -2.98
N GLY A 898 -12.21 18.28 -2.42
CA GLY A 898 -11.71 18.68 -1.10
C GLY A 898 -12.55 19.68 -0.32
N THR A 899 -12.08 20.03 0.87
CA THR A 899 -12.73 20.95 1.82
C THR A 899 -11.74 21.92 2.49
N VAL A 900 -12.26 23.02 3.06
CA VAL A 900 -11.49 24.02 3.83
C VAL A 900 -12.22 24.45 5.12
N PHE A 901 -11.47 24.68 6.21
CA PHE A 901 -11.96 25.07 7.55
C PHE A 901 -11.17 26.25 8.16
N ASP A 902 -11.78 27.04 9.06
CA ASP A 902 -11.18 28.13 9.88
C ASP A 902 -11.18 27.74 11.38
N VAL A 903 -10.19 28.17 12.15
CA VAL A 903 -9.83 27.60 13.48
C VAL A 903 -9.54 28.61 14.60
N GLU A 904 -9.56 29.94 14.36
CA GLU A 904 -8.95 30.89 15.31
C GLU A 904 -9.74 31.14 16.63
N ASP A 905 -11.08 31.25 16.58
CA ASP A 905 -11.85 31.83 17.70
C ASP A 905 -12.01 30.91 18.94
N HIS A 906 -11.92 29.58 18.79
CA HIS A 906 -12.03 28.64 19.92
C HIS A 906 -10.90 28.86 20.97
N ARG A 907 -9.73 29.27 20.49
CA ARG A 907 -8.45 29.19 21.21
C ARG A 907 -8.22 30.32 22.23
N ARG A 908 -9.02 31.40 22.17
CA ARG A 908 -8.69 32.70 22.80
C ARG A 908 -9.13 32.87 24.25
N SER A 909 -10.11 32.07 24.73
CA SER A 909 -10.75 32.28 26.03
C SER A 909 -10.14 31.48 27.18
N GLU A 910 -9.29 30.48 26.90
CA GLU A 910 -8.62 29.69 27.94
C GLU A 910 -7.28 30.31 28.38
N GLU A 911 -6.66 31.11 27.52
CA GLU A 911 -5.31 31.66 27.70
C GLU A 911 -5.17 32.60 28.91
N GLU A 912 -6.24 33.29 29.32
CA GLU A 912 -6.17 34.38 30.32
C GLU A 912 -6.13 33.87 31.78
N ARG A 913 -6.96 32.89 32.16
CA ARG A 913 -7.03 32.41 33.56
C ARG A 913 -5.80 31.62 34.00
N GLU A 914 -5.20 30.86 33.08
CA GLU A 914 -3.98 30.10 33.39
C GLU A 914 -2.76 31.01 33.59
N GLY A 915 -2.78 32.22 33.02
CA GLY A 915 -1.62 33.13 32.99
C GLY A 915 -1.04 33.48 34.37
N LEU A 916 -1.89 33.60 35.41
CA LEU A 916 -1.47 33.97 36.76
C LEU A 916 -0.92 32.78 37.56
N ARG A 917 -1.60 31.62 37.58
CA ARG A 917 -1.10 30.43 38.32
C ARG A 917 0.22 29.94 37.74
N ARG A 918 0.29 29.89 36.39
CA ARG A 918 1.52 29.66 35.62
C ARG A 918 2.66 30.61 36.03
N ALA A 919 2.43 31.81 36.58
CA ALA A 919 3.52 32.76 36.84
C ALA A 919 4.42 32.36 38.03
N ALA A 920 3.83 31.99 39.17
CA ALA A 920 4.57 31.46 40.31
C ALA A 920 5.08 30.04 40.03
N GLU A 921 4.19 29.18 39.49
CA GLU A 921 4.58 27.84 39.04
C GLU A 921 5.73 27.90 38.03
N ARG A 922 5.83 28.91 37.14
CA ARG A 922 6.95 29.05 36.20
C ARG A 922 8.30 29.18 36.89
N GLU A 923 8.49 30.01 37.91
CA GLU A 923 9.85 30.22 38.44
C GLU A 923 10.31 29.03 39.30
N ARG A 924 9.44 28.47 40.15
CA ARG A 924 9.78 27.23 40.87
C ARG A 924 9.87 26.01 39.96
N ALA A 925 8.91 25.78 39.07
CA ALA A 925 8.96 24.66 38.15
C ALA A 925 10.08 24.82 37.13
N ARG A 926 10.52 26.03 36.77
CA ARG A 926 11.74 26.24 35.97
C ARG A 926 12.98 25.71 36.69
N LEU A 927 13.18 26.06 37.96
CA LEU A 927 14.35 25.61 38.71
C LEU A 927 14.28 24.10 39.02
N GLU A 928 13.11 23.57 39.38
CA GLU A 928 12.91 22.12 39.56
C GLU A 928 13.03 21.35 38.25
N MET A 929 12.49 21.86 37.12
CA MET A 929 12.61 21.26 35.79
C MET A 929 14.04 21.27 35.28
N ILE A 930 14.80 22.37 35.47
CA ILE A 930 16.24 22.41 35.16
C ILE A 930 16.97 21.29 35.92
N MET A 931 16.56 20.98 37.16
CA MET A 931 17.16 19.90 37.96
C MET A 931 16.66 18.50 37.57
N GLN A 932 15.40 18.32 37.20
CA GLN A 932 14.86 17.02 36.73
C GLN A 932 15.33 16.65 35.32
N GLN A 933 15.48 17.64 34.43
CA GLN A 933 15.96 17.49 33.05
C GLN A 933 17.50 17.43 32.94
N MET A 934 18.24 17.48 34.05
CA MET A 934 19.68 17.19 33.97
C MET A 934 19.90 15.74 33.49
N PRO A 935 20.82 15.51 32.53
CA PRO A 935 21.22 14.16 32.16
C PRO A 935 21.87 13.41 33.33
N GLY A 936 22.64 14.14 34.15
CA GLY A 936 23.24 13.65 35.38
C GLY A 936 22.24 13.54 36.54
N GLY A 937 22.53 12.59 37.44
CA GLY A 937 21.86 12.46 38.71
C GLY A 937 22.25 13.54 39.71
N VAL A 938 21.26 14.11 40.40
CA VAL A 938 21.43 15.09 41.47
C VAL A 938 20.64 14.61 42.68
N PHE A 939 21.35 14.41 43.80
CA PHE A 939 20.78 14.08 45.11
C PHE A 939 21.08 15.21 46.09
N ILE A 940 20.06 15.68 46.81
CA ILE A 940 20.18 16.63 47.93
C ILE A 940 19.75 15.90 49.20
N ALA A 941 20.68 15.69 50.14
CA ALA A 941 20.40 15.18 51.47
C ALA A 941 20.24 16.31 52.48
N ASP A 942 19.35 16.17 53.46
CA ASP A 942 19.36 17.01 54.67
C ASP A 942 20.48 16.58 55.65
N ALA A 943 20.67 17.34 56.73
CA ALA A 943 21.63 17.04 57.79
C ALA A 943 21.40 15.69 58.51
N SER A 944 20.26 15.02 58.31
CA SER A 944 19.99 13.67 58.83
C SER A 944 20.33 12.56 57.83
N GLY A 945 20.67 12.91 56.58
CA GLY A 945 20.97 11.96 55.51
C GLY A 945 19.76 11.48 54.71
N HIS A 946 18.58 12.06 54.91
CA HIS A 946 17.38 11.79 54.08
C HIS A 946 17.38 12.66 52.83
N PHE A 947 16.95 12.11 51.69
CA PHE A 947 16.93 12.86 50.44
C PHE A 947 15.71 13.79 50.35
N VAL A 948 15.97 15.10 50.32
CA VAL A 948 14.99 16.17 50.09
C VAL A 948 14.67 16.29 48.60
N LEU A 949 15.64 15.97 47.74
CA LEU A 949 15.47 15.87 46.30
C LEU A 949 16.34 14.72 45.78
N ALA A 950 15.73 13.84 44.99
CA ALA A 950 16.42 12.93 44.10
C ALA A 950 15.84 13.12 42.70
N ASN A 951 16.66 13.52 41.74
CA ASN A 951 16.19 13.79 40.39
C ASN A 951 16.03 12.50 39.55
N ASP A 952 15.34 12.59 38.41
CA ASP A 952 15.14 11.46 37.52
C ASP A 952 16.41 10.97 36.84
N GLY A 953 17.46 11.80 36.70
CA GLY A 953 18.79 11.32 36.34
C GLY A 953 19.31 10.30 37.36
N GLY A 954 19.19 10.61 38.65
CA GLY A 954 19.65 9.76 39.74
C GLY A 954 18.85 8.46 39.85
N ARG A 955 17.52 8.52 39.69
CA ARG A 955 16.65 7.33 39.64
C ARG A 955 17.02 6.40 38.48
N ARG A 956 17.20 6.94 37.26
CA ARG A 956 17.60 6.16 36.08
C ARG A 956 18.96 5.48 36.28
N ILE A 957 19.96 6.23 36.76
CA ILE A 957 21.32 5.73 36.94
C ILE A 957 21.39 4.62 38.01
N TYR A 958 20.71 4.79 39.15
CA TYR A 958 20.66 3.77 40.21
C TYR A 958 19.66 2.63 39.92
N GLY A 959 18.88 2.70 38.83
CA GLY A 959 17.87 1.71 38.47
C GLY A 959 16.71 1.59 39.46
N ARG A 960 16.57 2.55 40.39
CA ARG A 960 15.58 2.56 41.47
C ARG A 960 15.47 3.95 42.10
N GLU A 961 14.42 4.15 42.89
CA GLU A 961 14.42 5.22 43.88
C GLU A 961 15.32 4.88 45.07
N ILE A 962 16.03 5.89 45.57
CA ILE A 962 16.99 5.85 46.67
C ILE A 962 16.53 6.88 47.70
N GLY A 963 16.18 6.46 48.92
CA GLY A 963 15.61 7.36 49.93
C GLY A 963 16.61 8.11 50.82
N SER A 964 17.86 7.62 50.92
CA SER A 964 18.87 8.16 51.84
C SER A 964 20.31 7.95 51.38
N VAL A 965 21.23 8.68 52.00
CA VAL A 965 22.69 8.53 51.83
C VAL A 965 23.13 7.08 52.08
N GLU A 966 22.53 6.40 53.06
CA GLU A 966 22.86 5.03 53.46
C GLU A 966 22.35 3.99 52.44
N GLU A 967 21.27 4.28 51.71
CA GLU A 967 20.84 3.46 50.58
C GLU A 967 21.69 3.71 49.34
N CYS A 968 22.03 4.98 49.05
CA CYS A 968 22.99 5.34 48.00
C CYS A 968 24.34 4.62 48.20
N ALA A 969 24.84 4.57 49.43
CA ALA A 969 26.05 3.84 49.82
C ALA A 969 25.99 2.35 49.47
N ARG A 970 24.94 1.64 49.91
CA ARG A 970 24.77 0.19 49.72
C ARG A 970 24.73 -0.26 48.24
N HIS A 971 24.40 0.65 47.32
CA HIS A 971 24.36 0.38 45.88
C HIS A 971 25.64 0.77 45.11
N SER A 972 26.56 1.55 45.69
CA SER A 972 27.68 2.20 44.96
C SER A 972 29.00 1.39 44.96
N ARG A 973 28.90 0.06 45.05
CA ARG A 973 29.83 -0.85 45.78
C ARG A 973 31.35 -0.69 45.60
N SER A 974 31.87 -0.43 44.40
CA SER A 974 33.30 -0.54 44.12
C SER A 974 33.83 0.54 43.18
N TYR A 975 35.14 0.79 43.24
CA TYR A 975 35.85 1.49 42.18
C TYR A 975 35.85 0.67 40.86
N PRO A 976 36.23 1.27 39.70
CA PRO A 976 36.21 0.60 38.40
C PRO A 976 37.19 -0.57 38.25
N ASP A 977 38.21 -0.65 39.10
CA ASP A 977 39.16 -1.77 39.21
C ASP A 977 38.62 -2.97 40.02
N GLY A 978 37.58 -2.75 40.83
CA GLY A 978 36.92 -3.75 41.66
C GLY A 978 37.17 -3.64 43.17
N GLU A 979 37.96 -2.68 43.67
CA GLU A 979 38.11 -2.50 45.13
C GLU A 979 36.83 -1.91 45.78
N GLU A 980 36.39 -2.47 46.91
CA GLU A 980 35.19 -2.00 47.63
C GLU A 980 35.44 -0.67 48.36
N ILE A 981 34.45 0.23 48.29
CA ILE A 981 34.54 1.57 48.87
C ILE A 981 34.03 1.55 50.33
N PRO A 982 34.81 2.05 51.31
CA PRO A 982 34.42 2.00 52.73
C PRO A 982 33.27 2.98 53.07
N PRO A 983 32.48 2.71 54.13
CA PRO A 983 31.34 3.54 54.55
C PRO A 983 31.66 5.03 54.77
N GLU A 984 32.87 5.34 55.23
CA GLU A 984 33.32 6.70 55.49
C GLU A 984 33.78 7.43 54.21
N GLY A 985 34.02 6.68 53.13
CA GLY A 985 34.56 7.12 51.84
C GLY A 985 33.54 7.67 50.85
N TRP A 986 32.25 7.37 51.02
CA TRP A 986 31.20 7.77 50.07
C TRP A 986 31.10 9.29 49.87
N PRO A 987 31.06 9.81 48.62
CA PRO A 987 31.11 11.24 48.36
C PRO A 987 30.10 12.08 49.16
N LEU A 988 28.84 11.64 49.22
CA LEU A 988 27.79 12.38 49.92
C LEU A 988 27.87 12.24 51.46
N ALA A 989 28.39 11.12 51.97
CA ALA A 989 28.63 10.93 53.42
C ALA A 989 29.85 11.72 53.92
N ARG A 990 30.82 12.00 53.04
CA ARG A 990 31.94 12.92 53.26
C ARG A 990 31.46 14.38 53.20
N ALA A 991 30.63 14.72 52.22
CA ALA A 991 30.03 16.04 52.09
C ALA A 991 29.22 16.47 53.32
N LEU A 992 28.42 15.58 53.93
CA LEU A 992 27.72 15.87 55.20
C LEU A 992 28.64 16.14 56.40
N ARG A 993 29.94 15.85 56.31
CA ARG A 993 30.96 16.21 57.32
C ARG A 993 31.73 17.48 56.97
N GLY A 994 31.35 18.18 55.90
CA GLY A 994 32.02 19.38 55.39
C GLY A 994 33.09 19.12 54.31
N GLU A 995 33.29 17.87 53.87
CA GLU A 995 34.33 17.53 52.87
C GLU A 995 33.79 17.63 51.42
N ALA A 996 34.24 18.63 50.66
CA ALA A 996 33.92 18.73 49.22
C ALA A 996 34.78 17.78 48.36
N ILE A 997 34.18 17.18 47.32
CA ILE A 997 34.75 16.11 46.47
C ILE A 997 34.37 16.35 45.01
N SER A 998 35.27 16.00 44.08
CA SER A 998 35.06 16.12 42.64
C SER A 998 35.63 14.93 41.87
N GLY A 999 35.05 14.62 40.71
CA GLY A 999 35.61 13.75 39.69
C GLY A 999 35.81 12.27 40.06
N THR A 1000 35.15 11.76 41.10
CA THR A 1000 35.38 10.38 41.58
C THR A 1000 34.54 9.38 40.78
N GLU A 1001 35.19 8.44 40.08
CA GLU A 1001 34.54 7.37 39.33
C GLU A 1001 34.34 6.09 40.16
N TYR A 1002 33.16 5.46 40.07
CA TYR A 1002 32.85 4.19 40.72
C TYR A 1002 31.61 3.50 40.10
N CYS A 1003 31.43 2.23 40.41
CA CYS A 1003 30.37 1.38 39.86
C CYS A 1003 29.13 1.37 40.76
N VAL A 1004 27.98 1.75 40.21
CA VAL A 1004 26.66 1.58 40.83
C VAL A 1004 26.03 0.28 40.35
N VAL A 1005 25.50 -0.50 41.30
CA VAL A 1005 24.83 -1.78 41.06
C VAL A 1005 23.33 -1.60 41.32
N SER A 1006 22.54 -1.65 40.25
CA SER A 1006 21.08 -1.59 40.29
C SER A 1006 20.46 -2.89 40.85
N PRO A 1007 19.19 -2.90 41.31
CA PRO A 1007 18.57 -4.10 41.92
C PRO A 1007 18.42 -5.32 41.00
N ASP A 1008 18.37 -5.09 39.70
CA ASP A 1008 18.39 -6.08 38.62
C ASP A 1008 19.77 -6.74 38.42
N GLY A 1009 20.83 -6.21 39.07
CA GLY A 1009 22.22 -6.62 38.89
C GLY A 1009 22.99 -5.78 37.87
N THR A 1010 22.34 -4.86 37.15
CA THR A 1010 22.98 -4.01 36.15
C THR A 1010 24.02 -3.11 36.80
N ARG A 1011 25.27 -3.19 36.30
CA ARG A 1011 26.36 -2.30 36.68
C ARG A 1011 26.39 -1.09 35.75
N ARG A 1012 26.34 0.12 36.31
CA ARG A 1012 26.62 1.37 35.57
C ARG A 1012 27.85 2.05 36.15
N ALA A 1013 28.74 2.50 35.27
CA ALA A 1013 29.92 3.27 35.66
C ALA A 1013 29.51 4.75 35.79
N ILE A 1014 29.74 5.35 36.96
CA ILE A 1014 29.32 6.73 37.24
C ILE A 1014 30.50 7.57 37.73
N ARG A 1015 30.44 8.87 37.46
CA ARG A 1015 31.43 9.87 37.88
C ARG A 1015 30.74 10.95 38.71
N ALA A 1016 31.26 11.26 39.90
CA ALA A 1016 30.53 12.07 40.89
C ALA A 1016 31.32 13.20 41.56
N ASN A 1017 30.60 14.29 41.85
CA ASN A 1017 30.96 15.44 42.67
C ASN A 1017 30.04 15.49 43.91
N ALA A 1018 30.51 16.02 45.04
CA ALA A 1018 29.67 16.25 46.23
C ALA A 1018 30.17 17.43 47.10
N ALA A 1019 29.26 18.17 47.73
CA ALA A 1019 29.58 19.34 48.56
C ALA A 1019 28.57 19.57 49.71
N PRO A 1020 29.02 20.11 50.87
CA PRO A 1020 28.14 20.58 51.94
C PRO A 1020 27.35 21.84 51.55
N VAL A 1021 26.21 22.06 52.22
CA VAL A 1021 25.44 23.31 52.24
C VAL A 1021 25.35 23.78 53.69
N PHE A 1022 25.65 25.07 53.93
CA PHE A 1022 25.73 25.66 55.26
C PHE A 1022 24.56 26.63 55.53
N ASP A 1023 24.21 26.82 56.81
CA ASP A 1023 23.35 27.92 57.27
C ASP A 1023 24.14 29.23 57.51
N GLU A 1024 23.44 30.32 57.87
CA GLU A 1024 24.04 31.62 58.21
C GLU A 1024 25.00 31.55 59.43
N GLU A 1025 24.92 30.49 60.22
CA GLU A 1025 25.69 30.27 61.45
C GLU A 1025 26.91 29.36 61.20
N GLY A 1026 27.03 28.79 60.00
CA GLY A 1026 28.16 27.98 59.53
C GLY A 1026 28.04 26.47 59.77
N ASN A 1027 26.86 25.97 60.16
CA ASN A 1027 26.62 24.53 60.35
C ASN A 1027 26.18 23.88 59.03
N VAL A 1028 26.53 22.61 58.81
CA VAL A 1028 26.06 21.85 57.64
C VAL A 1028 24.59 21.47 57.82
N VAL A 1029 23.71 22.05 57.00
CA VAL A 1029 22.24 21.79 57.05
C VAL A 1029 21.76 20.84 55.95
N ALA A 1030 22.55 20.68 54.89
CA ALA A 1030 22.30 19.76 53.78
C ALA A 1030 23.63 19.38 53.09
N ALA A 1031 23.59 18.42 52.18
CA ALA A 1031 24.68 18.15 51.25
C ALA A 1031 24.13 17.77 49.87
N VAL A 1032 24.86 18.16 48.82
CA VAL A 1032 24.50 17.93 47.41
C VAL A 1032 25.50 16.96 46.80
N LYS A 1033 25.03 16.08 45.92
CA LYS A 1033 25.85 15.20 45.07
C LYS A 1033 25.32 15.28 43.63
N ALA A 1034 26.18 15.63 42.69
CA ALA A 1034 25.92 15.57 41.25
C ALA A 1034 26.76 14.46 40.61
N PHE A 1035 26.22 13.70 39.66
CA PHE A 1035 26.91 12.56 39.05
C PHE A 1035 26.39 12.20 37.65
N GLU A 1036 27.29 11.76 36.77
CA GLU A 1036 26.99 11.41 35.37
C GLU A 1036 27.21 9.90 35.12
N ASP A 1037 26.49 9.34 34.15
CA ASP A 1037 26.67 7.96 33.67
C ASP A 1037 27.63 7.95 32.48
N VAL A 1038 28.66 7.12 32.55
CA VAL A 1038 29.68 6.99 31.49
C VAL A 1038 29.67 5.60 30.82
N THR A 1039 28.66 4.78 31.10
CA THR A 1039 28.55 3.39 30.62
C THR A 1039 28.42 3.32 29.10
N GLY A 1040 27.50 4.08 28.49
CA GLY A 1040 27.33 4.08 27.03
C GLY A 1040 28.56 4.56 26.26
N ARG A 1041 29.39 5.45 26.86
CA ARG A 1041 30.68 5.87 26.27
C ARG A 1041 31.69 4.72 26.24
N LYS A 1042 31.72 3.90 27.28
CA LYS A 1042 32.54 2.67 27.36
C LYS A 1042 32.06 1.60 26.37
N GLU A 1043 30.75 1.37 26.32
CA GLU A 1043 30.17 0.35 25.44
C GLU A 1043 30.34 0.71 23.96
N ALA A 1044 30.23 1.99 23.59
CA ALA A 1044 30.50 2.46 22.23
C ALA A 1044 31.98 2.32 21.81
N GLU A 1045 32.93 2.54 22.73
CA GLU A 1045 34.35 2.24 22.50
C GLU A 1045 34.56 0.75 22.17
N GLU A 1046 33.87 -0.17 22.87
CA GLU A 1046 33.96 -1.62 22.66
C GLU A 1046 33.11 -2.17 21.49
N GLU A 1047 32.02 -1.50 21.10
CA GLU A 1047 31.13 -1.91 20.00
C GLU A 1047 31.69 -1.50 18.64
N ARG A 1048 32.35 -0.33 18.53
CA ARG A 1048 32.99 0.11 17.28
C ARG A 1048 34.02 -0.91 16.78
N ASP A 1049 34.83 -1.44 17.71
CA ASP A 1049 35.86 -2.42 17.42
C ASP A 1049 35.25 -3.80 17.05
N ARG A 1050 34.04 -4.12 17.51
CA ARG A 1050 33.25 -5.29 17.08
C ARG A 1050 32.59 -5.09 15.71
N SER A 1051 32.08 -3.89 15.42
CA SER A 1051 31.38 -3.57 14.17
C SER A 1051 32.28 -3.74 12.95
N HIS A 1052 33.51 -3.19 13.01
CA HIS A 1052 34.52 -3.33 11.96
C HIS A 1052 34.91 -4.79 11.63
N SER A 1053 34.65 -5.74 12.53
CA SER A 1053 34.87 -7.17 12.25
C SER A 1053 33.72 -7.76 11.42
N ARG A 1054 32.47 -7.43 11.73
CA ARG A 1054 31.26 -7.95 11.04
C ARG A 1054 31.10 -7.41 9.62
N GLU A 1055 31.39 -6.13 9.42
CA GLU A 1055 31.28 -5.45 8.12
C GLU A 1055 32.16 -6.12 7.05
N ARG A 1056 33.30 -6.67 7.47
CA ARG A 1056 34.23 -7.40 6.61
C ARG A 1056 33.68 -8.76 6.16
N GLU A 1057 33.02 -9.49 7.05
CA GLU A 1057 32.42 -10.80 6.74
C GLU A 1057 31.18 -10.66 5.83
N ALA A 1058 30.40 -9.59 6.01
CA ALA A 1058 29.24 -9.29 5.17
C ALA A 1058 29.64 -9.01 3.70
N ARG A 1059 30.76 -8.28 3.49
CA ARG A 1059 31.28 -7.96 2.16
C ARG A 1059 31.67 -9.20 1.36
N ASP A 1060 32.43 -10.11 1.98
CA ASP A 1060 32.88 -11.35 1.33
C ASP A 1060 31.70 -12.27 0.96
N ALA A 1061 30.61 -12.24 1.75
CA ALA A 1061 29.36 -12.95 1.44
C ALA A 1061 28.60 -12.33 0.25
N ALA A 1062 28.56 -10.99 0.16
CA ALA A 1062 27.86 -10.27 -0.91
C ALA A 1062 28.51 -10.51 -2.30
N GLU A 1063 29.85 -10.37 -2.40
CA GLU A 1063 30.58 -10.67 -3.64
C GLU A 1063 30.38 -12.14 -4.08
N GLY A 1064 30.16 -13.05 -3.13
CA GLY A 1064 29.82 -14.45 -3.40
C GLY A 1064 28.40 -14.66 -3.92
N ALA A 1065 27.44 -13.76 -3.66
CA ALA A 1065 26.07 -13.83 -4.20
C ALA A 1065 26.00 -13.22 -5.60
N GLU A 1066 26.62 -12.05 -5.78
CA GLU A 1066 26.61 -11.27 -7.02
C GLU A 1066 27.18 -12.07 -8.21
N ARG A 1067 28.31 -12.78 -8.01
CA ARG A 1067 28.92 -13.64 -9.03
C ARG A 1067 28.03 -14.81 -9.47
N ARG A 1068 27.10 -15.27 -8.63
CA ARG A 1068 26.11 -16.32 -8.98
C ARG A 1068 24.95 -15.72 -9.78
N LEU A 1069 24.46 -14.53 -9.42
CA LEU A 1069 23.41 -13.85 -10.18
C LEU A 1069 23.87 -13.45 -11.59
N ALA A 1070 25.08 -12.90 -11.73
CA ALA A 1070 25.65 -12.52 -13.02
C ALA A 1070 25.83 -13.71 -13.99
N PHE A 1071 26.06 -14.92 -13.46
CA PHE A 1071 26.12 -16.16 -14.26
C PHE A 1071 24.73 -16.55 -14.80
N TYR A 1072 23.69 -16.53 -13.97
CA TYR A 1072 22.33 -16.86 -14.38
C TYR A 1072 21.71 -15.80 -15.30
N ALA A 1073 22.04 -14.51 -15.13
CA ALA A 1073 21.56 -13.42 -15.98
C ALA A 1073 22.00 -13.62 -17.45
N ARG A 1074 23.32 -13.77 -17.69
CA ARG A 1074 23.85 -14.01 -19.05
C ARG A 1074 23.26 -15.25 -19.73
N ALA A 1075 23.05 -16.32 -18.97
CA ALA A 1075 22.43 -17.55 -19.48
C ALA A 1075 20.95 -17.37 -19.88
N ARG A 1076 20.26 -16.36 -19.32
CA ARG A 1076 18.89 -15.96 -19.71
C ARG A 1076 18.91 -15.08 -20.96
N GLU A 1077 19.81 -14.10 -21.03
CA GLU A 1077 19.96 -13.21 -22.19
C GLU A 1077 20.31 -13.97 -23.48
N GLU A 1078 21.36 -14.80 -23.49
CA GLU A 1078 21.76 -15.56 -24.70
C GLU A 1078 20.60 -16.38 -25.26
N ARG A 1079 19.77 -16.98 -24.38
CA ARG A 1079 18.58 -17.75 -24.76
C ARG A 1079 17.46 -16.86 -25.32
N GLN A 1080 17.20 -15.69 -24.72
CA GLN A 1080 16.19 -14.76 -25.21
C GLN A 1080 16.56 -14.15 -26.57
N ILE A 1081 17.84 -13.81 -26.80
CA ILE A 1081 18.34 -13.29 -28.08
C ILE A 1081 18.18 -14.34 -29.19
N ILE A 1082 18.60 -15.58 -28.95
CA ILE A 1082 18.48 -16.67 -29.93
C ILE A 1082 17.00 -17.01 -30.19
N SER A 1083 16.13 -16.93 -29.18
CA SER A 1083 14.68 -17.11 -29.35
C SER A 1083 14.05 -16.02 -30.23
N ARG A 1084 14.45 -14.74 -30.07
CA ARG A 1084 14.03 -13.64 -30.95
C ARG A 1084 14.47 -13.85 -32.40
N GLU A 1085 15.75 -14.17 -32.62
CA GLU A 1085 16.27 -14.49 -33.97
C GLU A 1085 15.51 -15.65 -34.64
N LEU A 1086 15.14 -16.68 -33.86
CA LEU A 1086 14.37 -17.82 -34.34
C LEU A 1086 12.96 -17.38 -34.78
N HIS A 1087 12.26 -16.63 -33.92
CA HIS A 1087 10.91 -16.13 -34.18
C HIS A 1087 10.87 -15.24 -35.43
N ASP A 1088 11.74 -14.24 -35.51
CA ASP A 1088 11.66 -13.21 -36.54
C ASP A 1088 12.06 -13.75 -37.93
N ARG A 1089 13.05 -14.66 -37.99
CA ARG A 1089 13.41 -15.33 -39.26
C ARG A 1089 12.32 -16.29 -39.73
N VAL A 1090 11.69 -17.04 -38.83
CA VAL A 1090 10.57 -17.94 -39.17
C VAL A 1090 9.34 -17.14 -39.62
N ALA A 1091 9.00 -16.05 -38.92
CA ALA A 1091 7.89 -15.17 -39.29
C ALA A 1091 8.12 -14.51 -40.67
N HIS A 1092 9.34 -14.05 -40.95
CA HIS A 1092 9.72 -13.52 -42.26
C HIS A 1092 9.57 -14.57 -43.38
N SER A 1093 10.11 -15.77 -43.19
CA SER A 1093 9.97 -16.87 -44.16
C SER A 1093 8.51 -17.24 -44.41
N ILE A 1094 7.67 -17.34 -43.37
CA ILE A 1094 6.24 -17.63 -43.51
C ILE A 1094 5.52 -16.53 -44.30
N ALA A 1095 5.84 -15.25 -44.08
CA ALA A 1095 5.26 -14.14 -44.84
C ALA A 1095 5.63 -14.20 -46.34
N VAL A 1096 6.90 -14.50 -46.67
CA VAL A 1096 7.37 -14.67 -48.05
C VAL A 1096 6.71 -15.88 -48.72
N VAL A 1097 6.54 -17.00 -48.00
CA VAL A 1097 5.79 -18.16 -48.51
C VAL A 1097 4.33 -17.78 -48.80
N ARG A 1098 3.65 -17.10 -47.87
CA ARG A 1098 2.25 -16.67 -48.04
C ARG A 1098 2.07 -15.74 -49.24
N GLN A 1099 2.93 -14.71 -49.38
CA GLN A 1099 2.87 -13.76 -50.50
C GLN A 1099 3.06 -14.44 -51.87
N ASN A 1100 3.93 -15.46 -51.95
CA ASN A 1100 4.11 -16.21 -53.20
C ASN A 1100 2.92 -17.15 -53.50
N LEU A 1101 2.19 -17.62 -52.49
CA LEU A 1101 0.94 -18.37 -52.66
C LEU A 1101 -0.25 -17.48 -53.06
N GLU A 1102 -0.40 -16.30 -52.45
CA GLU A 1102 -1.38 -15.28 -52.87
C GLU A 1102 -1.16 -14.89 -54.36
N LEU A 1103 0.10 -14.65 -54.74
CA LEU A 1103 0.47 -14.39 -56.15
C LEU A 1103 0.25 -15.60 -57.06
N TYR A 1104 0.35 -16.83 -56.56
CA TYR A 1104 0.02 -18.02 -57.34
C TYR A 1104 -1.48 -18.04 -57.71
N GLU A 1105 -2.38 -17.76 -56.76
CA GLU A 1105 -3.82 -17.78 -57.02
C GLU A 1105 -4.24 -16.73 -58.06
N VAL A 1106 -3.77 -15.49 -57.91
CA VAL A 1106 -4.08 -14.38 -58.84
C VAL A 1106 -3.51 -14.64 -60.26
N LEU A 1107 -2.39 -15.36 -60.36
CA LEU A 1107 -1.75 -15.67 -61.65
C LEU A 1107 -2.21 -16.99 -62.27
N ARG A 1108 -2.76 -17.94 -61.50
CA ARG A 1108 -3.07 -19.31 -61.94
C ARG A 1108 -3.85 -19.35 -63.26
N ASP A 1109 -4.88 -18.53 -63.34
CA ASP A 1109 -5.85 -18.55 -64.45
C ASP A 1109 -5.48 -17.55 -65.57
N ARG A 1110 -4.50 -16.66 -65.33
CA ARG A 1110 -4.07 -15.58 -66.25
C ARG A 1110 -2.69 -15.82 -66.89
N ASN A 1111 -1.77 -16.43 -66.16
CA ASN A 1111 -0.43 -16.80 -66.62
C ASN A 1111 0.09 -18.03 -65.84
N PRO A 1112 -0.33 -19.26 -66.23
CA PRO A 1112 -0.01 -20.49 -65.50
C PRO A 1112 1.49 -20.73 -65.31
N LYS A 1113 2.33 -20.25 -66.24
CA LYS A 1113 3.79 -20.43 -66.17
C LYS A 1113 4.44 -19.52 -65.13
N ALA A 1114 3.92 -18.30 -64.94
CA ALA A 1114 4.35 -17.42 -63.85
C ALA A 1114 3.84 -17.92 -62.49
N ALA A 1115 2.60 -18.44 -62.44
CA ALA A 1115 2.05 -19.07 -61.25
C ALA A 1115 2.90 -20.27 -60.80
N ALA A 1116 3.25 -21.19 -61.71
CA ALA A 1116 4.11 -22.34 -61.39
C ALA A 1116 5.46 -21.93 -60.77
N ALA A 1117 6.10 -20.88 -61.28
CA ALA A 1117 7.34 -20.36 -60.72
C ALA A 1117 7.16 -19.79 -59.29
N LYS A 1118 6.01 -19.18 -59.00
CA LYS A 1118 5.67 -18.70 -57.64
C LYS A 1118 5.41 -19.84 -56.65
N MET A 1119 4.76 -20.91 -57.10
CA MET A 1119 4.56 -22.13 -56.32
C MET A 1119 5.88 -22.83 -55.95
N GLU A 1120 6.87 -22.89 -56.85
CA GLU A 1120 8.19 -23.47 -56.52
C GLU A 1120 9.00 -22.57 -55.56
N LEU A 1121 9.00 -21.24 -55.75
CA LEU A 1121 9.66 -20.32 -54.81
C LEU A 1121 9.09 -20.45 -53.38
N ALA A 1122 7.76 -20.60 -53.24
CA ALA A 1122 7.13 -20.84 -51.94
C ALA A 1122 7.59 -22.17 -51.29
N LYS A 1123 7.88 -23.21 -52.08
CA LYS A 1123 8.41 -24.49 -51.58
C LYS A 1123 9.88 -24.40 -51.18
N GLU A 1124 10.70 -23.70 -51.96
CA GLU A 1124 12.13 -23.52 -51.65
C GLU A 1124 12.32 -22.73 -50.35
N GLU A 1125 11.60 -21.62 -50.17
CA GLU A 1125 11.67 -20.78 -48.98
C GLU A 1125 11.22 -21.53 -47.72
N ALA A 1126 10.08 -22.21 -47.77
CA ALA A 1126 9.59 -23.05 -46.66
C ALA A 1126 10.60 -24.15 -46.27
N LYS A 1127 11.31 -24.70 -47.25
CA LYS A 1127 12.32 -25.75 -47.03
C LYS A 1127 13.65 -25.21 -46.49
N ALA A 1128 14.01 -23.97 -46.85
CA ALA A 1128 15.16 -23.28 -46.27
C ALA A 1128 14.91 -22.94 -44.79
N SER A 1129 13.75 -22.33 -44.48
CA SER A 1129 13.31 -21.99 -43.13
C SER A 1129 13.32 -23.20 -42.18
N LEU A 1130 12.77 -24.34 -42.62
CA LEU A 1130 12.76 -25.59 -41.85
C LEU A 1130 14.15 -26.15 -41.55
N LYS A 1131 15.18 -25.81 -42.35
CA LYS A 1131 16.56 -26.17 -42.06
C LYS A 1131 17.15 -25.22 -41.01
N SER A 1132 17.10 -23.91 -41.23
CA SER A 1132 17.66 -22.92 -40.31
C SER A 1132 17.06 -23.00 -38.89
N THR A 1133 15.77 -23.34 -38.79
CA THR A 1133 15.09 -23.58 -37.50
C THR A 1133 15.72 -24.76 -36.73
N ARG A 1134 16.10 -25.84 -37.42
CA ARG A 1134 16.78 -27.00 -36.80
C ARG A 1134 18.22 -26.68 -36.41
N ASP A 1135 18.96 -26.00 -37.30
CA ASP A 1135 20.35 -25.65 -37.06
C ASP A 1135 20.47 -24.74 -35.81
N LEU A 1136 19.57 -23.76 -35.65
CA LEU A 1136 19.47 -22.91 -34.43
C LEU A 1136 18.96 -23.68 -33.20
N SER A 1137 17.98 -24.57 -33.35
CA SER A 1137 17.46 -25.40 -32.25
C SER A 1137 18.54 -26.30 -31.62
N MET A 1138 19.50 -26.80 -32.42
CA MET A 1138 20.63 -27.55 -31.90
C MET A 1138 21.63 -26.69 -31.11
N MET A 1139 21.78 -25.41 -31.45
CA MET A 1139 22.68 -24.49 -30.73
C MET A 1139 22.19 -24.12 -29.31
N LEU A 1140 20.88 -24.24 -29.04
CA LEU A 1140 20.29 -23.91 -27.73
C LEU A 1140 20.62 -24.92 -26.61
N ARG A 1141 21.18 -26.09 -26.93
CA ARG A 1141 21.49 -27.16 -25.95
C ARG A 1141 22.95 -27.15 -25.52
N ARG A 1142 23.29 -26.17 -24.69
CA ARG A 1142 24.62 -25.98 -24.10
C ARG A 1142 24.94 -27.02 -22.99
N SER A 1143 26.22 -27.23 -22.71
CA SER A 1143 26.75 -28.36 -21.92
C SER A 1143 26.73 -28.11 -20.40
N GLU A 1144 26.14 -29.01 -19.61
CA GLU A 1144 26.13 -28.92 -18.13
C GLU A 1144 27.51 -29.24 -17.50
N VAL A 1145 28.46 -29.72 -18.31
CA VAL A 1145 29.79 -30.20 -17.88
C VAL A 1145 30.91 -29.23 -18.32
N GLU A 1146 30.60 -27.95 -18.62
CA GLU A 1146 31.61 -26.96 -19.04
C GLU A 1146 32.73 -26.71 -17.98
N ASP A 1147 32.43 -26.84 -16.69
CA ASP A 1147 33.41 -26.73 -15.58
C ASP A 1147 34.03 -28.07 -15.12
N GLY A 1148 33.80 -29.17 -15.86
CA GLY A 1148 34.33 -30.50 -15.55
C GLY A 1148 33.41 -31.41 -14.73
N MET A 1149 33.59 -32.73 -14.89
CA MET A 1149 32.75 -33.78 -14.31
C MET A 1149 32.92 -33.88 -12.78
N ALA A 1150 34.13 -33.69 -12.25
CA ALA A 1150 34.36 -33.64 -10.80
C ALA A 1150 33.54 -32.54 -10.12
N ASN A 1151 33.51 -31.34 -10.71
CA ASN A 1151 32.72 -30.22 -10.18
C ASN A 1151 31.21 -30.48 -10.32
N ALA A 1152 30.77 -30.96 -11.49
CA ALA A 1152 29.37 -31.28 -11.73
C ALA A 1152 28.82 -32.37 -10.78
N LEU A 1153 29.60 -33.41 -10.49
CA LEU A 1153 29.24 -34.47 -9.54
C LEU A 1153 29.32 -34.01 -8.08
N ALA A 1154 30.31 -33.19 -7.71
CA ALA A 1154 30.42 -32.64 -6.35
C ALA A 1154 29.22 -31.72 -6.01
N GLY A 1155 28.73 -30.96 -7.00
CA GLY A 1155 27.56 -30.08 -6.84
C GLY A 1155 26.27 -30.79 -6.43
N LEU A 1156 26.12 -32.08 -6.75
CA LEU A 1156 24.93 -32.88 -6.39
C LEU A 1156 24.69 -32.95 -4.87
N LYS A 1157 25.74 -32.76 -4.06
CA LYS A 1157 25.70 -32.75 -2.59
C LYS A 1157 24.85 -31.62 -1.98
N GLY A 1158 24.56 -30.57 -2.75
CA GLY A 1158 23.70 -29.46 -2.33
C GLY A 1158 22.38 -29.34 -3.10
N THR A 1159 22.26 -29.97 -4.27
CA THR A 1159 21.10 -29.81 -5.17
C THR A 1159 20.18 -31.04 -5.24
N THR A 1160 20.75 -32.23 -5.09
CA THR A 1160 20.06 -33.50 -5.39
C THR A 1160 20.07 -34.46 -4.20
N VAL A 1161 21.08 -34.38 -3.33
CA VAL A 1161 21.17 -35.20 -2.12
C VAL A 1161 20.78 -34.38 -0.88
N PRO A 1162 19.77 -34.78 -0.08
CA PRO A 1162 19.38 -34.10 1.15
C PRO A 1162 20.47 -34.13 2.21
N MET A 1163 20.51 -33.11 3.09
CA MET A 1163 21.47 -33.00 4.21
C MET A 1163 21.51 -34.20 5.19
N GLY A 1164 20.55 -35.11 5.13
CA GLY A 1164 20.54 -36.33 5.94
C GLY A 1164 21.33 -37.51 5.35
N VAL A 1165 21.64 -37.50 4.05
CA VAL A 1165 22.26 -38.64 3.34
C VAL A 1165 23.74 -38.36 3.09
N ARG A 1166 24.62 -39.32 3.43
CA ARG A 1166 26.07 -39.18 3.29
C ARG A 1166 26.50 -39.37 1.83
N TYR A 1167 26.60 -38.26 1.11
CA TYR A 1167 27.14 -38.24 -0.26
C TYR A 1167 28.67 -38.16 -0.30
N GLY A 1168 29.29 -39.05 -1.09
CA GLY A 1168 30.68 -38.98 -1.52
C GLY A 1168 30.79 -39.04 -3.06
N SER A 1169 31.67 -38.23 -3.64
CA SER A 1169 31.96 -38.26 -5.09
C SER A 1169 33.46 -38.26 -5.33
N THR A 1170 33.96 -39.27 -6.04
CA THR A 1170 35.38 -39.43 -6.39
C THR A 1170 35.53 -39.49 -7.90
N VAL A 1171 36.41 -38.66 -8.48
CA VAL A 1171 36.77 -38.73 -9.90
C VAL A 1171 38.27 -38.95 -10.01
N THR A 1172 38.68 -39.94 -10.81
CA THR A 1172 40.08 -40.36 -10.96
C THR A 1172 40.45 -40.59 -12.41
N GLY A 1173 41.28 -39.72 -12.97
CA GLY A 1173 41.74 -39.79 -14.36
C GLY A 1173 41.98 -38.41 -14.96
N ASP A 1174 42.06 -38.35 -16.29
CA ASP A 1174 42.19 -37.12 -17.06
C ASP A 1174 40.88 -36.86 -17.82
N GLU A 1175 40.07 -35.91 -17.32
CA GLU A 1175 38.78 -35.56 -17.93
C GLU A 1175 38.92 -35.05 -19.37
N GLY A 1176 40.08 -34.50 -19.75
CA GLY A 1176 40.37 -34.04 -21.11
C GLY A 1176 40.39 -35.15 -22.16
N LEU A 1177 40.38 -36.42 -21.75
CA LEU A 1177 40.23 -37.59 -22.62
C LEU A 1177 38.77 -37.83 -23.05
N VAL A 1178 37.78 -37.19 -22.41
CA VAL A 1178 36.34 -37.47 -22.62
C VAL A 1178 35.71 -36.37 -23.50
N PRO A 1179 35.20 -36.70 -24.69
CA PRO A 1179 34.52 -35.71 -25.54
C PRO A 1179 33.31 -35.08 -24.81
N PRO A 1180 33.07 -33.75 -24.90
CA PRO A 1180 32.05 -33.08 -24.10
C PRO A 1180 30.62 -33.65 -24.25
N HIS A 1181 30.26 -34.13 -25.44
CA HIS A 1181 28.96 -34.77 -25.67
C HIS A 1181 28.83 -36.13 -24.96
N MET A 1182 29.94 -36.89 -24.82
CA MET A 1182 29.99 -38.14 -24.05
C MET A 1182 29.97 -37.85 -22.55
N GLY A 1183 30.76 -36.88 -22.09
CA GLY A 1183 30.78 -36.43 -20.69
C GLY A 1183 29.40 -36.00 -20.18
N ASN A 1184 28.63 -35.26 -21.00
CA ASN A 1184 27.24 -34.92 -20.67
C ASN A 1184 26.34 -36.16 -20.50
N GLN A 1185 26.38 -37.15 -21.41
CA GLN A 1185 25.52 -38.34 -21.25
C GLN A 1185 25.91 -39.19 -20.04
N ILE A 1186 27.21 -39.33 -19.76
CA ILE A 1186 27.73 -40.04 -18.58
C ILE A 1186 27.27 -39.31 -17.30
N PHE A 1187 27.43 -37.99 -17.23
CA PHE A 1187 26.93 -37.19 -16.09
C PHE A 1187 25.42 -37.31 -15.90
N LEU A 1188 24.63 -37.26 -16.98
CA LEU A 1188 23.17 -37.43 -16.91
C LEU A 1188 22.75 -38.81 -16.38
N VAL A 1189 23.48 -39.88 -16.75
CA VAL A 1189 23.26 -41.23 -16.21
C VAL A 1189 23.59 -41.29 -14.71
N LEU A 1190 24.74 -40.75 -14.30
CA LEU A 1190 25.15 -40.77 -12.89
C LEU A 1190 24.23 -39.91 -12.00
N ARG A 1191 23.82 -38.72 -12.48
CA ARG A 1191 22.85 -37.87 -11.78
C ARG A 1191 21.50 -38.57 -11.60
N GLU A 1192 21.02 -39.26 -12.63
CA GLU A 1192 19.78 -40.02 -12.56
C GLU A 1192 19.88 -41.22 -11.62
N ALA A 1193 21.02 -41.93 -11.59
CA ALA A 1193 21.27 -43.01 -10.64
C ALA A 1193 21.29 -42.50 -9.19
N VAL A 1194 21.99 -41.39 -8.89
CA VAL A 1194 22.00 -40.74 -7.57
C VAL A 1194 20.58 -40.32 -7.15
N ARG A 1195 19.81 -39.73 -8.07
CA ARG A 1195 18.42 -39.33 -7.81
C ARG A 1195 17.52 -40.52 -7.47
N ASN A 1196 17.70 -41.65 -8.17
CA ASN A 1196 16.92 -42.86 -7.93
C ASN A 1196 17.29 -43.54 -6.60
N ALA A 1197 18.57 -43.55 -6.19
CA ALA A 1197 18.96 -43.97 -4.84
C ALA A 1197 18.27 -43.11 -3.76
N VAL A 1198 18.53 -41.80 -3.78
CA VAL A 1198 18.00 -40.83 -2.80
C VAL A 1198 16.48 -40.91 -2.66
N ASN A 1199 15.74 -40.96 -3.78
CA ASN A 1199 14.28 -40.89 -3.75
C ASN A 1199 13.59 -42.25 -3.54
N HIS A 1200 14.27 -43.38 -3.83
CA HIS A 1200 13.61 -44.68 -3.99
C HIS A 1200 14.32 -45.88 -3.34
N SER A 1201 15.44 -45.70 -2.63
CA SER A 1201 16.08 -46.79 -1.84
C SER A 1201 16.06 -46.59 -0.33
N ASP A 1202 15.71 -45.40 0.19
CA ASP A 1202 15.77 -45.06 1.63
C ASP A 1202 17.19 -45.19 2.24
N CYS A 1203 18.25 -44.94 1.44
CA CYS A 1203 19.66 -45.03 1.82
C CYS A 1203 20.13 -43.97 2.84
N GLU A 1204 21.10 -44.34 3.69
CA GLU A 1204 21.86 -43.40 4.55
C GLU A 1204 23.14 -42.86 3.87
N ARG A 1205 23.62 -43.53 2.82
CA ARG A 1205 24.85 -43.18 2.08
C ARG A 1205 24.65 -43.42 0.57
N VAL A 1206 25.23 -42.53 -0.22
CA VAL A 1206 25.38 -42.71 -1.67
C VAL A 1206 26.81 -42.33 -2.06
N GLU A 1207 27.50 -43.21 -2.77
CA GLU A 1207 28.85 -42.94 -3.29
C GLU A 1207 28.87 -43.01 -4.82
N VAL A 1208 29.53 -42.03 -5.44
CA VAL A 1208 29.75 -41.97 -6.88
C VAL A 1208 31.24 -42.04 -7.15
N CYS A 1209 31.66 -42.97 -8.00
CA CYS A 1209 33.04 -43.09 -8.44
C CYS A 1209 33.10 -43.02 -9.96
N LEU A 1210 33.96 -42.17 -10.51
CA LEU A 1210 34.15 -42.00 -11.95
C LEU A 1210 35.63 -42.18 -12.31
N GLU A 1211 35.97 -43.32 -12.88
CA GLU A 1211 37.31 -43.64 -13.34
C GLU A 1211 37.45 -43.37 -14.84
N ILE A 1212 38.45 -42.56 -15.23
CA ILE A 1212 38.68 -42.14 -16.62
C ILE A 1212 40.06 -42.64 -17.04
N THR A 1213 40.06 -43.67 -17.88
CA THR A 1213 41.27 -44.27 -18.45
C THR A 1213 41.42 -43.89 -19.93
N ARG A 1214 42.52 -44.31 -20.58
CA ARG A 1214 42.66 -44.15 -22.04
C ARG A 1214 41.84 -45.17 -22.87
N GLU A 1215 41.31 -46.20 -22.22
CA GLU A 1215 40.54 -47.26 -22.87
C GLU A 1215 39.04 -47.01 -22.76
N GLY A 1216 38.59 -46.43 -21.64
CA GLY A 1216 37.20 -46.04 -21.40
C GLY A 1216 36.98 -45.26 -20.10
N VAL A 1217 35.75 -44.77 -19.94
CA VAL A 1217 35.22 -44.17 -18.72
C VAL A 1217 34.33 -45.18 -18.01
N ILE A 1218 34.52 -45.38 -16.72
CA ILE A 1218 33.66 -46.23 -15.87
C ILE A 1218 33.10 -45.36 -14.75
N GLY A 1219 31.79 -45.13 -14.76
CA GLY A 1219 31.06 -44.44 -13.70
C GLY A 1219 30.23 -45.43 -12.89
N THR A 1220 30.32 -45.39 -11.57
CA THR A 1220 29.49 -46.18 -10.65
C THR A 1220 28.76 -45.28 -9.66
N VAL A 1221 27.57 -45.72 -9.26
CA VAL A 1221 26.80 -45.18 -8.13
C VAL A 1221 26.40 -46.34 -7.25
N GLU A 1222 26.73 -46.28 -5.96
CA GLU A 1222 26.35 -47.27 -4.95
C GLU A 1222 25.57 -46.61 -3.81
N ASP A 1223 24.47 -47.23 -3.40
CA ASP A 1223 23.67 -46.84 -2.23
C ASP A 1223 23.54 -48.00 -1.22
N ASP A 1224 23.35 -47.68 0.06
CA ASP A 1224 23.21 -48.66 1.15
C ASP A 1224 21.75 -48.95 1.57
N GLY A 1225 20.79 -48.64 0.69
CA GLY A 1225 19.36 -48.72 0.97
C GLY A 1225 18.73 -50.12 0.82
N ARG A 1226 17.40 -50.13 0.71
CA ARG A 1226 16.55 -51.33 0.75
C ARG A 1226 16.75 -52.32 -0.39
N GLY A 1227 17.33 -51.90 -1.52
CA GLY A 1227 17.49 -52.71 -2.74
C GLY A 1227 16.19 -53.31 -3.31
N PHE A 1228 16.31 -54.15 -4.34
CA PHE A 1228 15.20 -54.90 -4.95
C PHE A 1228 15.71 -56.13 -5.72
N GLU A 1229 14.85 -57.11 -5.99
CA GLU A 1229 15.16 -58.18 -6.96
C GLU A 1229 14.88 -57.67 -8.38
N PRO A 1230 15.84 -57.76 -9.33
CA PRO A 1230 15.68 -57.23 -10.68
C PRO A 1230 14.83 -58.18 -11.56
N ASP A 1231 13.52 -58.18 -11.33
CA ASP A 1231 12.55 -58.89 -12.17
C ASP A 1231 12.56 -58.31 -13.59
N GLY A 1232 13.01 -59.13 -14.56
CA GLY A 1232 13.37 -58.75 -15.93
C GLY A 1232 12.21 -58.29 -16.85
N THR A 1233 11.14 -57.77 -16.29
CA THR A 1233 9.99 -57.18 -17.01
C THR A 1233 9.59 -55.79 -16.49
N HIS A 1234 10.13 -55.32 -15.35
CA HIS A 1234 9.69 -54.09 -14.68
C HIS A 1234 10.85 -53.10 -14.42
N ALA A 1235 11.71 -52.89 -15.42
CA ALA A 1235 12.64 -51.76 -15.42
C ALA A 1235 11.86 -50.44 -15.58
N GLY A 1236 11.75 -49.66 -14.50
CA GLY A 1236 11.10 -48.34 -14.52
C GLY A 1236 11.77 -47.36 -15.49
N GLY A 1237 11.03 -46.36 -15.96
CA GLY A 1237 11.46 -45.47 -17.04
C GLY A 1237 12.82 -44.79 -16.85
N GLY A 1238 13.21 -44.50 -15.59
CA GLY A 1238 14.55 -43.98 -15.27
C GLY A 1238 15.69 -44.95 -15.62
N LEU A 1239 15.55 -46.25 -15.31
CA LEU A 1239 16.54 -47.28 -15.64
C LEU A 1239 16.72 -47.41 -17.16
N ARG A 1240 15.61 -47.48 -17.89
CA ARG A 1240 15.62 -47.57 -19.36
C ARG A 1240 16.18 -46.31 -20.02
N SER A 1241 15.84 -45.14 -19.51
CA SER A 1241 16.42 -43.84 -19.90
C SER A 1241 17.94 -43.78 -19.68
N MET A 1242 18.47 -44.46 -18.65
CA MET A 1242 19.91 -44.55 -18.43
C MET A 1242 20.60 -45.56 -19.37
N GLU A 1243 19.99 -46.72 -19.60
CA GLU A 1243 20.46 -47.74 -20.55
C GLU A 1243 20.51 -47.19 -22.00
N GLU A 1244 19.47 -46.47 -22.43
CA GLU A 1244 19.41 -45.81 -23.74
C GLU A 1244 20.49 -44.70 -23.86
N ARG A 1245 20.79 -43.95 -22.80
CA ARG A 1245 21.87 -42.92 -22.80
C ARG A 1245 23.27 -43.52 -22.82
N ALA A 1246 23.51 -44.61 -22.10
CA ALA A 1246 24.77 -45.36 -22.21
C ALA A 1246 24.96 -45.88 -23.64
N SER A 1247 23.89 -46.42 -24.23
CA SER A 1247 23.88 -46.96 -25.60
C SER A 1247 24.15 -45.88 -26.66
N LEU A 1248 23.63 -44.66 -26.48
CA LEU A 1248 23.86 -43.51 -27.37
C LEU A 1248 25.33 -43.07 -27.47
N VAL A 1249 26.15 -43.40 -26.47
CA VAL A 1249 27.61 -43.15 -26.48
C VAL A 1249 28.44 -44.42 -26.70
N GLY A 1250 27.81 -45.52 -27.11
CA GLY A 1250 28.46 -46.81 -27.37
C GLY A 1250 28.92 -47.56 -26.11
N GLY A 1251 28.41 -47.17 -24.94
CA GLY A 1251 28.69 -47.81 -23.66
C GLY A 1251 27.66 -48.85 -23.24
N THR A 1252 28.01 -49.60 -22.21
CA THR A 1252 27.16 -50.61 -21.56
C THR A 1252 26.66 -50.09 -20.22
N PHE A 1253 25.38 -50.33 -19.92
CA PHE A 1253 24.76 -50.10 -18.61
C PHE A 1253 24.70 -51.40 -17.81
N GLY A 1254 24.98 -51.32 -16.51
CA GLY A 1254 24.94 -52.43 -15.56
C GLY A 1254 24.14 -52.05 -14.32
N LEU A 1255 23.32 -52.97 -13.84
CA LEU A 1255 22.51 -52.82 -12.62
C LEU A 1255 22.66 -54.06 -11.76
N ARG A 1256 22.96 -53.86 -10.48
CA ARG A 1256 22.92 -54.91 -9.45
C ARG A 1256 22.25 -54.35 -8.21
N SER A 1257 21.08 -54.85 -7.87
CA SER A 1257 20.40 -54.56 -6.60
C SER A 1257 20.22 -55.85 -5.80
N VAL A 1258 20.26 -55.75 -4.47
CA VAL A 1258 20.12 -56.89 -3.56
C VAL A 1258 19.24 -56.45 -2.37
N PRO A 1259 18.14 -57.17 -2.05
CA PRO A 1259 17.25 -56.77 -0.96
C PRO A 1259 17.95 -56.64 0.40
N ASN A 1260 17.90 -55.43 0.96
CA ASN A 1260 18.55 -54.96 2.20
C ASN A 1260 20.10 -54.90 2.15
N GLU A 1261 20.71 -54.92 0.96
CA GLU A 1261 22.15 -54.67 0.74
C GLU A 1261 22.42 -53.56 -0.30
N GLY A 1262 21.40 -52.76 -0.65
CA GLY A 1262 21.55 -51.59 -1.53
C GLY A 1262 21.47 -51.85 -3.04
N THR A 1263 21.83 -50.83 -3.83
CA THR A 1263 21.92 -50.90 -5.30
C THR A 1263 23.23 -50.32 -5.81
N ARG A 1264 23.83 -51.01 -6.79
CA ARG A 1264 24.93 -50.53 -7.63
C ARG A 1264 24.42 -50.32 -9.06
N VAL A 1265 24.60 -49.11 -9.57
CA VAL A 1265 24.49 -48.76 -10.99
C VAL A 1265 25.89 -48.56 -11.55
N GLU A 1266 26.16 -49.06 -12.75
CA GLU A 1266 27.45 -48.97 -13.43
C GLU A 1266 27.24 -48.57 -14.90
N VAL A 1267 28.03 -47.64 -15.40
CA VAL A 1267 28.05 -47.24 -16.81
C VAL A 1267 29.49 -47.25 -17.30
N SER A 1268 29.76 -48.05 -18.33
CA SER A 1268 31.10 -48.22 -18.91
C SER A 1268 31.08 -47.81 -20.38
N VAL A 1269 31.88 -46.81 -20.75
CA VAL A 1269 31.88 -46.18 -22.08
C VAL A 1269 33.29 -46.26 -22.68
N PRO A 1270 33.52 -47.03 -23.76
CA PRO A 1270 34.83 -47.13 -24.38
C PRO A 1270 35.19 -45.82 -25.09
N LEU A 1271 36.43 -45.36 -24.89
CA LEU A 1271 36.97 -44.17 -25.57
C LEU A 1271 37.77 -44.52 -26.85
N SER A 1272 37.97 -45.81 -27.14
CA SER A 1272 38.84 -46.27 -28.25
C SER A 1272 38.28 -47.44 -29.08
N GLY A 1273 37.75 -47.12 -30.26
CA GLY A 1273 37.69 -48.03 -31.43
C GLY A 1273 36.34 -48.72 -31.73
N PRO A 1274 36.21 -49.39 -32.90
CA PRO A 1274 37.17 -49.53 -34.01
C PRO A 1274 36.86 -48.63 -35.22
N SER A 1275 37.76 -48.58 -36.20
CA SER A 1275 37.58 -47.80 -37.44
C SER A 1275 37.01 -48.62 -38.61
N ALA A 1276 35.90 -48.15 -39.18
CA ALA A 1276 35.39 -48.48 -40.51
C ALA A 1276 34.73 -47.22 -41.09
N ARG A 1277 35.31 -46.56 -42.11
CA ARG A 1277 35.40 -46.92 -43.55
C ARG A 1277 34.11 -46.63 -44.31
#